data_AF-A0A8R1TXR6-F1
#
_entry.id   AF-A0A8R1TXR6-F1
#
_cell.length_a   1.000
_cell.length_b   1.000
_cell.length_c   1.000
_cell.angle_alpha   90.00
_cell.angle_beta   90.00
_cell.angle_gamma   90.00
#
_symmetry.space_group_name_H-M   'P 1'
#
loop_
_entity.id
_entity.type
_entity.pdbx_description
1 polymer ?
#
loop_
_entity_poly.entity_id
_entity_poly.type
_entity_poly.pdbx_seq_one_letter_code
_entity_poly.pdbx_strand_id
1 'polypeptide(L)'
;MNLLEGPVFIGAFHSLSKVPNDRNCKLQHIYESVQCKEIVFRNIKYVICRALSCISRGGEEGNRVWSEQRKRGVTPEDMGTNTEAIAASSTTLTAAVGNDAEKLQWIVLNQVEGVQMREMFWDLSKDVDVDVLACSEAVKLLRTMTEEEKTQCCKASLSLLSNKDDPRYIHYERILSSIFMAACNEGVLPLSDCCELLILCTNFTLTTPMDSRKFEYMQKNLHLIDYKGLRNILKLLVVERMQEVPSTITHHHRHMLLPVENMLLTLIDRQLNLLPCIFTITELHRVSSNSRAFLLPRVAKKFNDMFISFRPLTEMVTIIGRSWLYPIAAHISFPVSTPSWKLEVTTTRLHQRAHLPYKSELFAPQSFLLYTLLRQPRGKDTISYVMRQNTNLTPQRLQCDELLHMIILEAMSEMEKTDARLDDPANQYQWMNITQTVTFSLLHGNASFSRLLKILYESLSETVYRKGRDELMWVILQYVAVYIDRVSNEEMVRVAEIYNLLYSDEQTWSGADTDPLLFVRFLVPAAIWIHFYKKLGNSQTDVLPKPSESLWRQIQFLQERTADSDPNIQNVADHNAVLAAVANAYSSDMPNFQKLVLTAIDVFLDGSPEEINTVWHLPYGIISYSKKTPLPLSLIDSLTFHARNHLFQLCLLKLTAMLSIQQTQKLPSPATIDTLVRLAVTTEFEYGVKQVLALLSSTLVSVNKNTNLGPAQQDRSRDLLFVLCDILSYRFISYPFPVGSKVNLMLWCYTALGNSQVQMNIALCSALEQVMLRYWMWNSPQEMFYLSNAFLGKQGKLAVIFNVTNPAFCDPQHANIPTEQQYTNSHVSLELLRCLLLSIVDDGAADTVIYDELMHRVIQEVHQVQEIIYAQGLAAEEQLLKFFSGERRQTIFCVVYNMLFETKKIHPVIYSLHFYQMIGILNDMAFNLHLIPLDRLLTSLVLHPTDDGATEIAMLIIHSLIGSYPDLHNRITALVHIIPSNKIGNTSAAFFNKMSEYYSQFPELSYKEMEAKMRREMQIELGMRPIEQPIVSPELHMPIYYGNIMERILPIVDIILFRAIETVVADQLFTTLLMCFKPCYRYHPQPAAYMYSVLYCLDKTISHTVRARDFVLEICGQLEDRDGKYALLTPSFISDNHQLSLPSQFCQALVDRILQASNYAHQPPVFASKDWRFAEMPPAGQALTGACIELLASPHAPLISAHALIDLVFIRPLHQPYATINAVALILTALPVSFQQVFYEHIVSVLDSEALHGDPSVCFGSLENECFLLTENQLLTNLALGHAYLQHCNTSSLAALPEFVRDQLAPKLVTEAQLIFVLRLVVPILQRFYDAKERSKQIQDLAVDVYKMTVKVNERVGVLKYEDSICDFLYHMKYMYVGDFVKNEAEQAIQRLSPSMRDKLKYISHTQINATVDLPHKLAPGPFSLF
;
A
#
# COMPACT_ATOMS: atom_id res chain seq x y z
N MET A 1 -22.88 34.66 70.58
CA MET A 1 -22.45 34.48 71.98
C MET A 1 -21.17 33.65 71.97
N ASN A 2 -19.96 34.18 72.17
CA ASN A 2 -19.48 35.56 72.35
C ASN A 2 -18.02 35.65 71.86
N LEU A 3 -17.68 36.81 71.24
CA LEU A 3 -16.40 37.32 70.71
C LEU A 3 -16.09 36.90 69.24
N LEU A 4 -16.43 37.66 68.16
CA LEU A 4 -15.93 38.99 67.69
C LEU A 4 -14.40 38.98 67.51
N GLU A 5 -13.75 39.24 66.37
CA GLU A 5 -13.82 40.39 65.43
C GLU A 5 -12.90 40.15 64.18
N GLY A 6 -13.24 40.73 63.00
CA GLY A 6 -12.29 40.89 61.88
C GLY A 6 -12.86 40.73 60.44
N PRO A 7 -12.88 41.75 59.54
CA PRO A 7 -13.75 41.79 58.35
C PRO A 7 -13.01 41.70 57.00
N VAL A 8 -13.25 40.65 56.19
CA VAL A 8 -12.82 40.61 54.75
C VAL A 8 -13.81 39.90 53.80
N PHE A 9 -14.81 39.12 54.27
CA PHE A 9 -15.64 38.30 53.38
C PHE A 9 -16.95 38.96 52.89
N ILE A 10 -16.90 40.23 52.50
CA ILE A 10 -17.97 40.92 51.73
C ILE A 10 -17.30 41.59 50.53
N GLY A 11 -17.15 40.85 49.42
CA GLY A 11 -16.48 41.39 48.23
C GLY A 11 -16.58 40.59 46.92
N ALA A 12 -17.10 39.35 46.89
CA ALA A 12 -17.05 38.54 45.67
C ALA A 12 -18.37 37.87 45.25
N PHE A 13 -19.50 38.17 45.90
CA PHE A 13 -20.82 37.60 45.56
C PHE A 13 -21.68 38.51 44.65
N HIS A 14 -21.07 39.49 43.97
CA HIS A 14 -21.80 40.48 43.16
C HIS A 14 -21.15 40.80 41.80
N SER A 15 -20.61 39.79 41.11
CA SER A 15 -20.07 39.96 39.74
C SER A 15 -20.44 38.87 38.72
N LEU A 16 -21.35 37.93 39.03
CA LEU A 16 -21.83 36.92 38.07
C LEU A 16 -23.24 37.18 37.50
N SER A 17 -23.79 38.38 37.71
CA SER A 17 -25.04 38.81 37.07
C SER A 17 -24.78 39.91 36.02
N LYS A 18 -24.22 39.53 34.86
CA LYS A 18 -24.30 40.32 33.61
C LYS A 18 -23.63 39.58 32.43
N VAL A 19 -24.36 38.72 31.75
CA VAL A 19 -24.23 38.45 30.30
C VAL A 19 -25.65 38.22 29.75
N PRO A 20 -26.01 38.78 28.58
CA PRO A 20 -27.38 39.15 28.26
C PRO A 20 -28.23 38.02 27.70
N ASN A 21 -29.54 38.14 27.95
CA ASN A 21 -30.60 37.42 27.24
C ASN A 21 -30.45 37.58 25.73
N ASP A 22 -30.13 36.49 25.03
CA ASP A 22 -30.60 36.31 23.65
C ASP A 22 -30.78 34.82 23.30
N ARG A 23 -32.08 34.47 23.15
CA ARG A 23 -32.69 33.37 22.36
C ARG A 23 -31.93 32.03 22.26
N ASN A 24 -32.07 31.18 23.27
CA ASN A 24 -31.75 29.74 23.20
C ASN A 24 -32.98 28.86 23.53
N CYS A 25 -33.98 28.84 22.65
CA CYS A 25 -35.08 27.88 22.71
C CYS A 25 -34.67 26.55 22.04
N LYS A 26 -34.03 25.65 22.79
CA LYS A 26 -34.14 24.17 22.61
C LYS A 26 -33.42 23.32 23.68
N LEU A 27 -32.42 23.83 24.39
CA LEU A 27 -31.76 23.11 25.51
C LEU A 27 -32.44 23.28 26.87
N GLN A 28 -33.37 24.24 27.00
CA GLN A 28 -34.08 24.50 28.25
C GLN A 28 -35.31 23.60 28.48
N HIS A 29 -35.79 22.89 27.44
CA HIS A 29 -37.04 22.13 27.51
C HIS A 29 -36.94 20.76 28.22
N ILE A 30 -35.74 20.29 28.59
CA ILE A 30 -35.55 19.05 29.37
C ILE A 30 -35.58 19.33 30.89
N TYR A 31 -35.56 20.60 31.31
CA TYR A 31 -35.32 21.00 32.71
C TYR A 31 -36.56 21.43 33.52
N GLU A 32 -37.79 21.12 33.09
CA GLU A 32 -39.00 21.67 33.76
C GLU A 32 -39.86 20.68 34.56
N SER A 33 -39.55 19.36 34.59
CA SER A 33 -40.20 18.43 35.54
C SER A 33 -39.22 17.87 36.56
N VAL A 34 -39.62 17.79 37.84
CA VAL A 34 -38.80 17.23 38.94
C VAL A 34 -38.43 15.76 38.65
N GLN A 35 -39.33 15.00 38.02
CA GLN A 35 -39.07 13.61 37.62
C GLN A 35 -37.99 13.49 36.53
N CYS A 36 -37.97 14.37 35.53
CA CYS A 36 -36.89 14.37 34.53
C CYS A 36 -35.52 14.71 35.15
N LYS A 37 -35.48 15.55 36.19
CA LYS A 37 -34.23 15.98 36.84
C LYS A 37 -33.54 14.88 37.64
N GLU A 38 -34.29 14.04 38.36
CA GLU A 38 -33.71 12.89 39.07
C GLU A 38 -33.16 11.84 38.12
N ILE A 39 -33.85 11.59 37.00
CA ILE A 39 -33.42 10.64 35.97
C ILE A 39 -32.10 11.09 35.35
N VAL A 40 -31.97 12.37 34.98
CA VAL A 40 -30.73 12.92 34.42
C VAL A 40 -29.56 12.79 35.40
N PHE A 41 -29.77 13.12 36.67
CA PHE A 41 -28.70 13.00 37.69
C PHE A 41 -28.30 11.55 37.95
N ARG A 42 -29.27 10.62 37.98
CA ARG A 42 -29.01 9.18 38.07
C ARG A 42 -28.18 8.68 36.88
N ASN A 43 -28.50 9.14 35.67
CA ASN A 43 -27.76 8.77 34.47
C ASN A 43 -26.34 9.33 34.46
N ILE A 44 -26.13 10.58 34.91
CA ILE A 44 -24.78 11.16 35.07
C ILE A 44 -23.96 10.34 36.07
N LYS A 45 -24.52 10.05 37.25
CA LYS A 45 -23.84 9.26 38.28
C LYS A 45 -23.51 7.85 37.79
N TYR A 46 -24.41 7.24 37.00
CA TYR A 46 -24.20 5.94 36.38
C TYR A 46 -23.02 5.96 35.40
N VAL A 47 -22.98 6.92 34.47
CA VAL A 47 -21.88 7.04 33.49
C VAL A 47 -20.54 7.19 34.22
N ILE A 48 -20.49 7.99 35.29
CA ILE A 48 -19.30 8.14 36.14
C ILE A 48 -18.90 6.81 36.80
N CYS A 49 -19.81 6.17 37.51
CA CYS A 49 -19.52 4.89 38.18
C CYS A 49 -19.12 3.79 37.18
N ARG A 50 -19.70 3.77 35.98
CA ARG A 50 -19.33 2.82 34.93
C ARG A 50 -17.89 3.06 34.46
N ALA A 51 -17.53 4.31 34.16
CA ALA A 51 -16.18 4.66 33.76
C ALA A 51 -15.16 4.30 34.87
N LEU A 52 -15.44 4.63 36.13
CA LEU A 52 -14.57 4.31 37.27
C LEU A 52 -14.43 2.80 37.48
N SER A 53 -15.51 2.03 37.27
CA SER A 53 -15.48 0.58 37.43
C SER A 53 -14.61 -0.10 36.37
N CYS A 54 -14.64 0.39 35.14
CA CYS A 54 -13.76 -0.10 34.07
C CYS A 54 -12.28 0.13 34.39
N ILE A 55 -11.92 1.32 34.90
CA ILE A 55 -10.56 1.63 35.34
C ILE A 55 -10.09 0.66 36.43
N SER A 56 -10.98 0.28 37.36
CA SER A 56 -10.68 -0.69 38.41
C SER A 56 -10.44 -2.13 37.90
N ARG A 57 -10.98 -2.51 36.72
CA ARG A 57 -10.81 -3.85 36.12
C ARG A 57 -9.41 -4.04 35.51
N GLY A 58 -8.75 -2.98 35.03
CA GLY A 58 -7.42 -3.04 34.41
C GLY A 58 -6.24 -3.45 35.32
N GLY A 59 -6.49 -3.81 36.59
CA GLY A 59 -5.47 -4.28 37.54
C GLY A 59 -5.45 -5.79 37.78
N GLU A 60 -6.29 -6.57 37.10
CA GLU A 60 -6.26 -8.04 37.13
C GLU A 60 -5.31 -8.54 36.05
N GLU A 61 -4.18 -9.18 36.42
CA GLU A 61 -3.58 -10.26 35.60
C GLU A 61 -2.37 -10.99 36.22
N GLY A 62 -1.84 -10.56 37.38
CA GLY A 62 -0.64 -11.19 37.95
C GLY A 62 -0.78 -12.61 38.54
N ASN A 63 -1.99 -13.13 38.82
CA ASN A 63 -2.16 -14.27 39.74
C ASN A 63 -2.92 -15.50 39.21
N ARG A 64 -3.31 -15.58 37.93
CA ARG A 64 -4.01 -16.78 37.37
C ARG A 64 -3.19 -17.70 36.46
N VAL A 65 -1.90 -17.44 36.27
CA VAL A 65 -1.06 -18.23 35.34
C VAL A 65 -0.33 -19.42 36.00
N TRP A 66 -0.44 -19.62 37.32
CA TRP A 66 0.26 -20.71 38.01
C TRP A 66 -0.54 -22.02 38.19
N SER A 67 -1.80 -22.11 37.72
CA SER A 67 -2.66 -23.29 37.96
C SER A 67 -3.10 -24.11 36.75
N GLU A 68 -2.72 -23.77 35.51
CA GLU A 68 -3.16 -24.51 34.31
C GLU A 68 -2.04 -25.09 33.41
N GLN A 69 -0.78 -25.10 33.88
CA GLN A 69 0.35 -25.69 33.14
C GLN A 69 0.85 -27.05 33.69
N ARG A 70 -0.04 -27.88 34.23
CA ARG A 70 0.23 -29.31 34.47
C ARG A 70 -0.94 -30.16 34.02
N LYS A 71 -1.09 -30.35 32.70
CA LYS A 71 -1.72 -31.52 32.05
C LYS A 71 -1.71 -31.30 30.54
N ARG A 72 -0.63 -31.72 29.88
CA ARG A 72 -0.60 -32.23 28.51
C ARG A 72 0.83 -32.71 28.23
N GLY A 73 1.10 -33.94 28.65
CA GLY A 73 2.15 -34.76 28.07
C GLY A 73 1.47 -35.75 27.14
N VAL A 74 1.68 -35.62 25.84
CA VAL A 74 1.52 -36.70 24.86
C VAL A 74 2.61 -36.48 23.80
N THR A 75 3.48 -37.47 23.71
CA THR A 75 4.56 -37.66 22.72
C THR A 75 4.00 -38.05 21.35
N PRO A 76 4.77 -37.88 20.27
CA PRO A 76 4.27 -37.86 18.89
C PRO A 76 4.31 -39.24 18.25
N GLU A 77 3.21 -39.68 17.65
CA GLU A 77 3.16 -40.83 16.74
C GLU A 77 1.83 -40.77 15.97
N ASP A 78 1.88 -40.39 14.69
CA ASP A 78 1.19 -41.06 13.59
C ASP A 78 1.30 -40.23 12.30
N MET A 79 2.25 -40.67 11.47
CA MET A 79 2.41 -40.29 10.07
C MET A 79 1.29 -40.95 9.25
N GLY A 80 0.20 -40.21 9.01
CA GLY A 80 -0.81 -40.55 8.02
C GLY A 80 -0.45 -39.94 6.67
N THR A 81 0.28 -40.69 5.85
CA THR A 81 0.55 -40.34 4.43
C THR A 81 -0.68 -40.63 3.58
N ASN A 82 -1.41 -39.57 3.20
CA ASN A 82 -2.45 -39.63 2.18
C ASN A 82 -1.85 -39.36 0.79
N THR A 83 -1.83 -40.42 -0.01
CA THR A 83 -2.22 -40.46 -1.44
C THR A 83 -2.17 -39.14 -2.21
N GLU A 84 -1.09 -38.94 -2.96
CA GLU A 84 -1.07 -38.18 -4.20
C GLU A 84 -0.01 -38.77 -5.16
N ALA A 85 -0.26 -38.61 -6.46
CA ALA A 85 0.62 -38.88 -7.61
C ALA A 85 0.68 -40.32 -8.18
N ILE A 86 -0.45 -40.74 -8.76
CA ILE A 86 -0.47 -41.57 -9.97
C ILE A 86 -0.15 -40.63 -11.15
N ALA A 87 1.11 -40.61 -11.61
CA ALA A 87 1.50 -40.02 -12.90
C ALA A 87 2.92 -40.44 -13.29
N ALA A 88 3.11 -41.71 -13.65
CA ALA A 88 4.33 -42.18 -14.31
C ALA A 88 4.04 -43.47 -15.10
N SER A 89 3.24 -43.37 -16.16
CA SER A 89 3.07 -44.44 -17.14
C SER A 89 2.84 -43.85 -18.53
N SER A 90 3.90 -43.37 -19.17
CA SER A 90 3.87 -43.01 -20.59
C SER A 90 5.12 -43.44 -21.37
N THR A 91 5.99 -44.25 -20.78
CA THR A 91 7.26 -44.69 -21.40
C THR A 91 7.26 -46.13 -21.91
N THR A 92 6.14 -46.86 -21.86
CA THR A 92 6.04 -48.26 -22.30
C THR A 92 5.32 -48.51 -23.63
N LEU A 93 4.74 -47.49 -24.26
CA LEU A 93 4.01 -47.62 -25.54
C LEU A 93 4.90 -47.54 -26.79
N THR A 94 6.15 -47.08 -26.69
CA THR A 94 7.02 -46.88 -27.85
C THR A 94 7.60 -48.18 -28.44
N ALA A 95 7.69 -49.25 -27.65
CA ALA A 95 8.31 -50.50 -28.12
C ALA A 95 7.36 -51.38 -28.97
N ALA A 96 6.04 -51.31 -28.75
CA ALA A 96 5.07 -52.12 -29.50
C ALA A 96 4.83 -51.60 -30.92
N VAL A 97 4.91 -50.27 -31.12
CA VAL A 97 4.67 -49.64 -32.43
C VAL A 97 5.79 -49.92 -33.44
N GLY A 98 7.02 -50.20 -32.99
CA GLY A 98 8.19 -50.34 -33.86
C GLY A 98 8.03 -51.41 -34.96
N ASN A 99 7.60 -52.62 -34.59
CA ASN A 99 7.48 -53.73 -35.54
C ASN A 99 6.40 -53.50 -36.61
N ASP A 100 5.27 -52.89 -36.23
CA ASP A 100 4.19 -52.68 -37.17
C ASP A 100 4.37 -51.38 -37.99
N ALA A 101 5.07 -50.38 -37.43
CA ALA A 101 5.56 -49.25 -38.20
C ALA A 101 6.56 -49.69 -39.28
N GLU A 102 7.47 -50.61 -38.96
CA GLU A 102 8.37 -51.21 -39.95
C GLU A 102 7.61 -51.98 -41.03
N LYS A 103 6.55 -52.72 -40.68
CA LYS A 103 5.68 -53.38 -41.69
C LYS A 103 5.00 -52.37 -42.60
N LEU A 104 4.45 -51.28 -42.05
CA LEU A 104 3.82 -50.23 -42.86
C LEU A 104 4.84 -49.58 -43.80
N GLN A 105 6.05 -49.30 -43.30
CA GLN A 105 7.16 -48.80 -44.10
C GLN A 105 7.59 -49.81 -45.18
N TRP A 106 7.57 -51.11 -44.87
CA TRP A 106 7.89 -52.18 -45.82
C TRP A 106 6.87 -52.28 -46.96
N ILE A 107 5.57 -52.17 -46.67
CA ILE A 107 4.50 -52.11 -47.70
C ILE A 107 4.76 -50.93 -48.65
N VAL A 108 5.12 -49.77 -48.09
CA VAL A 108 5.46 -48.56 -48.86
C VAL A 108 6.71 -48.76 -49.71
N LEU A 109 7.79 -49.29 -49.12
CA LEU A 109 9.06 -49.55 -49.81
C LEU A 109 8.88 -50.51 -51.00
N ASN A 110 8.20 -51.64 -50.77
CA ASN A 110 7.96 -52.64 -51.81
C ASN A 110 7.14 -52.08 -52.98
N GLN A 111 6.12 -51.29 -52.68
CA GLN A 111 5.30 -50.70 -53.73
C GLN A 111 6.11 -49.73 -54.59
N VAL A 112 6.95 -48.89 -53.98
CA VAL A 112 7.80 -47.91 -54.70
C VAL A 112 8.89 -48.60 -55.52
N GLU A 113 9.57 -49.61 -54.97
CA GLU A 113 10.54 -50.40 -55.74
C GLU A 113 9.87 -51.14 -56.92
N GLY A 114 8.64 -51.61 -56.72
CA GLY A 114 7.82 -52.21 -57.78
C GLY A 114 7.36 -51.23 -58.87
N VAL A 115 7.25 -49.92 -58.60
CA VAL A 115 6.94 -48.91 -59.64
C VAL A 115 8.10 -48.75 -60.61
N GLN A 116 9.35 -48.76 -60.14
CA GLN A 116 10.53 -48.63 -60.99
C GLN A 116 10.66 -49.78 -62.00
N MET A 117 10.39 -51.02 -61.56
CA MET A 117 10.30 -52.15 -62.48
C MET A 117 9.11 -52.01 -63.45
N ARG A 118 7.97 -51.48 -63.01
CA ARG A 118 6.79 -51.33 -63.88
C ARG A 118 6.94 -50.24 -64.94
N GLU A 119 7.55 -49.11 -64.61
CA GLU A 119 7.85 -48.03 -65.57
C GLU A 119 8.90 -48.45 -66.62
N MET A 120 9.79 -49.39 -66.30
CA MET A 120 10.73 -49.94 -67.28
C MET A 120 10.13 -50.99 -68.24
N PHE A 121 9.04 -51.68 -67.85
CA PHE A 121 8.60 -52.91 -68.55
C PHE A 121 7.14 -52.95 -69.02
N TRP A 122 6.29 -51.94 -68.75
CA TRP A 122 4.87 -51.96 -69.16
C TRP A 122 4.40 -50.70 -69.92
N ASP A 123 3.78 -50.91 -71.09
CA ASP A 123 2.97 -49.91 -71.81
C ASP A 123 1.65 -49.64 -71.03
N LEU A 124 1.61 -48.53 -70.30
CA LEU A 124 0.46 -48.09 -69.50
C LEU A 124 -0.66 -47.54 -70.38
N SER A 125 -1.53 -48.44 -70.86
CA SER A 125 -2.81 -48.08 -71.51
C SER A 125 -4.03 -48.81 -70.91
N LYS A 126 -3.94 -49.37 -69.70
CA LYS A 126 -5.10 -49.95 -69.00
C LYS A 126 -5.12 -49.58 -67.52
N ASP A 127 -6.20 -48.92 -67.13
CA ASP A 127 -6.59 -48.46 -65.80
C ASP A 127 -6.67 -49.60 -64.76
N VAL A 128 -5.53 -50.03 -64.22
CA VAL A 128 -5.48 -50.73 -62.93
C VAL A 128 -4.76 -49.79 -61.97
N ASP A 129 -5.51 -49.19 -61.05
CA ASP A 129 -4.98 -48.24 -60.07
C ASP A 129 -4.13 -49.02 -59.04
N VAL A 130 -2.85 -49.22 -59.38
CA VAL A 130 -1.91 -50.14 -58.73
C VAL A 130 -1.69 -49.80 -57.25
N ASP A 131 -1.98 -48.56 -56.85
CA ASP A 131 -1.87 -48.08 -55.47
C ASP A 131 -3.00 -48.65 -54.58
N VAL A 132 -4.13 -49.13 -55.14
CA VAL A 132 -5.28 -49.66 -54.37
C VAL A 132 -4.91 -50.89 -53.54
N LEU A 133 -4.05 -51.77 -54.06
CA LEU A 133 -3.63 -53.00 -53.38
C LEU A 133 -2.77 -52.70 -52.15
N ALA A 134 -1.77 -51.84 -52.31
CA ALA A 134 -0.93 -51.37 -51.22
C ALA A 134 -1.75 -50.59 -50.17
N CYS A 135 -2.71 -49.77 -50.61
CA CYS A 135 -3.65 -49.11 -49.71
C CYS A 135 -4.49 -50.12 -48.93
N SER A 136 -5.04 -51.15 -49.59
CA SER A 136 -5.85 -52.17 -48.91
C SER A 136 -5.06 -52.96 -47.86
N GLU A 137 -3.80 -53.32 -48.15
CA GLU A 137 -2.94 -54.00 -47.18
C GLU A 137 -2.57 -53.10 -45.99
N ALA A 138 -2.20 -51.85 -46.26
CA ALA A 138 -1.92 -50.87 -45.22
C ALA A 138 -3.14 -50.60 -44.33
N VAL A 139 -4.33 -50.45 -44.92
CA VAL A 139 -5.59 -50.26 -44.19
C VAL A 139 -5.93 -51.49 -43.33
N LYS A 140 -5.70 -52.71 -43.85
CA LYS A 140 -5.85 -53.95 -43.05
C LYS A 140 -4.90 -53.98 -41.85
N LEU A 141 -3.64 -53.58 -42.04
CA LEU A 141 -2.66 -53.49 -40.96
C LEU A 141 -3.09 -52.47 -39.91
N LEU A 142 -3.52 -51.28 -40.32
CA LEU A 142 -3.98 -50.24 -39.39
C LEU A 142 -5.24 -50.66 -38.61
N ARG A 143 -6.13 -51.49 -39.18
CA ARG A 143 -7.31 -52.02 -38.47
C ARG A 143 -6.96 -52.92 -37.29
N THR A 144 -5.75 -53.49 -37.22
CA THR A 144 -5.36 -54.36 -36.11
C THR A 144 -4.81 -53.61 -34.90
N MET A 145 -4.68 -52.28 -34.99
CA MET A 145 -4.07 -51.42 -33.99
C MET A 145 -5.10 -50.64 -33.17
N THR A 146 -4.71 -50.19 -31.98
CA THR A 146 -5.47 -49.19 -31.20
C THR A 146 -5.39 -47.79 -31.84
N GLU A 147 -6.31 -46.88 -31.53
CA GLU A 147 -6.33 -45.50 -32.08
C GLU A 147 -5.01 -44.73 -31.87
N GLU A 148 -4.41 -44.85 -30.67
CA GLU A 148 -3.11 -44.23 -30.37
C GLU A 148 -1.97 -44.86 -31.19
N GLU A 149 -1.95 -46.18 -31.31
CA GLU A 149 -0.94 -46.91 -32.10
C GLU A 149 -1.05 -46.61 -33.59
N LYS A 150 -2.27 -46.50 -34.14
CA LYS A 150 -2.48 -46.16 -35.56
C LYS A 150 -1.81 -44.83 -35.92
N THR A 151 -2.06 -43.80 -35.11
CA THR A 151 -1.55 -42.46 -35.34
C THR A 151 -0.02 -42.43 -35.20
N GLN A 152 0.52 -43.13 -34.20
CA GLN A 152 1.94 -43.22 -33.96
C GLN A 152 2.67 -44.03 -35.04
N CYS A 153 2.07 -45.13 -35.51
CA CYS A 153 2.56 -45.95 -36.63
C CYS A 153 2.61 -45.13 -37.92
N CYS A 154 1.53 -44.40 -38.24
CA CYS A 154 1.50 -43.50 -39.39
C CYS A 154 2.57 -42.40 -39.28
N LYS A 155 2.72 -41.76 -38.11
CA LYS A 155 3.77 -40.75 -37.89
C LYS A 155 5.18 -41.34 -38.05
N ALA A 156 5.42 -42.56 -37.58
CA ALA A 156 6.70 -43.24 -37.75
C ALA A 156 7.01 -43.58 -39.21
N SER A 157 5.99 -43.91 -40.01
CA SER A 157 6.16 -44.17 -41.45
C SER A 157 6.63 -42.95 -42.26
N LEU A 158 6.45 -41.73 -41.74
CA LEU A 158 6.97 -40.50 -42.34
C LEU A 158 8.51 -40.43 -42.34
N SER A 159 9.22 -41.25 -41.56
CA SER A 159 10.69 -41.31 -41.59
C SER A 159 11.25 -41.74 -42.95
N LEU A 160 10.45 -42.40 -43.80
CA LEU A 160 10.82 -42.68 -45.20
C LEU A 160 11.01 -41.40 -46.04
N LEU A 161 10.44 -40.27 -45.59
CA LEU A 161 10.55 -38.96 -46.23
C LEU A 161 11.68 -38.10 -45.62
N SER A 162 12.60 -38.68 -44.85
CA SER A 162 13.69 -37.92 -44.22
C SER A 162 14.69 -37.37 -45.24
N ASN A 163 14.96 -38.13 -46.31
CA ASN A 163 15.92 -37.75 -47.35
C ASN A 163 15.22 -37.10 -48.54
N LYS A 164 15.17 -35.77 -48.56
CA LYS A 164 14.49 -34.96 -49.59
C LYS A 164 15.18 -35.01 -50.96
N ASP A 165 16.42 -35.50 -51.03
CA ASP A 165 17.20 -35.59 -52.27
C ASP A 165 17.06 -36.96 -52.97
N ASP A 166 16.36 -37.93 -52.37
CA ASP A 166 16.12 -39.23 -52.99
C ASP A 166 15.19 -39.06 -54.22
N PRO A 167 15.57 -39.53 -55.43
CA PRO A 167 14.69 -39.47 -56.60
C PRO A 167 13.33 -40.14 -56.38
N ARG A 168 13.26 -41.11 -55.45
CA ARG A 168 12.05 -41.85 -55.10
C ARG A 168 11.15 -41.11 -54.10
N TYR A 169 11.59 -39.96 -53.58
CA TYR A 169 10.86 -39.15 -52.60
C TYR A 169 9.40 -38.91 -53.03
N ILE A 170 9.18 -38.53 -54.29
CA ILE A 170 7.84 -38.26 -54.85
C ILE A 170 6.96 -39.51 -54.80
N HIS A 171 7.53 -40.70 -55.04
CA HIS A 171 6.78 -41.95 -54.99
C HIS A 171 6.45 -42.37 -53.56
N TYR A 172 7.39 -42.21 -52.62
CA TYR A 172 7.12 -42.43 -51.18
C TYR A 172 6.01 -41.50 -50.68
N GLU A 173 6.10 -40.22 -51.02
CA GLU A 173 5.11 -39.22 -50.65
C GLU A 173 3.73 -39.55 -51.23
N ARG A 174 3.67 -39.94 -52.51
CA ARG A 174 2.44 -40.32 -53.21
C ARG A 174 1.75 -41.50 -52.52
N ILE A 175 2.46 -42.60 -52.29
CA ILE A 175 1.84 -43.81 -51.74
C ILE A 175 1.43 -43.63 -50.28
N LEU A 176 2.23 -42.94 -49.46
CA LEU A 176 1.84 -42.60 -48.09
C LEU A 176 0.57 -41.75 -48.07
N SER A 177 0.47 -40.76 -48.95
CA SER A 177 -0.73 -39.91 -49.07
C SER A 177 -1.96 -40.72 -49.47
N SER A 178 -1.83 -41.64 -50.44
CA SER A 178 -2.90 -42.56 -50.85
C SER A 178 -3.33 -43.47 -49.69
N ILE A 179 -2.38 -44.02 -48.93
CA ILE A 179 -2.66 -44.86 -47.75
C ILE A 179 -3.44 -44.08 -46.69
N PHE A 180 -2.99 -42.86 -46.35
CA PHE A 180 -3.66 -42.05 -45.33
C PHE A 180 -5.07 -41.64 -45.76
N MET A 181 -5.27 -41.25 -47.03
CA MET A 181 -6.60 -40.94 -47.56
C MET A 181 -7.52 -42.17 -47.60
N ALA A 182 -7.00 -43.33 -48.00
CA ALA A 182 -7.77 -44.59 -48.00
C ALA A 182 -8.16 -45.02 -46.57
N ALA A 183 -7.21 -44.95 -45.63
CA ALA A 183 -7.47 -45.26 -44.22
C ALA A 183 -8.51 -44.34 -43.60
N CYS A 184 -8.52 -43.05 -43.96
CA CYS A 184 -9.54 -42.11 -43.55
C CYS A 184 -10.91 -42.43 -44.16
N ASN A 185 -10.97 -42.69 -45.47
CA ASN A 185 -12.23 -43.00 -46.17
C ASN A 185 -12.87 -44.30 -45.68
N GLU A 186 -12.06 -45.26 -45.20
CA GLU A 186 -12.53 -46.52 -44.61
C GLU A 186 -12.90 -46.42 -43.11
N GLY A 187 -12.78 -45.23 -42.51
CA GLY A 187 -13.07 -44.98 -41.09
C GLY A 187 -12.05 -45.61 -40.13
N VAL A 188 -10.83 -45.91 -40.61
CA VAL A 188 -9.75 -46.49 -39.78
C VAL A 188 -8.96 -45.40 -39.07
N LEU A 189 -8.75 -44.26 -39.73
CA LEU A 189 -8.03 -43.11 -39.20
C LEU A 189 -8.99 -41.90 -39.08
N PRO A 190 -8.98 -41.16 -37.96
CA PRO A 190 -9.76 -39.93 -37.84
C PRO A 190 -9.35 -38.90 -38.91
N LEU A 191 -10.32 -38.14 -39.43
CA LEU A 191 -10.07 -37.14 -40.47
C LEU A 191 -9.09 -36.05 -40.03
N SER A 192 -9.14 -35.64 -38.76
CA SER A 192 -8.19 -34.68 -38.17
C SER A 192 -6.76 -35.18 -38.29
N ASP A 193 -6.52 -36.43 -37.87
CA ASP A 193 -5.19 -37.04 -37.89
C ASP A 193 -4.71 -37.30 -39.31
N CYS A 194 -5.62 -37.67 -40.22
CA CYS A 194 -5.33 -37.79 -41.65
C CYS A 194 -4.82 -36.45 -42.21
N CYS A 195 -5.51 -35.35 -41.92
CA CYS A 195 -5.09 -34.02 -42.37
C CYS A 195 -3.74 -33.61 -41.78
N GLU A 196 -3.49 -33.86 -40.49
CA GLU A 196 -2.17 -33.63 -39.89
C GLU A 196 -1.08 -34.43 -40.61
N LEU A 197 -1.30 -35.72 -40.84
CA LEU A 197 -0.34 -36.60 -41.53
C LEU A 197 -0.08 -36.16 -42.97
N LEU A 198 -1.11 -35.75 -43.71
CA LEU A 198 -0.98 -35.22 -45.08
C LEU A 198 -0.17 -33.93 -45.13
N ILE A 199 -0.32 -33.06 -44.12
CA ILE A 199 0.51 -31.85 -43.98
C ILE A 199 1.94 -32.23 -43.63
N LEU A 200 2.14 -33.16 -42.69
CA LEU A 200 3.46 -33.61 -42.25
C LEU A 200 4.25 -34.33 -43.34
N CYS A 201 3.57 -35.05 -44.25
CA CYS A 201 4.21 -35.75 -45.36
C CYS A 201 4.56 -34.84 -46.55
N THR A 202 4.18 -33.57 -46.51
CA THR A 202 4.37 -32.62 -47.62
C THR A 202 5.70 -31.88 -47.51
N ASN A 203 6.46 -31.80 -48.60
CA ASN A 203 7.72 -31.06 -48.63
C ASN A 203 7.53 -29.56 -48.88
N PHE A 204 7.55 -28.76 -47.81
CA PHE A 204 7.42 -27.30 -47.91
C PHE A 204 8.68 -26.57 -48.42
N THR A 205 9.81 -27.25 -48.66
CA THR A 205 11.02 -26.59 -49.22
C THR A 205 10.90 -26.28 -50.71
N LEU A 206 9.85 -26.78 -51.38
CA LEU A 206 9.56 -26.59 -52.81
C LEU A 206 10.61 -27.16 -53.78
N THR A 207 11.45 -28.09 -53.32
CA THR A 207 12.40 -28.81 -54.19
C THR A 207 11.70 -29.84 -55.09
N THR A 208 10.53 -30.32 -54.68
CA THR A 208 9.68 -31.26 -55.42
C THR A 208 8.28 -30.66 -55.67
N PRO A 209 7.63 -30.97 -56.81
CA PRO A 209 6.28 -30.49 -57.10
C PRO A 209 5.28 -30.92 -56.00
N MET A 210 4.43 -30.00 -55.54
CA MET A 210 3.41 -30.32 -54.52
C MET A 210 2.24 -31.11 -55.11
N ASP A 211 1.83 -32.19 -54.44
CA ASP A 211 0.64 -32.94 -54.82
C ASP A 211 -0.63 -32.18 -54.41
N SER A 212 -1.30 -31.56 -55.38
CA SER A 212 -2.51 -30.77 -55.16
C SER A 212 -3.67 -31.59 -54.61
N ARG A 213 -3.72 -32.91 -54.91
CA ARG A 213 -4.80 -33.81 -54.49
C ARG A 213 -4.94 -33.87 -52.97
N LYS A 214 -3.83 -33.78 -52.23
CA LYS A 214 -3.86 -33.78 -50.76
C LYS A 214 -4.61 -32.58 -50.22
N PHE A 215 -4.25 -31.39 -50.69
CA PHE A 215 -4.80 -30.13 -50.20
C PHE A 215 -6.24 -29.93 -50.68
N GLU A 216 -6.58 -30.38 -51.89
CA GLU A 216 -7.96 -30.40 -52.38
C GLU A 216 -8.83 -31.38 -51.57
N TYR A 217 -8.31 -32.57 -51.23
CA TYR A 217 -9.00 -33.53 -50.36
C TYR A 217 -9.22 -32.95 -48.96
N MET A 218 -8.18 -32.36 -48.35
CA MET A 218 -8.30 -31.72 -47.04
C MET A 218 -9.30 -30.56 -47.09
N GLN A 219 -9.16 -29.64 -48.05
CA GLN A 219 -10.03 -28.47 -48.22
C GLN A 219 -11.51 -28.86 -48.34
N LYS A 220 -11.82 -29.92 -49.08
CA LYS A 220 -13.20 -30.41 -49.25
C LYS A 220 -13.80 -30.94 -47.95
N ASN A 221 -12.99 -31.53 -47.08
CA ASN A 221 -13.43 -32.21 -45.86
C ASN A 221 -13.27 -31.38 -44.58
N LEU A 222 -12.71 -30.16 -44.64
CA LEU A 222 -12.48 -29.30 -43.44
C LEU A 222 -13.73 -29.12 -42.56
N HIS A 223 -14.92 -29.01 -43.16
CA HIS A 223 -16.18 -28.79 -42.43
C HIS A 223 -16.61 -29.97 -41.54
N LEU A 224 -15.99 -31.15 -41.71
CA LEU A 224 -16.25 -32.35 -40.91
C LEU A 224 -15.31 -32.47 -39.70
N ILE A 225 -14.30 -31.61 -39.59
CA ILE A 225 -13.35 -31.60 -38.49
C ILE A 225 -13.86 -30.65 -37.40
N ASP A 226 -13.70 -31.03 -36.14
CA ASP A 226 -14.07 -30.16 -35.02
C ASP A 226 -13.17 -28.92 -34.94
N TYR A 227 -13.66 -27.85 -34.29
CA TYR A 227 -12.92 -26.59 -34.24
C TYR A 227 -11.55 -26.70 -33.54
N LYS A 228 -11.36 -27.68 -32.66
CA LYS A 228 -10.06 -27.93 -32.00
C LYS A 228 -9.07 -28.57 -32.97
N GLY A 229 -9.48 -29.59 -33.72
CA GLY A 229 -8.68 -30.18 -34.80
C GLY A 229 -8.33 -29.14 -35.86
N LEU A 230 -9.28 -28.30 -36.26
CA LEU A 230 -9.04 -27.21 -37.20
C LEU A 230 -8.03 -26.18 -36.69
N ARG A 231 -8.08 -25.82 -35.39
CA ARG A 231 -7.08 -24.96 -34.76
C ARG A 231 -5.69 -25.61 -34.79
N ASN A 232 -5.59 -26.90 -34.52
CA ASN A 232 -4.32 -27.64 -34.59
C ASN A 232 -3.77 -27.64 -36.02
N ILE A 233 -4.63 -27.88 -37.02
CA ILE A 233 -4.27 -27.79 -38.44
C ILE A 233 -3.78 -26.38 -38.80
N LEU A 234 -4.46 -25.31 -38.35
CA LEU A 234 -4.02 -23.93 -38.58
C LEU A 234 -2.63 -23.69 -37.99
N LYS A 235 -2.41 -24.11 -36.74
CA LYS A 235 -1.13 -23.97 -36.05
C LYS A 235 -0.03 -24.74 -36.78
N LEU A 236 -0.26 -26.01 -37.08
CA LEU A 236 0.70 -26.87 -37.79
C LEU A 236 1.08 -26.26 -39.14
N LEU A 237 0.10 -25.82 -39.93
CA LEU A 237 0.36 -25.28 -41.25
C LEU A 237 1.07 -23.92 -41.17
N VAL A 238 0.50 -22.94 -40.45
CA VAL A 238 0.96 -21.53 -40.49
C VAL A 238 2.16 -21.28 -39.58
N VAL A 239 2.16 -21.87 -38.38
CA VAL A 239 3.21 -21.63 -37.37
C VAL A 239 4.41 -22.56 -37.62
N GLU A 240 4.17 -23.83 -37.94
CA GLU A 240 5.24 -24.85 -37.97
C GLU A 240 5.76 -25.17 -39.38
N ARG A 241 4.89 -25.36 -40.38
CA ARG A 241 5.31 -25.82 -41.72
C ARG A 241 5.62 -24.69 -42.71
N MET A 242 4.84 -23.61 -42.73
CA MET A 242 5.07 -22.51 -43.65
C MET A 242 6.44 -21.82 -43.46
N GLN A 243 7.09 -21.96 -42.30
CA GLN A 243 8.45 -21.43 -42.10
C GLN A 243 9.51 -22.11 -42.99
N GLU A 244 9.24 -23.32 -43.51
CA GLU A 244 10.17 -24.06 -44.37
C GLU A 244 10.22 -23.53 -45.82
N VAL A 245 9.14 -22.90 -46.31
CA VAL A 245 8.98 -22.38 -47.70
C VAL A 245 10.04 -21.36 -48.04
N PRO A 246 10.92 -21.43 -49.05
CA PRO A 246 12.02 -20.47 -49.26
C PRO A 246 11.64 -18.97 -49.07
N SER A 247 12.51 -18.15 -48.48
CA SER A 247 12.23 -16.72 -48.22
C SER A 247 12.06 -15.88 -49.49
N THR A 248 12.59 -16.36 -50.61
CA THR A 248 12.35 -15.82 -51.96
C THR A 248 11.67 -16.89 -52.81
N ILE A 249 10.49 -16.59 -53.32
CA ILE A 249 9.69 -17.51 -54.14
C ILE A 249 9.57 -16.98 -55.57
N THR A 250 9.77 -17.87 -56.54
CA THR A 250 9.56 -17.58 -57.97
C THR A 250 8.07 -17.66 -58.32
N HIS A 251 7.70 -17.23 -59.53
CA HIS A 251 6.33 -17.40 -60.02
C HIS A 251 5.92 -18.89 -60.08
N HIS A 252 6.86 -19.79 -60.39
CA HIS A 252 6.59 -21.23 -60.39
C HIS A 252 6.31 -21.76 -58.98
N HIS A 253 7.13 -21.38 -58.00
CA HIS A 253 6.92 -21.70 -56.59
C HIS A 253 5.56 -21.21 -56.08
N ARG A 254 5.13 -20.02 -56.51
CA ARG A 254 3.80 -19.49 -56.19
C ARG A 254 2.66 -20.38 -56.72
N HIS A 255 2.82 -20.87 -57.94
CA HIS A 255 1.83 -21.76 -58.56
C HIS A 255 1.76 -23.13 -57.87
N MET A 256 2.90 -23.63 -57.37
CA MET A 256 2.96 -24.85 -56.56
C MET A 256 2.25 -24.70 -55.21
N LEU A 257 2.33 -23.52 -54.58
CA LEU A 257 1.69 -23.23 -53.29
C LEU A 257 0.20 -22.92 -53.39
N LEU A 258 -0.37 -22.78 -54.60
CA LEU A 258 -1.77 -22.40 -54.80
C LEU A 258 -2.79 -23.31 -54.08
N PRO A 259 -2.63 -24.66 -54.03
CA PRO A 259 -3.52 -25.53 -53.26
C PRO A 259 -3.47 -25.24 -51.75
N VAL A 260 -2.27 -24.97 -51.22
CA VAL A 260 -2.08 -24.57 -49.81
C VAL A 260 -2.72 -23.22 -49.54
N GLU A 261 -2.55 -22.26 -50.46
CA GLU A 261 -3.14 -20.93 -50.38
C GLU A 261 -4.68 -21.03 -50.32
N ASN A 262 -5.30 -21.84 -51.19
CA ASN A 262 -6.75 -22.02 -51.23
C ASN A 262 -7.29 -22.70 -49.96
N MET A 263 -6.60 -23.72 -49.43
CA MET A 263 -6.96 -24.36 -48.17
C MET A 263 -6.87 -23.35 -47.01
N LEU A 264 -5.79 -22.58 -46.93
CA LEU A 264 -5.61 -21.54 -45.90
C LEU A 264 -6.71 -20.49 -45.97
N LEU A 265 -7.02 -19.99 -47.16
CA LEU A 265 -8.09 -19.01 -47.37
C LEU A 265 -9.44 -19.53 -46.89
N THR A 266 -9.72 -20.82 -47.08
CA THR A 266 -10.95 -21.47 -46.59
C THR A 266 -10.94 -21.58 -45.07
N LEU A 267 -9.81 -22.00 -44.48
CA LEU A 267 -9.67 -22.24 -43.04
C LEU A 267 -9.80 -20.94 -42.22
N ILE A 268 -9.28 -19.82 -42.75
CA ILE A 268 -9.32 -18.51 -42.09
C ILE A 268 -10.54 -17.68 -42.52
N ASP A 269 -11.45 -18.23 -43.33
CA ASP A 269 -12.62 -17.48 -43.76
C ASP A 269 -13.64 -17.35 -42.64
N ARG A 270 -13.77 -16.12 -42.12
CA ARG A 270 -14.75 -15.76 -41.10
C ARG A 270 -16.18 -16.08 -41.51
N GLN A 271 -16.52 -16.01 -42.80
CA GLN A 271 -17.88 -16.29 -43.28
C GLN A 271 -18.22 -17.78 -43.22
N LEU A 272 -17.24 -18.66 -43.39
CA LEU A 272 -17.44 -20.10 -43.28
C LEU A 272 -17.57 -20.55 -41.81
N ASN A 273 -17.07 -19.74 -40.87
CA ASN A 273 -17.21 -19.92 -39.42
C ASN A 273 -16.95 -21.38 -39.01
N LEU A 274 -15.78 -21.91 -39.43
CA LEU A 274 -15.32 -23.28 -39.19
C LEU A 274 -14.74 -23.47 -37.78
N LEU A 275 -14.14 -22.41 -37.22
CA LEU A 275 -13.67 -22.33 -35.84
C LEU A 275 -13.87 -20.92 -35.28
N PRO A 276 -13.88 -20.72 -33.95
CA PRO A 276 -13.93 -19.40 -33.35
C PRO A 276 -12.81 -18.50 -33.89
N CYS A 277 -13.14 -17.33 -34.43
CA CYS A 277 -12.16 -16.41 -35.00
C CYS A 277 -11.10 -15.96 -33.99
N ILE A 278 -11.43 -15.95 -32.69
CA ILE A 278 -10.47 -15.65 -31.62
C ILE A 278 -9.29 -16.65 -31.58
N PHE A 279 -9.50 -17.90 -31.96
CA PHE A 279 -8.43 -18.88 -32.06
C PHE A 279 -7.60 -18.66 -33.31
N THR A 280 -8.22 -18.29 -34.42
CA THR A 280 -7.51 -17.89 -35.63
C THR A 280 -6.54 -16.75 -35.33
N ILE A 281 -7.00 -15.65 -34.73
CA ILE A 281 -6.12 -14.53 -34.40
C ILE A 281 -5.07 -14.90 -33.35
N THR A 282 -5.42 -15.74 -32.37
CA THR A 282 -4.47 -16.22 -31.35
C THR A 282 -3.30 -16.97 -31.98
N GLU A 283 -3.56 -17.89 -32.90
CA GLU A 283 -2.49 -18.60 -33.60
C GLU A 283 -1.73 -17.64 -34.52
N LEU A 284 -2.40 -16.75 -35.27
CA LEU A 284 -1.74 -15.74 -36.11
C LEU A 284 -0.84 -14.79 -35.33
N HIS A 285 -1.14 -14.48 -34.07
CA HIS A 285 -0.30 -13.61 -33.26
C HIS A 285 0.98 -14.29 -32.73
N ARG A 286 1.01 -15.64 -32.70
CA ARG A 286 2.22 -16.43 -32.40
C ARG A 286 3.17 -16.49 -33.60
N VAL A 287 2.64 -16.24 -34.78
CA VAL A 287 3.40 -16.17 -36.01
C VAL A 287 4.21 -14.88 -35.97
N SER A 288 5.55 -14.99 -35.94
CA SER A 288 6.40 -13.80 -36.06
C SER A 288 6.08 -13.08 -37.38
N SER A 289 6.28 -11.76 -37.44
CA SER A 289 6.12 -10.96 -38.66
C SER A 289 6.90 -11.49 -39.86
N ASN A 290 7.84 -12.43 -39.63
CA ASN A 290 8.67 -13.07 -40.64
C ASN A 290 8.08 -14.39 -41.18
N SER A 291 6.85 -14.76 -40.81
CA SER A 291 6.26 -15.98 -41.38
C SER A 291 6.07 -15.86 -42.87
N ARG A 292 6.44 -16.94 -43.54
CA ARG A 292 6.43 -17.01 -44.99
C ARG A 292 5.03 -17.22 -45.56
N ALA A 293 4.03 -17.42 -44.70
CA ALA A 293 2.62 -17.31 -45.07
C ALA A 293 2.26 -15.92 -45.59
N PHE A 294 2.94 -14.85 -45.14
CA PHE A 294 2.74 -13.50 -45.67
C PHE A 294 3.30 -13.29 -47.09
N LEU A 295 4.08 -14.24 -47.64
CA LEU A 295 4.53 -14.19 -49.05
C LEU A 295 3.40 -14.47 -50.05
N LEU A 296 2.30 -15.06 -49.57
CA LEU A 296 1.09 -15.37 -50.33
C LEU A 296 0.12 -14.17 -50.24
N PRO A 297 -0.07 -13.39 -51.32
CA PRO A 297 -0.77 -12.10 -51.23
C PRO A 297 -2.22 -12.21 -50.78
N ARG A 298 -2.95 -13.26 -51.20
CA ARG A 298 -4.37 -13.41 -50.84
C ARG A 298 -4.51 -13.76 -49.36
N VAL A 299 -3.64 -14.65 -48.86
CA VAL A 299 -3.58 -15.02 -47.45
C VAL A 299 -3.14 -13.82 -46.61
N ALA A 300 -2.11 -13.09 -47.02
CA ALA A 300 -1.64 -11.88 -46.33
C ALA A 300 -2.74 -10.81 -46.23
N LYS A 301 -3.50 -10.59 -47.33
CA LYS A 301 -4.67 -9.70 -47.31
C LYS A 301 -5.70 -10.18 -46.29
N LYS A 302 -6.07 -11.46 -46.32
CA LYS A 302 -7.07 -12.03 -45.40
C LYS A 302 -6.59 -12.01 -43.93
N PHE A 303 -5.29 -12.15 -43.67
CA PHE A 303 -4.69 -11.95 -42.34
C PHE A 303 -4.84 -10.50 -41.88
N ASN A 304 -4.51 -9.52 -42.73
CA ASN A 304 -4.70 -8.11 -42.40
C ASN A 304 -6.17 -7.78 -42.15
N ASP A 305 -7.09 -8.27 -42.98
CA ASP A 305 -8.53 -8.11 -42.79
C ASP A 305 -8.97 -8.73 -41.44
N MET A 306 -8.42 -9.89 -41.07
CA MET A 306 -8.64 -10.51 -39.76
C MET A 306 -8.16 -9.59 -38.62
N PHE A 307 -6.92 -9.09 -38.66
CA PHE A 307 -6.40 -8.17 -37.63
C PHE A 307 -7.24 -6.89 -37.52
N ILE A 308 -7.69 -6.32 -38.65
CA ILE A 308 -8.56 -5.13 -38.68
C ILE A 308 -9.90 -5.43 -38.02
N SER A 309 -10.50 -6.60 -38.30
CA SER A 309 -11.79 -6.99 -37.71
C SER A 309 -11.79 -7.11 -36.19
N PHE A 310 -10.62 -7.35 -35.58
CA PHE A 310 -10.42 -7.44 -34.12
C PHE A 310 -10.06 -6.10 -33.46
N ARG A 311 -9.85 -5.02 -34.22
CA ARG A 311 -9.57 -3.69 -33.63
C ARG A 311 -10.70 -3.19 -32.73
N PRO A 312 -11.99 -3.28 -33.11
CA PRO A 312 -13.07 -2.85 -32.22
C PRO A 312 -13.09 -3.63 -30.89
N LEU A 313 -12.89 -4.96 -30.92
CA LEU A 313 -12.74 -5.76 -29.69
C LEU A 313 -11.57 -5.25 -28.85
N THR A 314 -10.43 -5.00 -29.49
CA THR A 314 -9.23 -4.52 -28.80
C THR A 314 -9.49 -3.20 -28.08
N GLU A 315 -10.21 -2.27 -28.72
CA GLU A 315 -10.63 -1.00 -28.12
C GLU A 315 -11.64 -1.19 -26.97
N MET A 316 -12.48 -2.24 -27.01
CA MET A 316 -13.42 -2.57 -25.92
C MET A 316 -12.74 -3.16 -24.69
N VAL A 317 -11.62 -3.86 -24.84
CA VAL A 317 -10.91 -4.50 -23.72
C VAL A 317 -9.76 -3.66 -23.17
N THR A 318 -9.49 -2.50 -23.79
CA THR A 318 -8.35 -1.64 -23.46
C THR A 318 -8.78 -0.43 -22.63
N ILE A 319 -8.10 -0.20 -21.51
CA ILE A 319 -8.21 1.05 -20.75
C ILE A 319 -7.62 2.19 -21.58
N ILE A 320 -8.44 3.18 -21.90
CA ILE A 320 -8.00 4.39 -22.62
C ILE A 320 -6.93 5.11 -21.78
N GLY A 321 -5.78 5.40 -22.40
CA GLY A 321 -4.67 6.09 -21.75
C GLY A 321 -3.94 5.29 -20.68
N ARG A 322 -4.06 3.95 -20.65
CA ARG A 322 -3.51 3.10 -19.57
C ARG A 322 -2.03 3.35 -19.27
N SER A 323 -1.20 3.61 -20.29
CA SER A 323 0.23 3.86 -20.13
C SER A 323 0.56 5.22 -19.51
N TRP A 324 -0.41 6.12 -19.44
CA TRP A 324 -0.31 7.46 -18.89
C TRP A 324 -0.95 7.60 -17.49
N LEU A 325 -1.69 6.58 -17.04
CA LEU A 325 -2.23 6.55 -15.69
C LEU A 325 -1.15 6.14 -14.69
N TYR A 326 -1.19 6.73 -13.49
CA TYR A 326 -0.27 6.41 -12.39
C TYR A 326 -1.00 6.47 -11.05
N PRO A 327 -0.63 5.62 -10.07
CA PRO A 327 -1.20 5.67 -8.74
C PRO A 327 -0.49 6.71 -7.86
N ILE A 328 -1.20 7.20 -6.82
CA ILE A 328 -0.60 7.90 -5.69
C ILE A 328 -0.57 6.93 -4.51
N ALA A 329 0.62 6.68 -3.93
CA ALA A 329 0.78 5.70 -2.86
C ALA A 329 -0.06 5.99 -1.61
N ALA A 330 -0.40 7.25 -1.37
CA ALA A 330 -1.26 7.70 -0.28
C ALA A 330 -2.77 7.65 -0.61
N HIS A 331 -3.18 7.17 -1.79
CA HIS A 331 -4.59 7.08 -2.18
C HIS A 331 -5.30 5.88 -1.52
N ILE A 332 -6.49 6.07 -0.95
CA ILE A 332 -7.21 5.08 -0.11
C ILE A 332 -7.35 3.66 -0.69
N SER A 333 -7.40 3.54 -2.03
CA SER A 333 -7.53 2.26 -2.72
C SER A 333 -6.22 1.61 -3.17
N PHE A 334 -5.08 2.32 -3.04
CA PHE A 334 -3.79 1.89 -3.59
C PHE A 334 -3.49 0.41 -3.25
N PRO A 335 -3.56 -0.04 -1.98
CA PRO A 335 -3.41 -1.43 -1.54
C PRO A 335 -4.12 -2.47 -2.42
N VAL A 336 -5.40 -2.21 -2.68
CA VAL A 336 -6.31 -3.11 -3.38
C VAL A 336 -6.14 -2.99 -4.89
N SER A 337 -5.74 -1.81 -5.38
CA SER A 337 -5.50 -1.58 -6.81
C SER A 337 -4.15 -2.13 -7.27
N THR A 338 -3.20 -2.40 -6.36
CA THR A 338 -1.84 -2.86 -6.68
C THR A 338 -1.76 -3.97 -7.74
N PRO A 339 -2.63 -5.02 -7.78
CA PRO A 339 -2.53 -6.06 -8.81
C PRO A 339 -2.67 -5.52 -10.23
N SER A 340 -3.47 -4.46 -10.42
CA SER A 340 -3.70 -3.86 -11.73
C SER A 340 -2.54 -3.00 -12.24
N TRP A 341 -1.59 -2.67 -11.36
CA TRP A 341 -0.37 -1.92 -11.70
C TRP A 341 0.83 -2.83 -11.95
N LYS A 342 0.66 -4.16 -11.83
CA LYS A 342 1.77 -5.10 -11.89
C LYS A 342 2.46 -5.13 -13.26
N LEU A 343 3.77 -4.95 -13.24
CA LEU A 343 4.67 -5.04 -14.38
C LEU A 343 5.52 -6.30 -14.30
N GLU A 344 5.84 -6.89 -15.44
CA GLU A 344 6.85 -7.94 -15.53
C GLU A 344 8.23 -7.37 -15.24
N VAL A 345 9.03 -8.01 -14.36
CA VAL A 345 10.30 -7.42 -13.88
C VAL A 345 11.33 -7.22 -14.99
N THR A 346 11.44 -8.17 -15.93
CA THR A 346 12.44 -8.14 -17.00
C THR A 346 12.12 -7.17 -18.11
N THR A 347 10.85 -7.10 -18.52
CA THR A 347 10.41 -6.28 -19.66
C THR A 347 9.83 -4.94 -19.21
N THR A 348 9.43 -4.81 -17.94
CA THR A 348 8.66 -3.69 -17.37
C THR A 348 7.36 -3.39 -18.12
N ARG A 349 6.79 -4.40 -18.79
CA ARG A 349 5.55 -4.29 -19.57
C ARG A 349 4.34 -4.66 -18.72
N LEU A 350 3.19 -4.12 -19.13
CA LEU A 350 1.90 -4.60 -18.63
C LEU A 350 1.66 -6.02 -19.14
N HIS A 351 1.16 -6.88 -18.27
CA HIS A 351 0.80 -8.23 -18.65
C HIS A 351 -0.54 -8.23 -19.41
N GLN A 352 -0.51 -8.63 -20.67
CA GLN A 352 -1.71 -8.79 -21.51
C GLN A 352 -2.04 -10.28 -21.66
N ARG A 353 -3.27 -10.68 -21.31
CA ARG A 353 -3.69 -12.09 -21.38
C ARG A 353 -4.01 -12.57 -22.79
N ALA A 354 -4.71 -11.75 -23.56
CA ALA A 354 -5.18 -12.15 -24.88
C ALA A 354 -4.21 -11.71 -25.97
N HIS A 355 -4.16 -12.47 -27.06
CA HIS A 355 -3.41 -12.13 -28.26
C HIS A 355 -4.27 -11.28 -29.20
N LEU A 356 -4.43 -10.01 -28.86
CA LEU A 356 -5.20 -9.03 -29.63
C LEU A 356 -4.26 -7.97 -30.22
N PRO A 357 -4.66 -7.30 -31.32
CA PRO A 357 -3.87 -6.26 -31.98
C PRO A 357 -3.84 -4.94 -31.18
N TYR A 358 -3.32 -4.99 -29.95
CA TYR A 358 -3.16 -3.82 -29.09
C TYR A 358 -2.21 -2.78 -29.71
N LYS A 359 -2.40 -1.52 -29.29
CA LYS A 359 -1.47 -0.43 -29.58
C LYS A 359 -0.07 -0.77 -29.06
N SER A 360 0.96 -0.33 -29.78
CA SER A 360 2.36 -0.58 -29.44
C SER A 360 2.76 -0.09 -28.04
N GLU A 361 2.11 0.96 -27.53
CA GLU A 361 2.31 1.51 -26.18
C GLU A 361 2.07 0.49 -25.06
N LEU A 362 1.11 -0.42 -25.23
CA LEU A 362 0.80 -1.45 -24.23
C LEU A 362 1.84 -2.57 -24.19
N PHE A 363 2.60 -2.73 -25.29
CA PHE A 363 3.74 -3.64 -25.38
C PHE A 363 5.07 -2.95 -25.10
N ALA A 364 5.08 -1.63 -24.91
CA ALA A 364 6.27 -0.89 -24.53
C ALA A 364 6.55 -1.07 -23.03
N PRO A 365 7.83 -0.99 -22.61
CA PRO A 365 8.20 -0.73 -21.21
C PRO A 365 7.38 0.43 -20.64
N GLN A 366 6.79 0.27 -19.46
CA GLN A 366 6.00 1.33 -18.81
C GLN A 366 6.90 2.33 -18.07
N SER A 367 7.80 2.95 -18.83
CA SER A 367 8.83 3.85 -18.30
C SER A 367 8.22 5.08 -17.63
N PHE A 368 7.13 5.66 -18.15
CA PHE A 368 6.47 6.82 -17.55
C PHE A 368 5.93 6.54 -16.15
N LEU A 369 5.29 5.38 -15.94
CA LEU A 369 4.80 4.94 -14.64
C LEU A 369 5.96 4.80 -13.64
N LEU A 370 7.02 4.09 -14.05
CA LEU A 370 8.18 3.86 -13.18
C LEU A 370 8.95 5.15 -12.88
N TYR A 371 9.12 6.01 -13.89
CA TYR A 371 9.74 7.32 -13.74
C TYR A 371 8.96 8.19 -12.75
N THR A 372 7.63 8.26 -12.89
CA THR A 372 6.78 9.04 -11.98
C THR A 372 6.87 8.52 -10.55
N LEU A 373 6.89 7.20 -10.35
CA LEU A 373 7.03 6.61 -9.01
C LEU A 373 8.42 6.85 -8.42
N LEU A 374 9.50 6.55 -9.15
CA LEU A 374 10.88 6.70 -8.65
C LEU A 374 11.26 8.15 -8.34
N ARG A 375 10.72 9.11 -9.10
CA ARG A 375 11.00 10.53 -8.90
C ARG A 375 10.35 11.09 -7.63
N GLN A 376 9.29 10.46 -7.13
CA GLN A 376 8.57 10.95 -5.95
C GLN A 376 9.25 10.52 -4.65
N PRO A 377 9.30 11.40 -3.63
CA PRO A 377 9.72 11.01 -2.29
C PRO A 377 8.93 9.81 -1.77
N ARG A 378 9.63 8.83 -1.18
CA ARG A 378 9.07 7.53 -0.74
C ARG A 378 8.53 6.64 -1.87
N GLY A 379 8.67 7.03 -3.13
CA GLY A 379 8.14 6.29 -4.27
C GLY A 379 8.87 4.97 -4.53
N LYS A 380 10.15 4.85 -4.16
CA LYS A 380 10.91 3.58 -4.23
C LYS A 380 10.28 2.45 -3.43
N ASP A 381 9.56 2.77 -2.35
CA ASP A 381 8.90 1.77 -1.49
C ASP A 381 7.67 1.16 -2.18
N THR A 382 7.17 1.77 -3.27
CA THR A 382 6.05 1.25 -4.06
C THR A 382 6.47 0.18 -5.08
N ILE A 383 7.76 0.09 -5.42
CA ILE A 383 8.26 -0.79 -6.49
C ILE A 383 7.90 -2.26 -6.21
N SER A 384 8.00 -2.70 -4.95
CA SER A 384 7.68 -4.08 -4.56
C SER A 384 6.21 -4.45 -4.81
N TYR A 385 5.31 -3.47 -4.80
CA TYR A 385 3.89 -3.67 -5.07
C TYR A 385 3.56 -3.67 -6.57
N VAL A 386 4.32 -2.89 -7.34
CA VAL A 386 4.17 -2.73 -8.79
C VAL A 386 4.91 -3.83 -9.57
N MET A 387 5.87 -4.53 -8.97
CA MET A 387 6.63 -5.58 -9.66
C MET A 387 6.02 -6.97 -9.45
N ARG A 388 5.77 -7.70 -10.55
CA ARG A 388 5.30 -9.08 -10.51
C ARG A 388 6.47 -10.05 -10.32
N GLN A 389 6.67 -10.51 -9.09
CA GLN A 389 7.67 -11.55 -8.81
C GLN A 389 7.17 -12.94 -9.23
N ASN A 390 8.08 -13.74 -9.78
CA ASN A 390 7.81 -15.12 -10.20
C ASN A 390 8.14 -16.06 -9.03
N THR A 391 7.15 -16.77 -8.49
CA THR A 391 7.28 -17.53 -7.22
C THR A 391 8.26 -18.70 -7.28
N ASN A 392 8.61 -19.15 -8.49
CA ASN A 392 9.39 -20.37 -8.70
C ASN A 392 10.86 -20.11 -9.04
N LEU A 393 11.31 -18.85 -9.03
CA LEU A 393 12.68 -18.44 -9.37
C LEU A 393 13.22 -17.50 -8.30
N THR A 394 14.56 -17.37 -8.23
CA THR A 394 15.20 -16.34 -7.41
C THR A 394 14.60 -14.97 -7.72
N PRO A 395 14.37 -14.13 -6.69
CA PRO A 395 13.68 -12.85 -6.87
C PRO A 395 14.43 -11.99 -7.90
N GLN A 396 13.79 -11.80 -9.06
CA GLN A 396 14.31 -10.96 -10.12
C GLN A 396 14.24 -9.50 -9.69
N ARG A 397 15.29 -8.74 -10.03
CA ARG A 397 15.44 -7.33 -9.65
C ARG A 397 15.23 -6.44 -10.86
N LEU A 398 14.49 -5.36 -10.67
CA LEU A 398 14.31 -4.32 -11.68
C LEU A 398 15.68 -3.74 -12.05
N GLN A 399 15.96 -3.50 -13.33
CA GLN A 399 17.13 -2.72 -13.76
C GLN A 399 16.67 -1.31 -14.10
N CYS A 400 16.93 -0.35 -13.22
CA CYS A 400 16.43 1.04 -13.33
C CYS A 400 17.49 2.06 -13.75
N ASP A 401 18.67 1.61 -14.23
CA ASP A 401 19.82 2.46 -14.57
C ASP A 401 19.45 3.65 -15.46
N GLU A 402 18.68 3.39 -16.53
CA GLU A 402 18.28 4.39 -17.52
C GLU A 402 17.34 5.45 -16.92
N LEU A 403 16.43 5.02 -16.03
CA LEU A 403 15.49 5.92 -15.34
C LEU A 403 16.25 6.80 -14.33
N LEU A 404 17.17 6.21 -13.56
CA LEU A 404 17.99 6.96 -12.59
C LEU A 404 18.85 8.00 -13.30
N HIS A 405 19.47 7.64 -14.42
CA HIS A 405 20.22 8.57 -15.26
C HIS A 405 19.34 9.76 -15.71
N MET A 406 18.11 9.51 -16.19
CA MET A 406 17.21 10.58 -16.62
C MET A 406 16.85 11.52 -15.47
N ILE A 407 16.49 10.98 -14.31
CA ILE A 407 16.15 11.76 -13.11
C ILE A 407 17.33 12.65 -12.69
N ILE A 408 18.56 12.11 -12.71
CA ILE A 408 19.78 12.85 -12.38
C ILE A 408 20.00 14.00 -13.37
N LEU A 409 19.99 13.72 -14.68
CA LEU A 409 20.27 14.74 -15.69
C LEU A 409 19.21 15.83 -15.73
N GLU A 410 17.95 15.48 -15.51
CA GLU A 410 16.86 16.46 -15.46
C GLU A 410 17.03 17.38 -14.24
N ALA A 411 17.36 16.83 -13.07
CA ALA A 411 17.67 17.66 -11.90
C ALA A 411 18.92 18.53 -12.10
N MET A 412 19.95 18.04 -12.78
CA MET A 412 21.12 18.86 -13.16
C MET A 412 20.74 19.98 -14.14
N SER A 413 19.91 19.67 -15.14
CA SER A 413 19.41 20.63 -16.13
C SER A 413 18.55 21.71 -15.50
N GLU A 414 17.65 21.33 -14.57
CA GLU A 414 16.86 22.30 -13.81
C GLU A 414 17.71 23.15 -12.88
N MET A 415 18.75 22.57 -12.26
CA MET A 415 19.67 23.34 -11.42
C MET A 415 20.33 24.49 -12.19
N GLU A 416 20.67 24.29 -13.48
CA GLU A 416 21.21 25.35 -14.34
C GLU A 416 20.28 26.57 -14.44
N LYS A 417 18.98 26.35 -14.38
CA LYS A 417 17.94 27.38 -14.54
C LYS A 417 17.69 28.16 -13.24
N THR A 418 18.11 27.64 -12.09
CA THR A 418 17.88 28.28 -10.79
C THR A 418 19.01 29.23 -10.39
N ASP A 419 18.64 30.32 -9.70
CA ASP A 419 19.57 31.26 -9.07
C ASP A 419 19.79 30.98 -7.57
N ALA A 420 19.00 30.07 -6.99
CA ALA A 420 19.13 29.67 -5.60
C ALA A 420 20.46 28.95 -5.35
N ARG A 421 21.05 29.16 -4.17
CA ARG A 421 22.28 28.47 -3.77
C ARG A 421 22.04 26.96 -3.68
N LEU A 422 23.13 26.19 -3.78
CA LEU A 422 23.08 24.73 -3.72
C LEU A 422 22.50 24.24 -2.38
N ASP A 423 22.80 24.91 -1.28
CA ASP A 423 22.34 24.59 0.07
C ASP A 423 20.91 25.06 0.40
N ASP A 424 20.22 25.73 -0.53
CA ASP A 424 18.83 26.12 -0.33
C ASP A 424 17.92 24.88 -0.17
N PRO A 425 17.01 24.84 0.83
CA PRO A 425 16.11 23.72 1.04
C PRO A 425 15.30 23.30 -0.19
N ALA A 426 14.90 24.25 -1.05
CA ALA A 426 14.15 23.95 -2.27
C ALA A 426 15.00 23.18 -3.28
N ASN A 427 16.30 23.49 -3.38
CA ASN A 427 17.24 22.79 -4.23
C ASN A 427 17.62 21.42 -3.63
N GLN A 428 17.83 21.35 -2.32
CA GLN A 428 18.21 20.10 -1.64
C GLN A 428 17.08 19.07 -1.59
N TYR A 429 15.82 19.51 -1.68
CA TYR A 429 14.66 18.63 -1.55
C TYR A 429 14.71 17.42 -2.48
N GLN A 430 14.91 17.66 -3.78
CA GLN A 430 14.97 16.58 -4.78
C GLN A 430 16.33 15.89 -4.83
N TRP A 431 17.44 16.60 -4.64
CA TRP A 431 18.77 15.96 -4.57
C TRP A 431 18.87 14.96 -3.41
N MET A 432 18.23 15.25 -2.28
CA MET A 432 18.12 14.29 -1.18
C MET A 432 17.32 13.05 -1.59
N ASN A 433 16.21 13.21 -2.31
CA ASN A 433 15.42 12.08 -2.82
C ASN A 433 16.18 11.26 -3.87
N ILE A 434 16.88 11.92 -4.80
CA ILE A 434 17.74 11.26 -5.79
C ILE A 434 18.83 10.47 -5.08
N THR A 435 19.52 11.09 -4.13
CA THR A 435 20.59 10.43 -3.36
C THR A 435 20.07 9.18 -2.67
N GLN A 436 18.92 9.25 -2.00
CA GLN A 436 18.33 8.08 -1.34
C GLN A 436 17.90 7.01 -2.34
N THR A 437 17.24 7.38 -3.43
CA THR A 437 16.72 6.45 -4.44
C THR A 437 17.83 5.75 -5.21
N VAL A 438 18.89 6.47 -5.59
CA VAL A 438 20.06 5.90 -6.27
C VAL A 438 20.84 4.99 -5.32
N THR A 439 21.07 5.43 -4.08
CA THR A 439 21.75 4.61 -3.06
C THR A 439 20.98 3.32 -2.82
N PHE A 440 19.67 3.39 -2.58
CA PHE A 440 18.80 2.24 -2.43
C PHE A 440 18.92 1.26 -3.60
N SER A 441 18.78 1.76 -4.83
CA SER A 441 18.79 0.95 -6.04
C SER A 441 20.14 0.26 -6.25
N LEU A 442 21.25 0.93 -5.97
CA LEU A 442 22.58 0.33 -6.07
C LEU A 442 22.83 -0.70 -4.95
N LEU A 443 22.49 -0.38 -3.69
CA LEU A 443 22.65 -1.30 -2.55
C LEU A 443 21.85 -2.59 -2.72
N HIS A 444 20.63 -2.48 -3.27
CA HIS A 444 19.74 -3.61 -3.49
C HIS A 444 19.94 -4.27 -4.86
N GLY A 445 20.91 -3.84 -5.68
CA GLY A 445 21.19 -4.42 -7.00
C GLY A 445 20.05 -4.25 -8.01
N ASN A 446 19.26 -3.19 -7.88
CA ASN A 446 18.30 -2.74 -8.88
C ASN A 446 18.94 -1.82 -9.95
N ALA A 447 20.20 -1.47 -9.77
CA ALA A 447 21.02 -0.75 -10.74
C ALA A 447 22.47 -1.21 -10.63
N SER A 448 23.22 -1.07 -11.71
CA SER A 448 24.65 -1.32 -11.81
C SER A 448 25.42 -0.01 -11.77
N PHE A 449 26.39 0.09 -10.87
CA PHE A 449 27.22 1.29 -10.74
C PHE A 449 28.01 1.56 -12.03
N SER A 450 28.69 0.54 -12.58
CA SER A 450 29.38 0.61 -13.87
C SER A 450 28.49 1.08 -15.02
N ARG A 451 27.27 0.51 -15.16
CA ARG A 451 26.33 0.90 -16.23
C ARG A 451 25.84 2.34 -16.05
N LEU A 452 25.48 2.72 -14.82
CA LEU A 452 25.01 4.07 -14.51
C LEU A 452 26.08 5.12 -14.83
N LEU A 453 27.32 4.91 -14.37
CA LEU A 453 28.46 5.79 -14.69
C LEU A 453 28.70 5.89 -16.20
N LYS A 454 28.56 4.76 -16.91
CA LYS A 454 28.75 4.72 -18.35
C LYS A 454 27.75 5.62 -19.08
N ILE A 455 26.46 5.45 -18.80
CA ILE A 455 25.37 6.21 -19.46
C ILE A 455 25.44 7.69 -19.08
N LEU A 456 25.76 8.01 -17.82
CA LEU A 456 25.93 9.39 -17.36
C LEU A 456 27.07 10.09 -18.09
N TYR A 457 28.24 9.45 -18.20
CA TYR A 457 29.38 10.05 -18.91
C TYR A 457 29.08 10.29 -20.39
N GLU A 458 28.48 9.31 -21.08
CA GLU A 458 28.11 9.43 -22.49
C GLU A 458 27.18 10.63 -22.71
N SER A 459 26.15 10.76 -21.87
CA SER A 459 25.16 11.85 -21.98
C SER A 459 25.71 13.22 -21.57
N LEU A 460 26.51 13.28 -20.49
CA LEU A 460 27.14 14.53 -20.04
C LEU A 460 28.21 15.03 -21.02
N SER A 461 28.85 14.12 -21.77
CA SER A 461 29.82 14.50 -22.81
C SER A 461 29.16 15.24 -23.97
N GLU A 462 27.88 14.97 -24.24
CA GLU A 462 27.09 15.72 -25.22
C GLU A 462 26.58 17.06 -24.66
N THR A 463 26.11 17.06 -23.40
CA THR A 463 25.55 18.25 -22.75
C THR A 463 26.07 18.39 -21.31
N VAL A 464 26.97 19.34 -21.09
CA VAL A 464 27.64 19.52 -19.79
C VAL A 464 26.84 20.43 -18.86
N TYR A 465 26.39 19.90 -17.73
CA TYR A 465 25.78 20.65 -16.63
C TYR A 465 26.77 20.80 -15.47
N ARG A 466 27.06 22.03 -15.04
CA ARG A 466 28.10 22.33 -14.03
C ARG A 466 27.54 22.75 -12.67
N LYS A 467 26.40 23.44 -12.56
CA LYS A 467 25.87 23.90 -11.27
C LYS A 467 25.55 22.73 -10.33
N GLY A 468 25.04 21.62 -10.85
CA GLY A 468 24.70 20.42 -10.08
C GLY A 468 25.84 19.40 -9.89
N ARG A 469 27.09 19.75 -10.24
CA ARG A 469 28.20 18.77 -10.28
C ARG A 469 28.59 18.21 -8.92
N ASP A 470 28.51 19.02 -7.87
CA ASP A 470 28.89 18.60 -6.51
C ASP A 470 27.88 17.58 -5.97
N GLU A 471 26.60 17.75 -6.29
CA GLU A 471 25.54 16.79 -5.94
C GLU A 471 25.66 15.47 -6.72
N LEU A 472 26.02 15.52 -8.01
CA LEU A 472 26.30 14.28 -8.75
C LEU A 472 27.47 13.52 -8.12
N MET A 473 28.56 14.21 -7.79
CA MET A 473 29.70 13.59 -7.11
C MET A 473 29.28 13.06 -5.74
N TRP A 474 28.37 13.74 -5.04
CA TRP A 474 27.83 13.29 -3.76
C TRP A 474 27.08 11.96 -3.88
N VAL A 475 26.25 11.81 -4.92
CA VAL A 475 25.56 10.55 -5.24
C VAL A 475 26.57 9.43 -5.50
N ILE A 476 27.65 9.70 -6.24
CA ILE A 476 28.72 8.74 -6.52
C ILE A 476 29.43 8.32 -5.22
N LEU A 477 29.77 9.29 -4.36
CA LEU A 477 30.44 9.03 -3.09
C LEU A 477 29.62 8.12 -2.16
N GLN A 478 28.28 8.21 -2.16
CA GLN A 478 27.45 7.32 -1.34
C GLN A 478 27.74 5.85 -1.60
N TYR A 479 27.88 5.46 -2.87
CA TYR A 479 28.16 4.07 -3.25
C TYR A 479 29.62 3.71 -2.98
N VAL A 480 30.55 4.59 -3.37
CA VAL A 480 31.99 4.36 -3.20
C VAL A 480 32.33 4.17 -1.72
N ALA A 481 31.80 5.01 -0.83
CA ALA A 481 32.10 4.94 0.60
C ALA A 481 31.68 3.60 1.23
N VAL A 482 30.59 2.98 0.76
CA VAL A 482 30.08 1.70 1.28
C VAL A 482 30.77 0.50 0.65
N TYR A 483 31.03 0.53 -0.65
CA TYR A 483 31.46 -0.62 -1.44
C TYR A 483 32.83 -0.47 -2.09
N ILE A 484 33.70 0.40 -1.56
CA ILE A 484 35.04 0.65 -2.10
C ILE A 484 35.80 -0.63 -2.48
N ASP A 485 35.70 -1.69 -1.67
CA ASP A 485 36.35 -2.98 -1.94
C ASP A 485 35.87 -3.64 -3.25
N ARG A 486 34.59 -3.45 -3.60
CA ARG A 486 33.96 -3.99 -4.82
C ARG A 486 34.11 -3.07 -6.04
N VAL A 487 34.37 -1.77 -5.84
CA VAL A 487 34.54 -0.83 -6.95
C VAL A 487 35.86 -1.11 -7.68
N SER A 488 35.77 -1.33 -8.98
CA SER A 488 36.88 -1.66 -9.87
C SER A 488 37.72 -0.43 -10.23
N ASN A 489 38.94 -0.66 -10.71
CA ASN A 489 39.80 0.42 -11.23
C ASN A 489 39.20 1.07 -12.49
N GLU A 490 38.48 0.32 -13.32
CA GLU A 490 37.79 0.85 -14.50
C GLU A 490 36.68 1.84 -14.11
N GLU A 491 35.91 1.51 -13.06
CA GLU A 491 34.90 2.42 -12.53
C GLU A 491 35.54 3.69 -11.95
N MET A 492 36.71 3.60 -11.31
CA MET A 492 37.46 4.78 -10.86
C MET A 492 37.92 5.67 -12.03
N VAL A 493 38.44 5.06 -13.11
CA VAL A 493 38.78 5.80 -14.33
C VAL A 493 37.56 6.53 -14.85
N ARG A 494 36.40 5.87 -14.91
CA ARG A 494 35.15 6.50 -15.35
C ARG A 494 34.70 7.64 -14.42
N VAL A 495 34.85 7.50 -13.10
CA VAL A 495 34.58 8.60 -12.16
C VAL A 495 35.51 9.78 -12.41
N ALA A 496 36.80 9.53 -12.68
CA ALA A 496 37.76 10.57 -13.00
C ALA A 496 37.46 11.27 -14.35
N GLU A 497 36.98 10.54 -15.35
CA GLU A 497 36.51 11.11 -16.61
C GLU A 497 35.33 12.05 -16.40
N ILE A 498 34.34 11.65 -15.59
CA ILE A 498 33.21 12.52 -15.22
C ILE A 498 33.73 13.75 -14.44
N TYR A 499 34.67 13.59 -13.50
CA TYR A 499 35.25 14.72 -12.78
C TYR A 499 35.92 15.72 -13.72
N ASN A 500 36.80 15.25 -14.61
CA ASN A 500 37.52 16.12 -15.54
C ASN A 500 36.57 16.87 -16.49
N LEU A 501 35.45 16.24 -16.87
CA LEU A 501 34.42 16.86 -17.68
C LEU A 501 33.69 18.00 -16.95
N LEU A 502 33.33 17.78 -15.68
CA LEU A 502 32.51 18.72 -14.91
C LEU A 502 33.30 19.81 -14.19
N TYR A 503 34.57 19.58 -13.90
CA TYR A 503 35.46 20.48 -13.15
C TYR A 503 36.62 20.99 -14.02
N SER A 504 36.30 21.46 -15.23
CA SER A 504 37.29 22.08 -16.12
C SER A 504 37.87 23.40 -15.57
N ASP A 505 37.15 24.00 -14.62
CA ASP A 505 37.48 25.23 -13.92
C ASP A 505 38.11 24.88 -12.56
N GLU A 506 39.38 25.27 -12.35
CA GLU A 506 40.10 25.05 -11.09
C GLU A 506 39.55 25.95 -9.97
N GLN A 507 38.46 25.52 -9.34
CA GLN A 507 37.85 26.25 -8.23
C GLN A 507 38.64 26.07 -6.93
N THR A 508 38.68 27.14 -6.14
CA THR A 508 39.22 27.16 -4.77
C THR A 508 38.10 27.49 -3.81
N TRP A 509 38.12 26.89 -2.61
CA TRP A 509 37.13 27.17 -1.58
C TRP A 509 37.21 28.63 -1.13
N SER A 510 36.07 29.32 -1.08
CA SER A 510 35.97 30.73 -0.66
C SER A 510 34.90 30.99 0.41
N GLY A 511 34.22 29.95 0.89
CA GLY A 511 33.17 30.05 1.91
C GLY A 511 33.69 29.91 3.35
N ALA A 512 32.78 30.04 4.32
CA ALA A 512 33.04 29.70 5.71
C ALA A 512 32.72 28.23 5.98
N ASP A 513 33.44 27.59 6.90
CA ASP A 513 33.16 26.23 7.38
C ASP A 513 31.91 26.15 8.27
N THR A 514 31.14 27.23 8.38
CA THR A 514 29.87 27.29 9.10
C THR A 514 28.68 26.76 8.29
N ASP A 515 28.86 26.50 6.99
CA ASP A 515 27.85 25.92 6.09
C ASP A 515 28.23 24.46 5.77
N PRO A 516 27.84 23.46 6.60
CA PRO A 516 28.40 22.12 6.52
C PRO A 516 28.11 21.42 5.20
N LEU A 517 26.91 21.65 4.65
CA LEU A 517 26.49 21.01 3.43
C LEU A 517 27.32 21.52 2.24
N LEU A 518 27.42 22.83 2.04
CA LEU A 518 28.19 23.42 0.95
C LEU A 518 29.69 23.05 1.05
N PHE A 519 30.25 23.15 2.26
CA PHE A 519 31.65 22.80 2.53
C PHE A 519 31.95 21.34 2.21
N VAL A 520 31.10 20.42 2.69
CA VAL A 520 31.27 18.99 2.42
C VAL A 520 31.10 18.69 0.94
N ARG A 521 30.08 19.23 0.28
CA ARG A 521 29.80 19.00 -1.15
C ARG A 521 31.00 19.40 -2.02
N PHE A 522 31.66 20.51 -1.70
CA PHE A 522 32.89 20.93 -2.38
C PHE A 522 34.03 19.90 -2.25
N LEU A 523 34.19 19.28 -1.09
CA LEU A 523 35.27 18.31 -0.81
C LEU A 523 34.95 16.87 -1.24
N VAL A 524 33.78 16.61 -1.82
CA VAL A 524 33.36 15.25 -2.21
C VAL A 524 34.34 14.58 -3.18
N PRO A 525 34.82 15.22 -4.26
CA PRO A 525 35.78 14.58 -5.15
C PRO A 525 37.04 14.15 -4.40
N ALA A 526 37.53 14.97 -3.46
CA ALA A 526 38.70 14.62 -2.65
C ALA A 526 38.45 13.38 -1.78
N ALA A 527 37.27 13.30 -1.16
CA ALA A 527 36.87 12.14 -0.38
C ALA A 527 36.85 10.86 -1.23
N ILE A 528 36.33 10.90 -2.46
CA ILE A 528 36.33 9.76 -3.39
C ILE A 528 37.77 9.26 -3.62
N TRP A 529 38.71 10.15 -3.96
CA TRP A 529 40.11 9.77 -4.18
C TRP A 529 40.76 9.16 -2.92
N ILE A 530 40.47 9.71 -1.73
CA ILE A 530 41.00 9.18 -0.46
C ILE A 530 40.55 7.73 -0.24
N HIS A 531 39.29 7.38 -0.52
CA HIS A 531 38.81 5.99 -0.44
C HIS A 531 39.65 5.06 -1.32
N PHE A 532 39.98 5.45 -2.56
CA PHE A 532 40.82 4.65 -3.45
C PHE A 532 42.28 4.58 -3.00
N TYR A 533 42.86 5.67 -2.51
CA TYR A 533 44.21 5.65 -1.95
C TYR A 533 44.32 4.73 -0.74
N LYS A 534 43.31 4.72 0.13
CA LYS A 534 43.27 3.82 1.29
C LYS A 534 43.09 2.36 0.89
N LYS A 535 42.30 2.08 -0.17
CA LYS A 535 42.15 0.74 -0.74
C LYS A 535 43.48 0.16 -1.26
N LEU A 536 44.23 0.93 -2.04
CA LEU A 536 45.45 0.46 -2.72
C LEU A 536 46.71 0.52 -1.84
N GLY A 537 46.68 1.30 -0.77
CA GLY A 537 47.85 1.59 0.05
C GLY A 537 48.90 2.44 -0.69
N ASN A 538 49.97 2.82 0.01
CA ASN A 538 50.96 3.77 -0.50
C ASN A 538 51.80 3.25 -1.69
N SER A 539 51.76 1.95 -2.01
CA SER A 539 52.68 1.30 -2.96
C SER A 539 52.07 1.00 -4.34
N GLN A 540 50.79 1.31 -4.58
CA GLN A 540 50.10 1.04 -5.86
C GLN A 540 49.33 2.25 -6.43
N THR A 541 49.60 3.46 -5.95
CA THR A 541 48.86 4.67 -6.36
C THR A 541 49.10 5.09 -7.80
N ASP A 542 50.19 4.65 -8.45
CA ASP A 542 50.51 4.97 -9.84
C ASP A 542 49.49 4.43 -10.86
N VAL A 543 48.67 3.45 -10.47
CA VAL A 543 47.62 2.87 -11.32
C VAL A 543 46.38 3.77 -11.39
N LEU A 544 46.24 4.72 -10.46
CA LEU A 544 45.07 5.59 -10.38
C LEU A 544 45.21 6.84 -11.28
N PRO A 545 44.09 7.39 -11.78
CA PRO A 545 44.07 8.69 -12.45
C PRO A 545 44.66 9.78 -11.55
N LYS A 546 45.59 10.57 -12.09
CA LYS A 546 46.19 11.71 -11.38
C LYS A 546 45.13 12.80 -11.16
N PRO A 547 44.93 13.27 -9.92
CA PRO A 547 44.01 14.38 -9.63
C PRO A 547 44.55 15.70 -10.20
N SER A 548 43.65 16.66 -10.45
CA SER A 548 44.02 18.05 -10.77
C SER A 548 44.75 18.71 -9.60
N GLU A 549 45.42 19.85 -9.83
CA GLU A 549 46.15 20.55 -8.77
C GLU A 549 45.20 21.03 -7.66
N SER A 550 44.03 21.58 -8.03
CA SER A 550 43.00 21.97 -7.06
C SER A 550 42.51 20.77 -6.23
N LEU A 551 42.20 19.64 -6.88
CA LEU A 551 41.74 18.44 -6.18
C LEU A 551 42.82 17.90 -5.24
N TRP A 552 44.08 17.95 -5.66
CA TRP A 552 45.19 17.49 -4.83
C TRP A 552 45.35 18.34 -3.56
N ARG A 553 45.17 19.67 -3.65
CA ARG A 553 45.16 20.55 -2.46
C ARG A 553 44.01 20.20 -1.50
N GLN A 554 42.84 19.84 -2.02
CA GLN A 554 41.71 19.40 -1.19
C GLN A 554 41.99 18.05 -0.50
N ILE A 555 42.64 17.12 -1.20
CA ILE A 555 43.08 15.83 -0.63
C ILE A 555 44.08 16.07 0.50
N GLN A 556 45.09 16.93 0.26
CA GLN A 556 46.05 17.32 1.30
C GLN A 556 45.37 17.92 2.51
N PHE A 557 44.45 18.86 2.29
CA PHE A 557 43.69 19.50 3.37
C PHE A 557 43.05 18.44 4.28
N LEU A 558 42.39 17.41 3.72
CA LEU A 558 41.78 16.34 4.51
C LEU A 558 42.80 15.43 5.18
N GLN A 559 43.93 15.15 4.52
CA GLN A 559 45.01 14.31 5.09
C GLN A 559 45.69 14.98 6.28
N GLU A 560 45.93 16.29 6.23
CA GLU A 560 46.51 17.05 7.34
C GLU A 560 45.66 16.96 8.62
N ARG A 561 44.34 16.81 8.47
CA ARG A 561 43.39 16.65 9.58
C ARG A 561 43.41 15.27 10.23
N THR A 562 44.17 14.32 9.68
CA THR A 562 44.40 13.02 10.34
C THR A 562 45.54 13.04 11.35
N ALA A 563 46.31 14.13 11.41
CA ALA A 563 47.35 14.31 12.41
C ALA A 563 46.75 14.39 13.83
N ASP A 564 47.44 13.76 14.79
CA ASP A 564 47.01 13.73 16.18
C ASP A 564 46.86 15.17 16.69
N SER A 565 45.66 15.50 17.20
CA SER A 565 45.33 16.78 17.88
C SER A 565 44.78 17.92 17.01
N ASP A 566 43.99 17.69 15.95
CA ASP A 566 43.26 18.81 15.34
C ASP A 566 42.14 19.31 16.29
N PRO A 567 42.25 20.55 16.84
CA PRO A 567 41.24 21.09 17.74
C PRO A 567 39.87 21.26 17.06
N ASN A 568 39.83 21.41 15.73
CA ASN A 568 38.57 21.62 15.01
C ASN A 568 37.70 20.37 15.02
N ILE A 569 38.30 19.17 14.88
CA ILE A 569 37.56 17.90 14.94
C ILE A 569 37.01 17.65 16.35
N GLN A 570 37.75 18.06 17.37
CA GLN A 570 37.34 17.90 18.77
C GLN A 570 36.19 18.86 19.15
N ASN A 571 36.11 20.04 18.53
CA ASN A 571 35.03 20.98 18.75
C ASN A 571 33.84 20.74 17.79
N VAL A 572 33.12 19.65 18.06
CA VAL A 572 31.93 19.23 17.27
C VAL A 572 30.84 20.30 17.21
N ALA A 573 30.74 21.19 18.21
CA ALA A 573 29.71 22.23 18.25
C ALA A 573 29.95 23.32 17.20
N ASP A 574 31.18 23.82 17.10
CA ASP A 574 31.51 24.98 16.27
C ASP A 574 32.09 24.60 14.90
N HIS A 575 32.72 23.42 14.76
CA HIS A 575 33.39 22.98 13.53
C HIS A 575 32.84 21.65 12.97
N ASN A 576 31.52 21.50 12.99
CA ASN A 576 30.83 20.31 12.50
C ASN A 576 31.08 20.02 10.99
N ALA A 577 31.35 21.02 10.16
CA ALA A 577 31.62 20.84 8.73
C ALA A 577 32.94 20.08 8.47
N VAL A 578 34.01 20.42 9.19
CA VAL A 578 35.30 19.75 9.07
C VAL A 578 35.20 18.29 9.54
N LEU A 579 34.52 18.07 10.68
CA LEU A 579 34.23 16.73 11.18
C LEU A 579 33.47 15.90 10.13
N ALA A 580 32.45 16.48 9.47
CA ALA A 580 31.68 15.80 8.44
C ALA A 580 32.54 15.43 7.23
N ALA A 581 33.38 16.34 6.76
CA ALA A 581 34.27 16.10 5.63
C ALA A 581 35.27 14.96 5.92
N VAL A 582 35.88 14.97 7.11
CA VAL A 582 36.78 13.89 7.57
C VAL A 582 36.02 12.57 7.73
N ALA A 583 34.83 12.59 8.34
CA ALA A 583 34.00 11.40 8.49
C ALA A 583 33.66 10.76 7.15
N ASN A 584 33.32 11.55 6.14
CA ASN A 584 33.00 11.04 4.81
C ASN A 584 34.22 10.47 4.08
N ALA A 585 35.38 11.13 4.19
CA ALA A 585 36.62 10.70 3.54
C ALA A 585 37.23 9.43 4.15
N TYR A 586 37.09 9.23 5.46
CA TYR A 586 37.74 8.13 6.18
C TYR A 586 36.77 7.06 6.70
N SER A 587 35.50 7.06 6.29
CA SER A 587 34.51 6.07 6.76
C SER A 587 34.86 4.60 6.46
N SER A 588 35.71 4.33 5.47
CA SER A 588 36.24 3.00 5.16
C SER A 588 37.53 2.65 5.94
N ASP A 589 38.23 3.66 6.47
CA ASP A 589 39.45 3.53 7.28
C ASP A 589 39.08 3.55 8.77
N MET A 590 38.53 2.42 9.24
CA MET A 590 37.96 2.30 10.58
C MET A 590 38.90 2.75 11.73
N PRO A 591 40.22 2.46 11.72
CA PRO A 591 41.13 2.97 12.74
C PRO A 591 41.13 4.50 12.86
N ASN A 592 41.21 5.21 11.74
CA ASN A 592 41.18 6.67 11.72
C ASN A 592 39.77 7.20 12.02
N PHE A 593 38.74 6.56 11.48
CA PHE A 593 37.35 6.93 11.76
C PHE A 593 37.01 6.81 13.25
N GLN A 594 37.42 5.70 13.89
CA GLN A 594 37.23 5.49 15.32
C GLN A 594 37.93 6.58 16.12
N LYS A 595 39.22 6.81 15.84
CA LYS A 595 40.07 7.75 16.58
C LYS A 595 39.58 9.20 16.45
N LEU A 596 39.25 9.63 15.23
CA LEU A 596 38.98 11.04 14.94
C LEU A 596 37.50 11.38 15.10
N VAL A 597 36.60 10.51 14.65
CA VAL A 597 35.17 10.83 14.53
C VAL A 597 34.38 10.22 15.68
N LEU A 598 34.48 8.91 15.90
CA LEU A 598 33.68 8.25 16.93
C LEU A 598 34.05 8.73 18.33
N THR A 599 35.35 8.86 18.64
CA THR A 599 35.77 9.39 19.94
C THR A 599 35.32 10.85 20.17
N ALA A 600 35.41 11.71 19.16
CA ALA A 600 34.99 13.10 19.29
C ALA A 600 33.47 13.22 19.53
N ILE A 601 32.67 12.45 18.78
CA ILE A 601 31.22 12.41 18.93
C ILE A 601 30.82 11.76 20.27
N ASP A 602 31.53 10.72 20.71
CA ASP A 602 31.27 10.07 22.00
C ASP A 602 31.41 11.05 23.17
N VAL A 603 32.51 11.82 23.18
CA VAL A 603 32.77 12.89 24.16
C VAL A 603 31.75 14.01 24.05
N PHE A 604 31.33 14.38 22.84
CA PHE A 604 30.28 15.38 22.63
C PHE A 604 28.93 14.93 23.21
N LEU A 605 28.58 13.65 23.02
CA LEU A 605 27.27 13.10 23.39
C LEU A 605 27.15 12.69 24.85
N ASP A 606 28.17 12.19 25.53
CA ASP A 606 28.07 11.78 26.95
C ASP A 606 29.03 12.52 27.90
N GLY A 607 29.94 13.34 27.37
CA GLY A 607 30.95 14.08 28.13
C GLY A 607 32.31 13.41 28.14
N SER A 608 33.33 14.16 28.55
CA SER A 608 34.67 13.62 28.67
C SER A 608 34.78 12.65 29.86
N PRO A 609 35.81 11.80 29.91
CA PRO A 609 36.08 10.96 31.09
C PRO A 609 36.30 11.77 32.37
N GLU A 610 36.65 13.05 32.28
CA GLU A 610 36.80 13.96 33.42
C GLU A 610 35.44 14.51 33.90
N GLU A 611 34.49 14.67 32.97
CA GLU A 611 33.11 15.08 33.26
C GLU A 611 32.24 13.91 33.75
N ILE A 612 32.80 12.70 33.93
CA ILE A 612 32.04 11.49 34.29
C ILE A 612 31.28 11.63 35.61
N ASN A 613 31.62 12.58 36.48
CA ASN A 613 30.87 12.84 37.72
C ASN A 613 29.70 13.82 37.52
N THR A 614 29.69 14.59 36.44
CA THR A 614 28.56 15.45 36.09
C THR A 614 27.35 14.59 35.70
N VAL A 615 26.18 14.93 36.23
CA VAL A 615 24.93 14.20 35.97
C VAL A 615 23.86 15.17 35.52
N TRP A 616 22.95 14.69 34.68
CA TRP A 616 21.69 15.36 34.41
C TRP A 616 20.55 14.58 35.04
N HIS A 617 19.62 15.31 35.63
CA HIS A 617 18.40 14.76 36.20
C HIS A 617 17.27 14.87 35.17
N LEU A 618 16.86 13.70 34.67
CA LEU A 618 15.60 13.51 33.97
C LEU A 618 14.42 13.81 34.92
N PRO A 619 13.17 13.88 34.42
CA PRO A 619 11.98 13.97 35.26
C PRO A 619 12.03 13.02 36.46
N TYR A 620 11.52 13.49 37.60
CA TYR A 620 11.54 12.78 38.89
C TYR A 620 12.93 12.48 39.47
N GLY A 621 13.99 13.12 38.96
CA GLY A 621 15.34 13.02 39.53
C GLY A 621 16.17 11.85 39.03
N ILE A 622 15.70 11.10 38.02
CA ILE A 622 16.41 9.94 37.45
C ILE A 622 17.75 10.38 36.83
N ILE A 623 18.82 9.66 37.15
CA ILE A 623 20.20 10.05 36.84
C ILE A 623 20.60 9.58 35.42
N SER A 624 21.06 10.53 34.60
CA SER A 624 21.61 10.31 33.25
C SER A 624 22.95 11.03 33.06
N TYR A 625 23.64 10.74 31.96
CA TYR A 625 24.79 11.54 31.50
C TYR A 625 24.37 12.98 31.16
N SER A 626 25.29 13.93 31.33
CA SER A 626 24.94 15.36 31.50
C SER A 626 24.58 16.11 30.20
N LYS A 627 24.96 15.59 29.03
CA LYS A 627 24.82 16.28 27.75
C LYS A 627 23.39 16.22 27.20
N LYS A 628 22.92 17.32 26.62
CA LYS A 628 21.54 17.49 26.15
C LYS A 628 21.41 17.92 24.69
N THR A 629 22.51 18.35 24.08
CA THR A 629 22.52 18.84 22.71
C THR A 629 22.84 17.67 21.77
N PRO A 630 21.87 17.18 20.98
CA PRO A 630 22.11 16.12 20.00
C PRO A 630 22.85 16.65 18.76
N LEU A 631 23.30 15.74 17.90
CA LEU A 631 23.89 16.13 16.62
C LEU A 631 22.87 16.90 15.76
N PRO A 632 23.24 18.05 15.17
CA PRO A 632 22.33 18.85 14.35
C PRO A 632 22.00 18.13 13.04
N LEU A 633 20.78 18.31 12.53
CA LEU A 633 20.35 17.70 11.27
C LEU A 633 21.21 18.13 10.08
N SER A 634 21.68 19.38 10.06
CA SER A 634 22.60 19.88 9.01
C SER A 634 23.91 19.08 8.96
N LEU A 635 24.46 18.68 10.11
CA LEU A 635 25.61 17.79 10.17
C LEU A 635 25.24 16.40 9.63
N ILE A 636 24.12 15.83 10.09
CA ILE A 636 23.68 14.50 9.66
C ILE A 636 23.45 14.45 8.13
N ASP A 637 22.85 15.48 7.55
CA ASP A 637 22.58 15.59 6.11
C ASP A 637 23.86 15.81 5.29
N SER A 638 24.93 16.25 5.97
CA SER A 638 26.27 16.36 5.40
C SER A 638 27.07 15.06 5.53
N LEU A 639 26.54 14.01 6.15
CA LEU A 639 27.21 12.71 6.27
C LEU A 639 26.71 11.70 5.23
N THR A 640 27.66 10.97 4.66
CA THR A 640 27.39 9.80 3.80
C THR A 640 26.60 8.75 4.57
N PHE A 641 25.83 7.93 3.85
CA PHE A 641 25.12 6.79 4.42
C PHE A 641 26.05 5.89 5.26
N HIS A 642 27.27 5.65 4.79
CA HIS A 642 28.25 4.83 5.50
C HIS A 642 28.69 5.46 6.84
N ALA A 643 29.07 6.74 6.83
CA ALA A 643 29.44 7.45 8.05
C ALA A 643 28.27 7.49 9.05
N ARG A 644 27.05 7.79 8.59
CA ARG A 644 25.84 7.77 9.43
C ARG A 644 25.60 6.41 10.07
N ASN A 645 25.79 5.32 9.33
CA ASN A 645 25.63 3.97 9.85
C ASN A 645 26.61 3.69 11.01
N HIS A 646 27.89 4.08 10.91
CA HIS A 646 28.84 3.93 12.01
C HIS A 646 28.44 4.72 13.26
N LEU A 647 27.98 5.97 13.09
CA LEU A 647 27.48 6.78 14.21
C LEU A 647 26.22 6.18 14.83
N PHE A 648 25.33 5.62 14.01
CA PHE A 648 24.12 4.96 14.48
C PHE A 648 24.47 3.73 15.31
N GLN A 649 25.42 2.90 14.86
CA GLN A 649 25.89 1.74 15.61
C GLN A 649 26.53 2.13 16.95
N LEU A 650 27.31 3.23 17.01
CA LEU A 650 27.84 3.76 18.27
C LEU A 650 26.72 4.04 19.28
N CYS A 651 25.69 4.77 18.85
CA CYS A 651 24.57 5.10 19.74
C CYS A 651 23.75 3.87 20.11
N LEU A 652 23.51 2.95 19.16
CA LEU A 652 22.74 1.72 19.40
C LEU A 652 23.45 0.78 20.38
N LEU A 653 24.79 0.72 20.32
CA LEU A 653 25.60 -0.08 21.25
C LEU A 653 25.44 0.40 22.69
N LYS A 654 25.34 1.72 22.92
CA LYS A 654 25.12 2.29 24.26
C LYS A 654 23.78 1.90 24.86
N LEU A 655 22.71 1.87 24.07
CA LEU A 655 21.41 1.35 24.55
C LEU A 655 21.50 -0.16 24.80
N THR A 656 22.12 -0.91 23.88
CA THR A 656 22.27 -2.37 24.02
C THR A 656 23.06 -2.73 25.27
N ALA A 657 24.05 -1.93 25.67
CA ALA A 657 24.83 -2.13 26.89
C ALA A 657 23.98 -2.12 28.18
N MET A 658 22.80 -1.49 28.19
CA MET A 658 21.86 -1.53 29.33
C MET A 658 21.31 -2.94 29.61
N LEU A 659 21.40 -3.86 28.64
CA LEU A 659 21.02 -5.26 28.83
C LEU A 659 22.10 -6.08 29.56
N SER A 660 23.32 -5.54 29.66
CA SER A 660 24.43 -6.21 30.35
C SER A 660 24.39 -5.97 31.86
N ILE A 661 24.76 -6.98 32.66
CA ILE A 661 24.81 -6.90 34.12
C ILE A 661 26.10 -6.16 34.51
N GLN A 662 26.08 -4.81 34.49
CA GLN A 662 27.19 -3.95 34.94
C GLN A 662 26.71 -2.77 35.80
N GLN A 663 27.63 -2.25 36.62
CA GLN A 663 27.41 -1.36 37.78
C GLN A 663 27.06 0.11 37.48
N THR A 664 27.03 0.56 36.22
CA THR A 664 26.89 1.99 35.94
C THR A 664 25.48 2.51 36.26
N GLN A 665 25.38 3.36 37.29
CA GLN A 665 24.12 3.97 37.73
C GLN A 665 23.50 4.99 36.73
N LYS A 666 24.18 5.35 35.63
CA LYS A 666 23.72 6.43 34.72
C LYS A 666 23.03 5.88 33.48
N LEU A 667 21.89 6.45 33.11
CA LEU A 667 21.25 6.21 31.81
C LEU A 667 21.95 7.01 30.70
N PRO A 668 21.82 6.60 29.42
CA PRO A 668 22.35 7.36 28.28
C PRO A 668 21.90 8.82 28.32
N SER A 669 22.72 9.74 27.82
CA SER A 669 22.34 11.16 27.82
C SER A 669 21.14 11.42 26.89
N PRO A 670 20.33 12.48 27.15
CA PRO A 670 19.33 12.95 26.19
C PRO A 670 19.90 13.24 24.80
N ALA A 671 21.15 13.72 24.72
CA ALA A 671 21.85 13.95 23.46
C ALA A 671 22.08 12.64 22.68
N THR A 672 22.52 11.57 23.37
CA THR A 672 22.74 10.24 22.78
C THR A 672 21.42 9.66 22.25
N ILE A 673 20.35 9.71 23.04
CA ILE A 673 19.03 9.17 22.63
C ILE A 673 18.47 9.92 21.42
N ASP A 674 18.45 11.26 21.43
CA ASP A 674 17.89 12.03 20.31
C ASP A 674 18.78 11.95 19.05
N THR A 675 20.11 11.80 19.21
CA THR A 675 21.02 11.53 18.08
C THR A 675 20.76 10.17 17.44
N LEU A 676 20.56 9.10 18.23
CA LEU A 676 20.16 7.79 17.73
C LEU A 676 18.88 7.89 16.88
N VAL A 677 17.87 8.59 17.42
CA VAL A 677 16.59 8.80 16.74
C VAL A 677 16.80 9.52 15.41
N ARG A 678 17.52 10.66 15.40
CA ARG A 678 17.81 11.43 14.17
C ARG A 678 18.51 10.59 13.10
N LEU A 679 19.52 9.81 13.48
CA LEU A 679 20.23 8.92 12.57
C LEU A 679 19.30 7.82 12.04
N ALA A 680 18.46 7.23 12.89
CA ALA A 680 17.53 6.17 12.50
C ALA A 680 16.47 6.64 11.50
N VAL A 681 15.91 7.84 11.69
CA VAL A 681 14.81 8.36 10.83
C VAL A 681 15.29 9.01 9.53
N THR A 682 16.55 9.45 9.47
CA THR A 682 17.14 10.04 8.25
C THR A 682 17.83 8.99 7.38
N THR A 683 18.02 7.77 7.90
CA THR A 683 18.46 6.60 7.14
C THR A 683 17.27 5.77 6.70
N GLU A 684 17.49 4.86 5.75
CA GLU A 684 16.40 4.00 5.29
C GLU A 684 15.94 3.05 6.39
N PHE A 685 14.65 2.70 6.37
CA PHE A 685 13.99 1.86 7.37
C PHE A 685 14.79 0.61 7.75
N GLU A 686 15.29 -0.11 6.74
CA GLU A 686 16.03 -1.37 6.90
C GLU A 686 17.31 -1.21 7.74
N TYR A 687 17.97 -0.04 7.64
CA TYR A 687 19.27 0.21 8.27
C TYR A 687 19.20 1.06 9.54
N GLY A 688 18.09 1.78 9.77
CA GLY A 688 17.90 2.58 10.99
C GLY A 688 16.86 1.95 11.91
N VAL A 689 15.61 2.38 11.73
CA VAL A 689 14.47 2.05 12.59
C VAL A 689 14.29 0.54 12.81
N LYS A 690 14.46 -0.30 11.78
CA LYS A 690 14.32 -1.76 11.91
C LYS A 690 15.29 -2.38 12.92
N GLN A 691 16.51 -1.85 13.02
CA GLN A 691 17.49 -2.33 14.00
C GLN A 691 17.08 -1.95 15.44
N VAL A 692 16.51 -0.76 15.63
CA VAL A 692 15.96 -0.34 16.93
C VAL A 692 14.74 -1.20 17.31
N LEU A 693 13.89 -1.56 16.34
CA LEU A 693 12.79 -2.50 16.57
C LEU A 693 13.27 -3.90 16.95
N ALA A 694 14.38 -4.37 16.37
CA ALA A 694 14.98 -5.64 16.78
C ALA A 694 15.47 -5.61 18.25
N LEU A 695 15.93 -4.45 18.74
CA LEU A 695 16.29 -4.25 20.14
C LEU A 695 15.08 -4.36 21.08
N LEU A 696 13.87 -3.99 20.65
CA LEU A 696 12.66 -4.22 21.43
C LEU A 696 12.45 -5.72 21.71
N SER A 697 12.58 -6.54 20.67
CA SER A 697 12.43 -7.99 20.80
C SER A 697 13.50 -8.60 21.73
N SER A 698 14.76 -8.18 21.63
CA SER A 698 15.82 -8.71 22.51
C SER A 698 15.66 -8.23 23.95
N THR A 699 15.19 -7.00 24.16
CA THR A 699 14.90 -6.44 25.49
C THR A 699 13.78 -7.22 26.19
N LEU A 700 12.70 -7.56 25.48
CA LEU A 700 11.62 -8.39 26.01
C LEU A 700 12.09 -9.78 26.46
N VAL A 701 13.04 -10.37 25.73
CA VAL A 701 13.66 -11.65 26.13
C VAL A 701 14.50 -11.48 27.40
N SER A 702 15.19 -10.36 27.57
CA SER A 702 16.00 -10.08 28.77
C SER A 702 15.14 -9.87 30.02
N VAL A 703 14.03 -9.13 29.91
CA VAL A 703 13.06 -8.92 31.01
C VAL A 703 12.56 -10.24 31.59
N ASN A 704 12.43 -11.28 30.76
CA ASN A 704 12.02 -12.63 31.19
C ASN A 704 13.10 -13.41 31.95
N LYS A 705 14.38 -13.15 31.69
CA LYS A 705 15.49 -13.95 32.24
C LYS A 705 15.93 -13.51 33.63
N ASN A 706 15.73 -12.24 33.98
CA ASN A 706 16.35 -11.59 35.14
C ASN A 706 15.58 -11.74 36.46
N THR A 707 14.83 -12.83 36.64
CA THR A 707 13.90 -13.03 37.77
C THR A 707 14.55 -13.28 39.13
N ASN A 708 15.87 -13.54 39.19
CA ASN A 708 16.58 -14.00 40.40
C ASN A 708 17.82 -13.17 40.79
N LEU A 709 17.91 -11.90 40.38
CA LEU A 709 19.06 -11.05 40.71
C LEU A 709 18.97 -10.53 42.17
N GLY A 710 20.10 -10.58 42.89
CA GLY A 710 20.18 -10.09 44.27
C GLY A 710 20.13 -8.55 44.38
N PRO A 711 19.92 -7.97 45.59
CA PRO A 711 19.70 -6.53 45.79
C PRO A 711 20.85 -5.61 45.34
N ALA A 712 22.03 -6.15 45.04
CA ALA A 712 23.18 -5.39 44.54
C ALA A 712 23.26 -5.28 43.00
N GLN A 713 22.38 -5.97 42.25
CA GLN A 713 22.36 -6.00 40.79
C GLN A 713 21.08 -5.34 40.28
N GLN A 714 21.22 -4.13 39.70
CA GLN A 714 20.08 -3.39 39.13
C GLN A 714 19.79 -3.89 37.71
N ASP A 715 18.66 -4.55 37.50
CA ASP A 715 18.17 -4.94 36.18
C ASP A 715 17.56 -3.74 35.45
N ARG A 716 18.25 -3.23 34.42
CA ARG A 716 17.81 -2.09 33.60
C ARG A 716 17.04 -2.47 32.35
N SER A 717 16.73 -3.76 32.17
CA SER A 717 15.94 -4.21 31.02
C SER A 717 14.56 -3.53 30.95
N ARG A 718 13.96 -3.23 32.11
CA ARG A 718 12.68 -2.51 32.23
C ARG A 718 12.82 -1.03 31.83
N ASP A 719 13.89 -0.37 32.28
CA ASP A 719 14.19 1.02 31.91
C ASP A 719 14.38 1.13 30.40
N LEU A 720 15.16 0.23 29.79
CA LEU A 720 15.37 0.20 28.35
C LEU A 720 14.06 -0.03 27.60
N LEU A 721 13.23 -0.98 28.05
CA LEU A 721 11.94 -1.24 27.42
C LEU A 721 11.04 0.00 27.45
N PHE A 722 11.03 0.74 28.56
CA PHE A 722 10.30 2.01 28.66
C PHE A 722 10.87 3.08 27.72
N VAL A 723 12.19 3.26 27.67
CA VAL A 723 12.84 4.20 26.74
C VAL A 723 12.49 3.87 25.28
N LEU A 724 12.46 2.59 24.92
CA LEU A 724 12.02 2.17 23.58
C LEU A 724 10.55 2.50 23.33
N CYS A 725 9.66 2.32 24.31
CA CYS A 725 8.25 2.73 24.20
C CYS A 725 8.11 4.25 24.06
N ASP A 726 8.93 5.03 24.76
CA ASP A 726 8.97 6.50 24.69
C ASP A 726 9.44 6.97 23.28
N ILE A 727 10.51 6.36 22.75
CA ILE A 727 10.97 6.61 21.37
C ILE A 727 9.88 6.24 20.34
N LEU A 728 9.24 5.08 20.51
CA LEU A 728 8.19 4.60 19.62
C LEU A 728 6.98 5.55 19.61
N SER A 729 6.53 5.97 20.79
CA SER A 729 5.31 6.76 20.96
C SER A 729 5.44 8.21 20.50
N TYR A 730 6.61 8.83 20.65
CA TYR A 730 6.77 10.29 20.49
C TYR A 730 7.79 10.70 19.41
N ARG A 731 8.52 9.75 18.82
CA ARG A 731 9.47 10.06 17.73
C ARG A 731 9.22 9.21 16.49
N PHE A 732 9.25 7.88 16.63
CA PHE A 732 9.11 6.97 15.49
C PHE A 732 7.68 6.88 14.95
N ILE A 733 6.67 7.29 15.72
CA ILE A 733 5.29 7.37 15.22
C ILE A 733 5.13 8.33 14.02
N SER A 734 6.01 9.33 13.91
CA SER A 734 6.03 10.28 12.79
C SER A 734 6.79 9.75 11.56
N TYR A 735 7.46 8.60 11.69
CA TYR A 735 8.20 7.97 10.60
C TYR A 735 7.28 7.03 9.79
N PRO A 736 7.38 6.99 8.45
CA PRO A 736 6.60 6.08 7.61
C PRO A 736 7.05 4.63 7.78
N PHE A 737 6.47 3.92 8.75
CA PHE A 737 6.73 2.48 8.95
C PHE A 737 6.09 1.63 7.84
N PRO A 738 6.82 0.66 7.27
CA PRO A 738 6.18 -0.37 6.44
C PRO A 738 5.10 -1.12 7.23
N VAL A 739 3.95 -1.34 6.59
CA VAL A 739 2.76 -1.91 7.25
C VAL A 739 3.04 -3.26 7.91
N GLY A 740 3.78 -4.15 7.24
CA GLY A 740 4.16 -5.45 7.82
C GLY A 740 4.99 -5.32 9.11
N SER A 741 5.78 -4.26 9.24
CA SER A 741 6.53 -3.99 10.46
C SER A 741 5.67 -3.39 11.57
N LYS A 742 4.63 -2.60 11.24
CA LYS A 742 3.61 -2.14 12.21
C LYS A 742 2.86 -3.33 12.82
N VAL A 743 2.46 -4.30 11.98
CA VAL A 743 1.83 -5.55 12.43
C VAL A 743 2.72 -6.28 13.44
N ASN A 744 4.00 -6.46 13.12
CA ASN A 744 4.94 -7.13 14.01
C ASN A 744 5.16 -6.36 15.33
N LEU A 745 5.29 -5.03 15.26
CA LEU A 745 5.43 -4.18 16.44
C LEU A 745 4.23 -4.33 17.38
N MET A 746 3.01 -4.23 16.85
CA MET A 746 1.80 -4.42 17.64
C MET A 746 1.73 -5.84 18.24
N LEU A 747 2.09 -6.86 17.48
CA LEU A 747 2.11 -8.24 17.99
C LEU A 747 3.15 -8.41 19.11
N TRP A 748 4.32 -7.78 19.01
CA TRP A 748 5.31 -7.79 20.08
C TRP A 748 4.82 -7.06 21.32
N CYS A 749 4.18 -5.90 21.17
CA CYS A 749 3.59 -5.17 22.30
C CYS A 749 2.46 -5.99 22.97
N TYR A 750 1.58 -6.60 22.18
CA TYR A 750 0.55 -7.51 22.67
C TYR A 750 1.15 -8.67 23.46
N THR A 751 2.20 -9.30 22.91
CA THR A 751 2.90 -10.40 23.60
C THR A 751 3.58 -9.92 24.88
N ALA A 752 4.11 -8.69 24.89
CA ALA A 752 4.76 -8.09 26.05
C ALA A 752 3.78 -7.79 27.19
N LEU A 753 2.55 -7.38 26.87
CA LEU A 753 1.51 -7.10 27.88
C LEU A 753 1.09 -8.36 28.64
N GLY A 754 1.19 -9.55 28.03
CA GLY A 754 0.96 -10.84 28.71
C GLY A 754 2.08 -11.30 29.64
N ASN A 755 3.14 -10.51 29.81
CA ASN A 755 4.28 -10.84 30.66
C ASN A 755 4.03 -10.40 32.11
N SER A 756 4.11 -11.33 33.06
CA SER A 756 3.90 -11.06 34.48
C SER A 756 4.83 -9.98 35.07
N GLN A 757 6.08 -9.89 34.58
CA GLN A 757 7.02 -8.87 35.03
C GLN A 757 6.66 -7.47 34.53
N VAL A 758 6.06 -7.39 33.34
CA VAL A 758 5.57 -6.13 32.76
C VAL A 758 4.32 -5.67 33.51
N GLN A 759 3.40 -6.59 33.79
CA GLN A 759 2.14 -6.33 34.51
C GLN A 759 2.33 -5.79 35.93
N MET A 760 3.43 -6.13 36.59
CA MET A 760 3.77 -5.58 37.90
C MET A 760 4.16 -4.09 37.85
N ASN A 761 4.38 -3.53 36.65
CA ASN A 761 4.73 -2.13 36.46
C ASN A 761 3.69 -1.40 35.58
N ILE A 762 2.79 -0.66 36.25
CA ILE A 762 1.67 0.04 35.61
C ILE A 762 2.14 1.09 34.58
N ALA A 763 3.26 1.76 34.83
CA ALA A 763 3.81 2.76 33.90
C ALA A 763 4.27 2.09 32.59
N LEU A 764 4.90 0.91 32.69
CA LEU A 764 5.35 0.14 31.55
C LEU A 764 4.17 -0.46 30.75
N CYS A 765 3.17 -1.01 31.43
CA CYS A 765 1.93 -1.44 30.77
C CYS A 765 1.27 -0.28 30.01
N SER A 766 1.12 0.87 30.67
CA SER A 766 0.52 2.05 30.04
C SER A 766 1.34 2.55 28.85
N ALA A 767 2.67 2.49 28.91
CA ALA A 767 3.53 2.84 27.78
C ALA A 767 3.36 1.87 26.59
N LEU A 768 3.29 0.56 26.84
CA LEU A 768 3.05 -0.44 25.79
C LEU A 768 1.67 -0.30 25.15
N GLU A 769 0.64 -0.06 25.96
CA GLU A 769 -0.71 0.19 25.46
C GLU A 769 -0.78 1.49 24.66
N GLN A 770 -0.07 2.54 25.07
CA GLN A 770 0.06 3.78 24.30
C GLN A 770 0.73 3.55 22.94
N VAL A 771 1.77 2.70 22.87
CA VAL A 771 2.38 2.31 21.58
C VAL A 771 1.33 1.61 20.72
N MET A 772 0.63 0.60 21.25
CA MET A 772 -0.40 -0.12 20.49
C MET A 772 -1.52 0.80 20.01
N LEU A 773 -2.02 1.68 20.89
CA LEU A 773 -3.09 2.62 20.58
C LEU A 773 -2.69 3.56 19.44
N ARG A 774 -1.51 4.18 19.52
CA ARG A 774 -1.01 5.11 18.49
C ARG A 774 -0.79 4.44 17.15
N TYR A 775 -0.11 3.28 17.16
CA TYR A 775 0.19 2.53 15.93
C TYR A 775 -1.02 1.81 15.36
N TRP A 776 -2.16 1.82 16.05
CA TRP A 776 -3.45 1.42 15.50
C TRP A 776 -4.22 2.62 14.97
N MET A 777 -4.43 3.66 15.79
CA MET A 777 -5.28 4.79 15.43
C MET A 777 -4.70 5.69 14.35
N TRP A 778 -3.38 5.95 14.39
CA TRP A 778 -2.73 6.87 13.47
C TRP A 778 -2.13 6.11 12.29
N ASN A 779 -3.02 5.43 11.58
CA ASN A 779 -2.75 4.83 10.29
C ASN A 779 -3.59 5.51 9.24
N SER A 780 -3.06 5.61 8.03
CA SER A 780 -3.91 5.94 6.90
C SER A 780 -5.00 4.87 6.72
N PRO A 781 -6.17 5.21 6.17
CA PRO A 781 -7.25 4.23 5.94
C PRO A 781 -6.83 2.96 5.18
N GLN A 782 -5.79 3.07 4.36
CA GLN A 782 -5.18 1.96 3.63
C GLN A 782 -4.44 0.97 4.53
N GLU A 783 -3.64 1.52 5.43
CA GLU A 783 -2.85 0.73 6.37
C GLU A 783 -3.77 0.07 7.40
N MET A 784 -4.84 0.79 7.81
CA MET A 784 -5.91 0.21 8.62
C MET A 784 -6.51 -1.02 7.97
N PHE A 785 -6.86 -0.98 6.68
CA PHE A 785 -7.37 -2.15 5.96
C PHE A 785 -6.42 -3.36 6.04
N TYR A 786 -5.12 -3.15 5.86
CA TYR A 786 -4.13 -4.22 5.99
C TYR A 786 -4.00 -4.74 7.42
N LEU A 787 -3.98 -3.85 8.41
CA LEU A 787 -3.91 -4.21 9.82
C LEU A 787 -5.14 -5.02 10.22
N SER A 788 -6.35 -4.55 9.88
CA SER A 788 -7.60 -5.27 10.10
C SER A 788 -7.56 -6.65 9.48
N ASN A 789 -7.12 -6.81 8.23
CA ASN A 789 -7.01 -8.14 7.62
C ASN A 789 -5.97 -9.04 8.31
N ALA A 790 -4.83 -8.49 8.74
CA ALA A 790 -3.78 -9.25 9.40
C ALA A 790 -4.19 -9.71 10.82
N PHE A 791 -4.97 -8.91 11.54
CA PHE A 791 -5.39 -9.21 12.91
C PHE A 791 -6.73 -9.94 13.00
N LEU A 792 -7.67 -9.68 12.07
CA LEU A 792 -9.06 -10.16 12.09
C LEU A 792 -9.38 -11.22 11.02
N GLY A 793 -8.59 -11.29 9.95
CA GLY A 793 -8.86 -12.22 8.84
C GLY A 793 -8.82 -13.68 9.27
N LYS A 794 -9.17 -14.61 8.37
CA LYS A 794 -9.28 -16.07 8.65
C LYS A 794 -8.04 -16.72 9.30
N GLN A 795 -6.87 -16.07 9.27
CA GLN A 795 -5.62 -16.54 9.89
C GLN A 795 -5.05 -15.57 10.96
N GLY A 796 -5.81 -14.54 11.35
CA GLY A 796 -5.35 -13.51 12.28
C GLY A 796 -5.15 -14.05 13.69
N LYS A 797 -4.00 -13.76 14.31
CA LYS A 797 -3.67 -14.23 15.67
C LYS A 797 -4.60 -13.67 16.75
N LEU A 798 -5.25 -12.54 16.48
CA LEU A 798 -6.26 -11.93 17.35
C LEU A 798 -7.69 -12.28 16.91
N ALA A 799 -7.88 -13.07 15.85
CA ALA A 799 -9.22 -13.43 15.37
C ALA A 799 -10.05 -14.11 16.48
N VAL A 800 -9.43 -14.81 17.44
CA VAL A 800 -10.12 -15.35 18.62
C VAL A 800 -10.71 -14.25 19.52
N ILE A 801 -10.03 -13.11 19.65
CA ILE A 801 -10.49 -11.97 20.44
C ILE A 801 -11.63 -11.22 19.72
N PHE A 802 -11.58 -11.15 18.39
CA PHE A 802 -12.54 -10.38 17.59
C PHE A 802 -13.74 -11.19 17.06
N ASN A 803 -13.61 -12.51 16.85
CA ASN A 803 -14.69 -13.40 16.38
C ASN A 803 -15.88 -13.50 17.35
N VAL A 804 -15.75 -12.97 18.57
CA VAL A 804 -16.84 -12.91 19.56
C VAL A 804 -17.82 -11.75 19.26
N THR A 805 -17.43 -10.77 18.41
CA THR A 805 -18.19 -9.52 18.20
C THR A 805 -19.01 -9.47 16.91
N ASN A 806 -18.86 -10.40 15.96
CA ASN A 806 -19.61 -10.32 14.68
C ASN A 806 -20.01 -11.71 14.12
N PRO A 807 -21.32 -12.03 14.01
CA PRO A 807 -21.77 -13.30 13.44
C PRO A 807 -21.49 -13.45 11.93
N ALA A 808 -21.18 -12.36 11.21
CA ALA A 808 -20.98 -12.40 9.75
C ALA A 808 -19.73 -13.19 9.29
N PHE A 809 -18.82 -13.51 10.21
CA PHE A 809 -17.59 -14.26 9.92
C PHE A 809 -17.56 -15.71 10.46
N CYS A 810 -18.63 -16.17 11.12
CA CYS A 810 -18.72 -17.52 11.70
C CYS A 810 -19.54 -18.50 10.84
N ASP A 811 -18.98 -19.70 10.65
CA ASP A 811 -19.75 -20.91 10.33
C ASP A 811 -20.62 -21.29 11.58
N PRO A 812 -21.87 -21.75 11.45
CA PRO A 812 -22.85 -21.78 12.56
C PRO A 812 -22.62 -22.79 13.70
N GLN A 813 -21.44 -23.42 13.85
CA GLN A 813 -21.30 -24.64 14.68
C GLN A 813 -20.83 -24.44 16.13
N HIS A 814 -20.50 -23.21 16.57
CA HIS A 814 -20.01 -22.98 17.95
C HIS A 814 -20.74 -21.81 18.65
N ALA A 815 -21.95 -22.05 19.15
CA ALA A 815 -22.81 -21.01 19.75
C ALA A 815 -23.13 -21.16 21.26
N ASN A 816 -22.34 -21.90 22.06
CA ASN A 816 -22.73 -22.26 23.44
C ASN A 816 -21.78 -21.83 24.59
N ILE A 817 -21.09 -20.70 24.51
CA ILE A 817 -20.31 -20.17 25.67
C ILE A 817 -20.74 -18.72 25.98
N PRO A 818 -21.08 -18.38 27.24
CA PRO A 818 -21.50 -17.03 27.61
C PRO A 818 -20.36 -16.01 27.49
N THR A 819 -20.69 -14.85 26.90
CA THR A 819 -19.78 -13.82 26.40
C THR A 819 -18.87 -13.19 27.45
N GLU A 820 -19.29 -13.11 28.73
CA GLU A 820 -18.49 -12.49 29.80
C GLU A 820 -17.25 -13.30 30.22
N GLN A 821 -17.26 -14.64 30.10
CA GLN A 821 -16.10 -15.45 30.50
C GLN A 821 -14.99 -15.47 29.45
N GLN A 822 -15.26 -15.13 28.19
CA GLN A 822 -14.26 -15.20 27.12
C GLN A 822 -13.35 -13.96 27.04
N TYR A 823 -13.78 -12.79 27.52
CA TYR A 823 -12.93 -11.60 27.63
C TYR A 823 -11.85 -11.73 28.72
N THR A 824 -12.00 -12.66 29.67
CA THR A 824 -11.07 -12.85 30.80
C THR A 824 -9.70 -13.44 30.41
N ASN A 825 -9.52 -13.84 29.14
CA ASN A 825 -8.28 -14.42 28.61
C ASN A 825 -7.47 -13.47 27.71
N SER A 826 -7.87 -12.19 27.55
CA SER A 826 -7.10 -11.22 26.75
C SER A 826 -6.16 -10.40 27.63
N HIS A 827 -4.85 -10.43 27.33
CA HIS A 827 -3.76 -9.73 28.03
C HIS A 827 -3.76 -8.18 27.90
N VAL A 828 -4.90 -7.59 27.57
CA VAL A 828 -5.04 -6.21 27.11
C VAL A 828 -6.20 -5.56 27.84
N SER A 829 -6.05 -4.30 28.28
CA SER A 829 -7.14 -3.57 28.91
C SER A 829 -8.40 -3.53 28.02
N LEU A 830 -9.57 -3.59 28.66
CA LEU A 830 -10.86 -3.59 27.98
C LEU A 830 -11.05 -2.31 27.16
N GLU A 831 -10.48 -1.20 27.64
CA GLU A 831 -10.39 0.09 26.99
C GLU A 831 -9.65 0.02 25.66
N LEU A 832 -8.44 -0.57 25.65
CA LEU A 832 -7.66 -0.72 24.42
C LEU A 832 -8.39 -1.62 23.42
N LEU A 833 -8.99 -2.72 23.89
CA LEU A 833 -9.75 -3.60 23.00
C LEU A 833 -10.93 -2.87 22.33
N ARG A 834 -11.65 -2.04 23.08
CA ARG A 834 -12.75 -1.23 22.55
C ARG A 834 -12.25 -0.13 21.59
N CYS A 835 -11.12 0.51 21.87
CA CYS A 835 -10.46 1.39 20.90
C CYS A 835 -10.15 0.67 19.58
N LEU A 836 -9.66 -0.57 19.66
CA LEU A 836 -9.35 -1.36 18.46
C LEU A 836 -10.63 -1.74 17.69
N LEU A 837 -11.73 -2.00 18.40
CA LEU A 837 -13.03 -2.38 17.82
C LEU A 837 -13.77 -1.21 17.17
N LEU A 838 -13.71 -0.02 17.78
CA LEU A 838 -14.39 1.20 17.32
C LEU A 838 -14.03 1.61 15.89
N SER A 839 -12.85 1.21 15.43
CA SER A 839 -12.41 1.41 14.05
C SER A 839 -12.97 0.41 13.03
N ILE A 840 -13.74 -0.60 13.44
CA ILE A 840 -14.14 -1.73 12.58
C ILE A 840 -15.67 -1.91 12.53
N VAL A 841 -16.40 -1.70 13.63
CA VAL A 841 -17.85 -1.93 13.70
C VAL A 841 -18.50 -0.99 14.71
N ASP A 842 -19.63 -0.42 14.32
CA ASP A 842 -20.58 0.28 15.19
C ASP A 842 -21.41 -0.79 15.93
N ASP A 843 -20.87 -1.31 17.04
CA ASP A 843 -21.48 -2.44 17.74
C ASP A 843 -22.57 -1.96 18.72
N GLY A 844 -23.76 -1.75 18.17
CA GLY A 844 -25.00 -1.64 18.93
C GLY A 844 -25.49 -3.02 19.37
N ALA A 845 -24.87 -3.61 20.39
CA ALA A 845 -25.31 -4.90 20.95
C ALA A 845 -25.35 -4.89 22.49
N ALA A 846 -26.55 -4.60 23.01
CA ALA A 846 -27.21 -5.21 24.16
C ALA A 846 -26.43 -5.35 25.49
N ASP A 847 -26.27 -4.24 26.21
CA ASP A 847 -25.91 -4.22 27.65
C ASP A 847 -26.97 -3.49 28.50
N THR A 848 -28.23 -3.44 28.03
CA THR A 848 -29.32 -2.67 28.64
C THR A 848 -29.84 -3.25 29.97
N VAL A 849 -29.34 -4.40 30.44
CA VAL A 849 -29.88 -5.09 31.63
C VAL A 849 -29.10 -4.77 32.93
N ILE A 850 -27.95 -4.08 32.88
CA ILE A 850 -27.06 -3.89 34.05
C ILE A 850 -27.22 -2.49 34.73
N TYR A 851 -28.17 -1.65 34.28
CA TYR A 851 -28.33 -0.27 34.80
C TYR A 851 -28.47 -0.17 36.33
N ASP A 852 -29.24 -1.08 36.94
CA ASP A 852 -29.57 -1.01 38.38
C ASP A 852 -28.64 -1.82 39.27
N GLU A 853 -28.00 -2.88 38.75
CA GLU A 853 -27.19 -3.77 39.57
C GLU A 853 -25.87 -3.11 40.01
N LEU A 854 -25.17 -2.41 39.11
CA LEU A 854 -23.92 -1.72 39.45
C LEU A 854 -24.17 -0.62 40.49
N MET A 855 -25.19 0.21 40.28
CA MET A 855 -25.49 1.32 41.20
C MET A 855 -25.96 0.81 42.56
N HIS A 856 -26.76 -0.26 42.60
CA HIS A 856 -27.18 -0.85 43.87
C HIS A 856 -26.00 -1.47 44.62
N ARG A 857 -25.11 -2.18 43.90
CA ARG A 857 -23.88 -2.77 44.44
C ARG A 857 -22.96 -1.69 45.03
N VAL A 858 -22.70 -0.61 44.30
CA VAL A 858 -21.85 0.50 44.76
C VAL A 858 -22.43 1.15 46.02
N ILE A 859 -23.75 1.40 46.08
CA ILE A 859 -24.39 1.99 47.27
C ILE A 859 -24.24 1.07 48.49
N GLN A 860 -24.47 -0.24 48.32
CA GLN A 860 -24.31 -1.21 49.41
C GLN A 860 -22.86 -1.27 49.92
N GLU A 861 -21.89 -1.28 49.00
CA GLU A 861 -20.46 -1.32 49.35
C GLU A 861 -19.97 -0.02 50.00
N VAL A 862 -20.48 1.15 49.60
CA VAL A 862 -20.19 2.43 50.28
C VAL A 862 -20.60 2.36 51.76
N HIS A 863 -21.81 1.88 52.04
CA HIS A 863 -22.29 1.74 53.42
C HIS A 863 -21.42 0.74 54.23
N GLN A 864 -21.07 -0.41 53.64
CA GLN A 864 -20.22 -1.41 54.31
C GLN A 864 -18.81 -0.86 54.59
N VAL A 865 -18.22 -0.12 53.66
CA VAL A 865 -16.90 0.50 53.84
C VAL A 865 -16.95 1.60 54.90
N GLN A 866 -18.00 2.42 54.92
CA GLN A 866 -18.22 3.39 56.00
C GLN A 866 -18.30 2.71 57.35
N GLU A 867 -19.06 1.61 57.48
CA GLU A 867 -19.12 0.83 58.71
C GLU A 867 -17.75 0.28 59.15
N ILE A 868 -16.94 -0.25 58.22
CA ILE A 868 -15.58 -0.73 58.51
C ILE A 868 -14.70 0.43 59.03
N ILE A 869 -14.74 1.58 58.36
CA ILE A 869 -13.93 2.76 58.75
C ILE A 869 -14.39 3.31 60.11
N TYR A 870 -15.70 3.46 60.33
CA TYR A 870 -16.24 3.95 61.61
C TYR A 870 -15.96 3.00 62.77
N ALA A 871 -15.97 1.68 62.52
CA ALA A 871 -15.71 0.68 63.55
C ALA A 871 -14.24 0.59 63.96
N GLN A 872 -13.30 0.80 63.04
CA GLN A 872 -11.88 0.44 63.23
C GLN A 872 -10.87 1.58 63.05
N GLY A 873 -11.29 2.73 62.55
CA GLY A 873 -10.41 3.90 62.36
C GLY A 873 -9.16 3.55 61.55
N LEU A 874 -7.98 3.84 62.12
CA LEU A 874 -6.68 3.60 61.48
C LEU A 874 -6.32 2.11 61.32
N ALA A 875 -6.99 1.19 62.03
CA ALA A 875 -6.77 -0.26 61.89
C ALA A 875 -7.60 -0.90 60.74
N ALA A 876 -8.43 -0.12 60.06
CA ALA A 876 -9.30 -0.60 58.98
C ALA A 876 -8.54 -1.06 57.72
N GLU A 877 -7.27 -0.66 57.54
CA GLU A 877 -6.49 -0.88 56.32
C GLU A 877 -6.44 -2.35 55.88
N GLU A 878 -6.13 -3.27 56.79
CA GLU A 878 -6.03 -4.70 56.47
C GLU A 878 -7.39 -5.31 56.08
N GLN A 879 -8.47 -4.84 56.71
CA GLN A 879 -9.82 -5.30 56.39
C GLN A 879 -10.34 -4.72 55.08
N LEU A 880 -10.01 -3.46 54.77
CA LEU A 880 -10.33 -2.85 53.48
C LEU A 880 -9.57 -3.52 52.33
N LEU A 881 -8.29 -3.86 52.53
CA LEU A 881 -7.51 -4.63 51.55
C LEU A 881 -8.13 -6.02 51.29
N LYS A 882 -8.61 -6.70 52.33
CA LYS A 882 -9.34 -7.97 52.19
C LYS A 882 -10.70 -7.78 51.53
N PHE A 883 -11.43 -6.72 51.89
CA PHE A 883 -12.76 -6.41 51.37
C PHE A 883 -12.73 -6.17 49.86
N PHE A 884 -11.75 -5.41 49.38
CA PHE A 884 -11.60 -5.06 47.97
C PHE A 884 -10.77 -6.08 47.16
N SER A 885 -10.74 -7.35 47.59
CA SER A 885 -10.11 -8.44 46.84
C SER A 885 -11.08 -9.14 45.88
N GLY A 886 -10.55 -9.76 44.82
CA GLY A 886 -11.36 -10.45 43.80
C GLY A 886 -12.29 -9.49 43.04
N GLU A 887 -13.54 -9.90 42.83
CA GLU A 887 -14.53 -9.14 42.04
C GLU A 887 -14.88 -7.76 42.62
N ARG A 888 -14.77 -7.57 43.95
CA ARG A 888 -15.03 -6.27 44.60
C ARG A 888 -13.97 -5.22 44.28
N ARG A 889 -12.83 -5.61 43.73
CA ARG A 889 -11.82 -4.67 43.26
C ARG A 889 -12.38 -3.72 42.19
N GLN A 890 -13.35 -4.19 41.40
CA GLN A 890 -13.97 -3.48 40.27
C GLN A 890 -14.78 -2.24 40.68
N THR A 891 -15.09 -2.06 41.96
CA THR A 891 -15.91 -0.94 42.46
C THR A 891 -15.13 0.00 43.36
N ILE A 892 -13.83 -0.25 43.61
CA ILE A 892 -12.98 0.57 44.50
C ILE A 892 -13.13 2.05 44.18
N PHE A 893 -12.89 2.44 42.92
CA PHE A 893 -12.92 3.86 42.56
C PHE A 893 -14.33 4.44 42.62
N CYS A 894 -15.37 3.64 42.38
CA CYS A 894 -16.75 4.05 42.54
C CYS A 894 -17.08 4.34 44.02
N VAL A 895 -16.64 3.47 44.93
CA VAL A 895 -16.85 3.62 46.37
C VAL A 895 -16.09 4.86 46.88
N VAL A 896 -14.83 5.02 46.49
CA VAL A 896 -14.02 6.21 46.84
C VAL A 896 -14.67 7.50 46.32
N TYR A 897 -15.10 7.53 45.05
CA TYR A 897 -15.81 8.68 44.46
C TYR A 897 -17.06 9.05 45.26
N ASN A 898 -17.88 8.07 45.63
CA ASN A 898 -19.10 8.32 46.40
C ASN A 898 -18.82 8.80 47.83
N MET A 899 -17.79 8.26 48.50
CA MET A 899 -17.40 8.74 49.83
C MET A 899 -16.87 10.20 49.78
N LEU A 900 -16.06 10.54 48.79
CA LEU A 900 -15.60 11.92 48.57
C LEU A 900 -16.77 12.87 48.26
N PHE A 901 -17.81 12.39 47.57
CA PHE A 901 -19.01 13.17 47.29
C PHE A 901 -19.84 13.44 48.55
N GLU A 902 -19.99 12.45 49.42
CA GLU A 902 -20.77 12.60 50.65
C GLU A 902 -20.13 13.55 51.66
N THR A 903 -18.80 13.59 51.74
CA THR A 903 -18.06 14.49 52.65
C THR A 903 -18.15 15.97 52.28
N LYS A 904 -18.50 16.31 51.02
CA LYS A 904 -18.59 17.70 50.52
C LYS A 904 -20.00 18.31 50.48
N LYS A 905 -21.04 17.67 51.05
CA LYS A 905 -22.46 18.08 50.88
C LYS A 905 -22.76 19.55 51.24
N ILE A 906 -23.48 20.24 50.32
CA ILE A 906 -24.16 21.54 50.52
C ILE A 906 -25.69 21.33 50.36
N HIS A 907 -26.51 22.20 50.97
CA HIS A 907 -27.97 22.10 51.11
C HIS A 907 -28.73 21.84 49.76
N PRO A 908 -29.78 20.98 49.74
CA PRO A 908 -30.38 20.36 48.54
C PRO A 908 -31.16 21.25 47.54
N VAL A 909 -31.01 22.58 47.55
CA VAL A 909 -31.86 23.48 46.73
C VAL A 909 -31.18 23.98 45.45
N ILE A 910 -29.89 23.67 45.21
CA ILE A 910 -29.15 24.17 44.03
C ILE A 910 -28.57 23.00 43.22
N TYR A 911 -29.37 22.46 42.29
CA TYR A 911 -29.00 21.28 41.47
C TYR A 911 -27.82 21.52 40.52
N SER A 912 -27.61 22.75 40.02
CA SER A 912 -26.41 23.08 39.24
C SER A 912 -25.13 22.90 40.05
N LEU A 913 -25.17 23.22 41.35
CA LEU A 913 -24.04 23.06 42.26
C LEU A 913 -23.68 21.58 42.46
N HIS A 914 -24.68 20.69 42.55
CA HIS A 914 -24.43 19.24 42.68
C HIS A 914 -23.71 18.64 41.47
N PHE A 915 -24.09 19.05 40.25
CA PHE A 915 -23.41 18.58 39.05
C PHE A 915 -21.95 19.05 39.01
N TYR A 916 -21.68 20.34 39.25
CA TYR A 916 -20.29 20.82 39.32
C TYR A 916 -19.50 20.13 40.43
N GLN A 917 -20.11 19.87 41.61
CA GLN A 917 -19.47 19.11 42.69
C GLN A 917 -19.09 17.68 42.28
N MET A 918 -19.97 16.97 41.56
CA MET A 918 -19.66 15.63 41.01
C MET A 918 -18.42 15.66 40.12
N ILE A 919 -18.39 16.61 39.18
CA ILE A 919 -17.25 16.79 38.27
C ILE A 919 -15.99 17.22 39.04
N GLY A 920 -16.14 18.04 40.09
CA GLY A 920 -15.03 18.49 40.93
C GLY A 920 -14.32 17.36 41.65
N ILE A 921 -15.05 16.31 42.04
CA ILE A 921 -14.43 15.12 42.65
C ILE A 921 -13.66 14.31 41.62
N LEU A 922 -14.16 14.21 40.38
CA LEU A 922 -13.38 13.58 39.31
C LEU A 922 -12.09 14.35 39.03
N ASN A 923 -12.16 15.69 39.01
CA ASN A 923 -10.98 16.54 38.91
C ASN A 923 -10.01 16.30 40.07
N ASP A 924 -10.52 16.22 41.29
CA ASP A 924 -9.72 15.93 42.47
C ASP A 924 -9.05 14.55 42.38
N MET A 925 -9.80 13.51 42.00
CA MET A 925 -9.27 12.14 41.85
C MET A 925 -8.15 12.08 40.81
N ALA A 926 -8.23 12.88 39.74
CA ALA A 926 -7.23 12.91 38.67
C ALA A 926 -5.98 13.73 39.03
N PHE A 927 -6.15 14.96 39.53
CA PHE A 927 -5.05 15.92 39.68
C PHE A 927 -4.63 16.21 41.12
N ASN A 928 -5.56 16.19 42.08
CA ASN A 928 -5.26 16.55 43.47
C ASN A 928 -4.88 15.32 44.31
N LEU A 929 -5.52 14.18 44.05
CA LEU A 929 -5.36 12.92 44.77
C LEU A 929 -4.56 11.88 43.97
N HIS A 930 -4.30 12.11 42.68
CA HIS A 930 -3.55 11.22 41.78
C HIS A 930 -3.97 9.74 41.86
N LEU A 931 -5.26 9.47 42.05
CA LEU A 931 -5.80 8.11 42.16
C LEU A 931 -5.94 7.46 40.79
N ILE A 932 -6.26 8.27 39.78
CA ILE A 932 -6.57 7.82 38.43
C ILE A 932 -5.83 8.71 37.43
N PRO A 933 -5.03 8.14 36.52
CA PRO A 933 -4.45 8.90 35.41
C PRO A 933 -5.52 9.53 34.51
N LEU A 934 -5.35 10.79 34.12
CA LEU A 934 -6.33 11.51 33.29
C LEU A 934 -6.65 10.79 31.98
N ASP A 935 -5.63 10.25 31.31
CA ASP A 935 -5.79 9.51 30.06
C ASP A 935 -6.69 8.28 30.25
N ARG A 936 -6.54 7.54 31.36
CA ARG A 936 -7.47 6.45 31.70
C ARG A 936 -8.88 6.93 31.94
N LEU A 937 -9.06 8.02 32.71
CA LEU A 937 -10.38 8.59 32.96
C LEU A 937 -11.09 9.00 31.67
N LEU A 938 -10.40 9.72 30.79
CA LEU A 938 -10.96 10.17 29.51
C LEU A 938 -11.27 8.98 28.59
N THR A 939 -10.36 8.01 28.50
CA THR A 939 -10.56 6.78 27.72
C THR A 939 -11.83 6.07 28.17
N SER A 940 -11.99 5.88 29.48
CA SER A 940 -13.14 5.17 30.03
C SER A 940 -14.45 5.95 29.85
N LEU A 941 -14.44 7.27 29.93
CA LEU A 941 -15.63 8.10 29.67
C LEU A 941 -16.12 8.00 28.22
N VAL A 942 -15.21 7.85 27.25
CA VAL A 942 -15.55 7.92 25.82
C VAL A 942 -15.88 6.54 25.23
N LEU A 943 -15.30 5.46 25.74
CA LEU A 943 -15.43 4.11 25.17
C LEU A 943 -16.43 3.19 25.87
N HIS A 944 -16.89 3.56 27.07
CA HIS A 944 -17.86 2.76 27.83
C HIS A 944 -19.33 3.14 27.75
N PRO A 945 -19.74 4.32 27.24
CA PRO A 945 -21.14 4.54 26.89
C PRO A 945 -21.68 3.42 25.99
N THR A 946 -22.91 2.99 26.26
CA THR A 946 -23.59 1.90 25.53
C THR A 946 -24.60 2.37 24.50
N ASP A 947 -24.94 3.66 24.55
CA ASP A 947 -25.93 4.30 23.69
C ASP A 947 -25.55 5.78 23.48
N ASP A 948 -26.18 6.42 22.50
CA ASP A 948 -25.92 7.82 22.14
C ASP A 948 -26.20 8.76 23.32
N GLY A 949 -27.25 8.50 24.11
CA GLY A 949 -27.60 9.32 25.28
C GLY A 949 -26.53 9.27 26.37
N ALA A 950 -25.98 8.09 26.66
CA ALA A 950 -24.84 7.93 27.56
C ALA A 950 -23.58 8.61 27.01
N THR A 951 -23.40 8.62 25.69
CA THR A 951 -22.27 9.30 25.03
C THR A 951 -22.41 10.81 25.12
N GLU A 952 -23.59 11.37 24.90
CA GLU A 952 -23.87 12.80 25.12
C GLU A 952 -23.60 13.21 26.56
N ILE A 953 -24.02 12.40 27.54
CA ILE A 953 -23.73 12.62 28.97
C ILE A 953 -22.22 12.57 29.22
N ALA A 954 -21.50 11.61 28.64
CA ALA A 954 -20.05 11.54 28.76
C ALA A 954 -19.36 12.79 28.17
N MET A 955 -19.81 13.27 27.01
CA MET A 955 -19.31 14.50 26.40
C MET A 955 -19.60 15.73 27.29
N LEU A 956 -20.77 15.78 27.95
CA LEU A 956 -21.11 16.82 28.91
C LEU A 956 -20.23 16.77 30.17
N ILE A 957 -19.92 15.56 30.67
CA ILE A 957 -18.99 15.35 31.78
C ILE A 957 -17.60 15.86 31.40
N ILE A 958 -17.07 15.48 30.23
CA ILE A 958 -15.76 15.91 29.74
C ILE A 958 -15.73 17.42 29.52
N HIS A 959 -16.75 17.97 28.85
CA HIS A 959 -16.94 19.42 28.66
C HIS A 959 -16.87 20.18 29.98
N SER A 960 -17.57 19.68 31.00
CA SER A 960 -17.61 20.33 32.31
C SER A 960 -16.30 20.17 33.07
N LEU A 961 -15.63 19.02 32.94
CA LEU A 961 -14.33 18.75 33.56
C LEU A 961 -13.27 19.73 33.05
N ILE A 962 -13.24 19.96 31.74
CA ILE A 962 -12.24 20.85 31.12
C ILE A 962 -12.63 22.33 31.17
N GLY A 963 -13.92 22.65 31.12
CA GLY A 963 -14.41 24.03 31.07
C GLY A 963 -14.55 24.69 32.44
N SER A 964 -14.76 23.90 33.50
CA SER A 964 -15.08 24.44 34.84
C SER A 964 -13.89 24.42 35.81
N TYR A 965 -12.87 23.60 35.53
CA TYR A 965 -11.71 23.40 36.40
C TYR A 965 -10.41 23.73 35.64
N PRO A 966 -9.50 24.54 36.23
CA PRO A 966 -8.35 25.06 35.50
C PRO A 966 -7.18 24.07 35.42
N ASP A 967 -7.18 22.94 36.14
CA ASP A 967 -6.01 22.05 36.27
C ASP A 967 -5.46 21.56 34.93
N LEU A 968 -6.34 21.04 34.06
CA LEU A 968 -5.95 20.61 32.72
C LEU A 968 -5.54 21.81 31.84
N HIS A 969 -6.33 22.89 31.88
CA HIS A 969 -6.06 24.08 31.07
C HIS A 969 -4.71 24.72 31.43
N ASN A 970 -4.35 24.79 32.71
CA ASN A 970 -3.08 25.30 33.21
C ASN A 970 -1.91 24.44 32.71
N ARG A 971 -2.06 23.10 32.72
CA ARG A 971 -1.04 22.17 32.22
C ARG A 971 -0.86 22.29 30.71
N ILE A 972 -1.95 22.35 29.95
CA ILE A 972 -1.92 22.57 28.50
C ILE A 972 -1.26 23.92 28.19
N THR A 973 -1.66 24.99 28.86
CA THR A 973 -1.12 26.34 28.65
C THR A 973 0.38 26.39 28.97
N ALA A 974 0.81 25.77 30.08
CA ALA A 974 2.22 25.64 30.41
C ALA A 974 2.98 24.94 29.27
N LEU A 975 2.47 23.81 28.78
CA LEU A 975 3.12 23.05 27.70
C LEU A 975 3.17 23.82 26.38
N VAL A 976 2.10 24.51 25.99
CA VAL A 976 2.02 25.27 24.72
C VAL A 976 3.07 26.39 24.65
N HIS A 977 3.30 27.10 25.77
CA HIS A 977 4.30 28.16 25.84
C HIS A 977 5.73 27.64 25.94
N ILE A 978 5.88 26.42 26.45
CA ILE A 978 7.18 25.89 26.86
C ILE A 978 7.74 24.96 25.76
N ILE A 979 6.97 24.02 25.23
CA ILE A 979 7.47 22.90 24.42
C ILE A 979 7.16 23.13 22.93
N PRO A 980 8.18 23.26 22.05
CA PRO A 980 7.97 23.33 20.61
C PRO A 980 7.40 22.02 20.07
N SER A 981 6.86 22.02 18.84
CA SER A 981 6.25 20.81 18.25
C SER A 981 7.19 19.59 18.27
N ASN A 982 6.63 18.39 18.16
CA ASN A 982 7.35 17.11 18.15
C ASN A 982 8.28 16.88 16.92
N LYS A 983 8.56 17.90 16.12
CA LYS A 983 9.53 17.79 15.02
C LYS A 983 10.89 17.45 15.57
N ILE A 984 11.53 16.46 14.93
CA ILE A 984 12.86 15.99 15.30
C ILE A 984 13.92 17.11 15.29
N GLY A 985 13.75 18.12 14.43
CA GLY A 985 14.61 19.31 14.42
C GLY A 985 14.44 20.27 15.61
N ASN A 986 13.34 20.16 16.35
CA ASN A 986 13.01 21.07 17.47
C ASN A 986 13.54 20.58 18.83
N THR A 987 13.96 19.32 18.93
CA THR A 987 14.59 18.83 20.17
C THR A 987 15.93 19.54 20.37
N SER A 988 16.10 20.20 21.51
CA SER A 988 17.32 20.92 21.89
C SER A 988 17.55 20.79 23.39
N ALA A 989 18.68 21.30 23.89
CA ALA A 989 18.90 21.37 25.33
C ALA A 989 17.78 22.14 26.06
N ALA A 990 17.18 23.15 25.41
CA ALA A 990 16.05 23.87 25.95
C ALA A 990 14.80 22.98 26.09
N PHE A 991 14.54 22.08 25.13
CA PHE A 991 13.43 21.12 25.22
C PHE A 991 13.55 20.25 26.48
N PHE A 992 14.71 19.65 26.73
CA PHE A 992 14.91 18.77 27.89
C PHE A 992 14.87 19.52 29.22
N ASN A 993 15.43 20.73 29.29
CA ASN A 993 15.34 21.58 30.50
C ASN A 993 13.89 21.86 30.87
N LYS A 994 13.11 22.23 29.86
CA LYS A 994 11.70 22.59 29.98
C LYS A 994 10.79 21.42 30.32
N MET A 995 11.11 20.23 29.81
CA MET A 995 10.44 18.98 30.22
C MET A 995 10.66 18.68 31.71
N SER A 996 11.91 18.78 32.19
CA SER A 996 12.21 18.60 33.62
C SER A 996 11.53 19.68 34.48
N GLU A 997 11.46 20.92 34.01
CA GLU A 997 10.75 22.02 34.67
C GLU A 997 9.24 21.75 34.77
N TYR A 998 8.60 21.31 33.67
CA TYR A 998 7.18 20.95 33.65
C TYR A 998 6.84 19.88 34.70
N TYR A 999 7.60 18.78 34.74
CA TYR A 999 7.37 17.72 35.72
C TYR A 999 7.71 18.12 37.16
N SER A 1000 8.58 19.12 37.34
CA SER A 1000 8.85 19.69 38.66
C SER A 1000 7.70 20.58 39.16
N GLN A 1001 7.07 21.33 38.26
CA GLN A 1001 5.90 22.16 38.57
C GLN A 1001 4.62 21.33 38.74
N PHE A 1002 4.48 20.26 37.97
CA PHE A 1002 3.26 19.48 37.87
C PHE A 1002 3.48 17.96 38.00
N PRO A 1003 4.04 17.47 39.12
CA PRO A 1003 4.41 16.07 39.29
C PRO A 1003 3.20 15.13 39.20
N GLU A 1004 3.39 13.94 38.63
CA GLU A 1004 2.40 12.85 38.63
C GLU A 1004 2.82 11.84 39.70
N LEU A 1005 2.31 12.00 40.91
CA LEU A 1005 2.74 11.20 42.07
C LEU A 1005 2.15 9.78 42.03
N SER A 1006 2.97 8.79 42.35
CA SER A 1006 2.49 7.44 42.65
C SER A 1006 1.69 7.44 43.95
N TYR A 1007 0.87 6.40 44.16
CA TYR A 1007 0.08 6.27 45.38
C TYR A 1007 0.91 6.42 46.67
N LYS A 1008 2.09 5.80 46.73
CA LYS A 1008 3.00 5.88 47.89
C LYS A 1008 3.50 7.31 48.15
N GLU A 1009 3.81 8.04 47.09
CA GLU A 1009 4.29 9.42 47.19
C GLU A 1009 3.16 10.36 47.57
N MET A 1010 1.95 10.14 47.05
CA MET A 1010 0.77 10.91 47.42
C MET A 1010 0.37 10.67 48.87
N GLU A 1011 0.41 9.41 49.33
CA GLU A 1011 0.19 9.08 50.74
C GLU A 1011 1.20 9.80 51.65
N ALA A 1012 2.48 9.79 51.27
CA ALA A 1012 3.51 10.52 52.00
C ALA A 1012 3.25 12.04 52.01
N LYS A 1013 2.81 12.60 50.88
CA LYS A 1013 2.41 14.02 50.77
C LYS A 1013 1.23 14.34 51.70
N MET A 1014 0.16 13.56 51.66
CA MET A 1014 -1.02 13.76 52.52
C MET A 1014 -0.67 13.61 54.00
N ARG A 1015 0.12 12.60 54.38
CA ARG A 1015 0.59 12.42 55.76
C ARG A 1015 1.40 13.63 56.23
N ARG A 1016 2.23 14.21 55.35
CA ARG A 1016 3.02 15.40 55.65
C ARG A 1016 2.14 16.64 55.80
N GLU A 1017 1.17 16.84 54.91
CA GLU A 1017 0.19 17.94 55.00
C GLU A 1017 -0.62 17.83 56.28
N MET A 1018 -1.11 16.63 56.63
CA MET A 1018 -1.81 16.37 57.88
C MET A 1018 -0.93 16.65 59.12
N GLN A 1019 0.35 16.26 59.10
CA GLN A 1019 1.29 16.59 60.18
C GLN A 1019 1.46 18.10 60.35
N ILE A 1020 1.54 18.84 59.24
CA ILE A 1020 1.64 20.30 59.25
C ILE A 1020 0.36 20.93 59.83
N GLU A 1021 -0.83 20.48 59.40
CA GLU A 1021 -2.11 20.95 59.91
C GLU A 1021 -2.28 20.66 61.41
N LEU A 1022 -1.77 19.53 61.90
CA LEU A 1022 -1.76 19.16 63.31
C LEU A 1022 -0.61 19.79 64.13
N GLY A 1023 0.19 20.67 63.53
CA GLY A 1023 1.29 21.38 64.20
C GLY A 1023 2.50 20.49 64.58
N MET A 1024 2.62 19.30 63.99
CA MET A 1024 3.74 18.39 64.18
C MET A 1024 4.90 18.74 63.23
N ARG A 1025 6.16 18.55 63.67
CA ARG A 1025 7.33 18.74 62.78
C ARG A 1025 7.30 17.69 61.66
N PRO A 1026 7.19 18.08 60.39
CA PRO A 1026 7.20 17.13 59.28
C PRO A 1026 8.58 16.51 59.12
N ILE A 1027 8.63 15.22 58.77
CA ILE A 1027 9.88 14.54 58.42
C ILE A 1027 10.39 15.11 57.09
N GLU A 1028 11.64 15.57 57.06
CA GLU A 1028 12.32 16.12 55.87
C GLU A 1028 12.77 15.00 54.91
N GLN A 1029 11.83 14.24 54.38
CA GLN A 1029 12.11 13.32 53.27
C GLN A 1029 11.60 13.93 51.95
N PRO A 1030 12.34 13.75 50.84
CA PRO A 1030 11.85 14.12 49.52
C PRO A 1030 10.59 13.31 49.22
N ILE A 1031 9.52 13.99 48.81
CA ILE A 1031 8.22 13.36 48.53
C ILE A 1031 8.32 12.44 47.31
N VAL A 1032 9.12 12.83 46.32
CA VAL A 1032 9.32 12.07 45.07
C VAL A 1032 10.50 11.12 45.22
N SER A 1033 10.29 9.85 44.88
CA SER A 1033 11.31 8.81 44.87
C SER A 1033 11.62 8.35 43.44
N PRO A 1034 12.84 8.58 42.92
CA PRO A 1034 13.20 8.21 41.55
C PRO A 1034 13.00 6.73 41.21
N GLU A 1035 13.07 5.83 42.21
CA GLU A 1035 12.94 4.38 42.03
C GLU A 1035 11.51 3.92 41.68
N LEU A 1036 10.51 4.79 41.90
CA LEU A 1036 9.11 4.51 41.58
C LEU A 1036 8.72 4.96 40.16
N HIS A 1037 9.61 5.68 39.47
CA HIS A 1037 9.34 6.30 38.18
C HIS A 1037 10.17 5.68 37.06
N MET A 1038 9.66 5.80 35.84
CA MET A 1038 10.32 5.36 34.61
C MET A 1038 11.05 6.53 33.93
N PRO A 1039 12.12 6.28 33.14
CA PRO A 1039 12.92 7.35 32.54
C PRO A 1039 12.21 8.00 31.34
N ILE A 1040 11.58 9.16 31.58
CA ILE A 1040 10.88 9.95 30.57
C ILE A 1040 11.86 10.86 29.83
N TYR A 1041 11.99 10.71 28.51
CA TYR A 1041 12.75 11.63 27.64
C TYR A 1041 11.83 12.59 26.87
N TYR A 1042 10.66 12.12 26.43
CA TYR A 1042 9.80 12.87 25.52
C TYR A 1042 8.36 13.04 26.01
N GLY A 1043 7.76 11.98 26.58
CA GLY A 1043 6.33 11.96 26.86
C GLY A 1043 5.84 13.08 27.79
N ASN A 1044 4.73 13.72 27.40
CA ASN A 1044 4.01 14.73 28.19
C ASN A 1044 2.49 14.46 28.13
N ILE A 1045 1.70 15.17 28.95
CA ILE A 1045 0.25 14.91 29.05
C ILE A 1045 -0.50 15.22 27.76
N MET A 1046 -0.13 16.26 27.00
CA MET A 1046 -0.81 16.63 25.76
C MET A 1046 -0.64 15.55 24.69
N GLU A 1047 0.59 15.07 24.49
CA GLU A 1047 0.85 13.97 23.56
C GLU A 1047 0.19 12.68 24.03
N ARG A 1048 0.18 12.39 25.34
CA ARG A 1048 -0.41 11.18 25.93
C ARG A 1048 -1.93 11.09 25.77
N ILE A 1049 -2.64 12.21 25.92
CA ILE A 1049 -4.11 12.24 25.75
C ILE A 1049 -4.56 12.38 24.29
N LEU A 1050 -3.67 12.78 23.38
CA LEU A 1050 -4.04 13.11 22.00
C LEU A 1050 -4.79 11.99 21.25
N PRO A 1051 -4.39 10.70 21.31
CA PRO A 1051 -5.19 9.64 20.70
C PRO A 1051 -6.62 9.59 21.25
N ILE A 1052 -6.81 9.90 22.54
CA ILE A 1052 -8.13 9.89 23.18
C ILE A 1052 -8.94 11.11 22.76
N VAL A 1053 -8.28 12.27 22.61
CA VAL A 1053 -8.90 13.49 22.06
C VAL A 1053 -9.46 13.25 20.67
N ASP A 1054 -8.75 12.51 19.81
CA ASP A 1054 -9.26 12.14 18.49
C ASP A 1054 -10.58 11.38 18.58
N ILE A 1055 -10.71 10.46 19.55
CA ILE A 1055 -11.96 9.72 19.81
C ILE A 1055 -13.03 10.65 20.40
N ILE A 1056 -12.67 11.54 21.34
CA ILE A 1056 -13.60 12.52 21.92
C ILE A 1056 -14.24 13.35 20.81
N LEU A 1057 -13.44 13.93 19.92
CA LEU A 1057 -13.94 14.78 18.85
C LEU A 1057 -14.72 13.95 17.82
N PHE A 1058 -14.26 12.75 17.46
CA PHE A 1058 -15.00 11.86 16.57
C PHE A 1058 -16.40 11.55 17.12
N ARG A 1059 -16.48 11.08 18.37
CA ARG A 1059 -17.74 10.71 19.02
C ARG A 1059 -18.66 11.92 19.25
N ALA A 1060 -18.11 13.09 19.56
CA ALA A 1060 -18.88 14.32 19.70
C ALA A 1060 -19.52 14.75 18.37
N ILE A 1061 -18.83 14.51 17.25
CA ILE A 1061 -19.38 14.79 15.92
C ILE A 1061 -20.42 13.74 15.54
N GLU A 1062 -20.12 12.45 15.74
CA GLU A 1062 -20.99 11.32 15.45
C GLU A 1062 -22.35 11.44 16.15
N THR A 1063 -22.35 11.78 17.43
CA THR A 1063 -23.57 11.98 18.24
C THR A 1063 -24.24 13.34 18.05
N VAL A 1064 -23.68 14.22 17.20
CA VAL A 1064 -24.24 15.54 16.88
C VAL A 1064 -24.52 16.38 18.14
N VAL A 1065 -23.56 16.44 19.06
CA VAL A 1065 -23.70 17.25 20.28
C VAL A 1065 -23.92 18.72 19.94
N ALA A 1066 -24.47 19.49 20.89
CA ALA A 1066 -24.73 20.92 20.71
C ALA A 1066 -23.45 21.70 20.33
N ASP A 1067 -23.58 22.69 19.43
CA ASP A 1067 -22.43 23.46 18.90
C ASP A 1067 -21.58 24.09 20.00
N GLN A 1068 -22.21 24.63 21.06
CA GLN A 1068 -21.50 25.22 22.19
C GLN A 1068 -20.62 24.19 22.93
N LEU A 1069 -21.12 22.97 23.09
CA LEU A 1069 -20.39 21.88 23.72
C LEU A 1069 -19.20 21.46 22.86
N PHE A 1070 -19.44 21.19 21.57
CA PHE A 1070 -18.39 20.82 20.62
C PHE A 1070 -17.31 21.91 20.50
N THR A 1071 -17.71 23.17 20.35
CA THR A 1071 -16.78 24.31 20.25
C THR A 1071 -15.88 24.39 21.48
N THR A 1072 -16.44 24.19 22.68
CA THR A 1072 -15.62 24.20 23.91
C THR A 1072 -14.61 23.04 23.94
N LEU A 1073 -15.04 21.83 23.55
CA LEU A 1073 -14.15 20.66 23.45
C LEU A 1073 -13.00 20.94 22.45
N LEU A 1074 -13.35 21.38 21.24
CA LEU A 1074 -12.39 21.69 20.18
C LEU A 1074 -11.42 22.80 20.61
N MET A 1075 -11.91 23.90 21.19
CA MET A 1075 -11.07 25.02 21.59
C MET A 1075 -10.12 24.67 22.74
N CYS A 1076 -10.54 23.79 23.66
CA CYS A 1076 -9.69 23.33 24.75
C CYS A 1076 -8.60 22.37 24.27
N PHE A 1077 -8.94 21.46 23.35
CA PHE A 1077 -8.02 20.40 22.91
C PHE A 1077 -7.24 20.71 21.64
N LYS A 1078 -7.61 21.73 20.86
CA LYS A 1078 -6.89 22.09 19.64
C LYS A 1078 -5.38 22.21 19.83
N PRO A 1079 -4.82 22.77 20.93
CA PRO A 1079 -3.37 22.88 21.06
C PRO A 1079 -2.63 21.53 21.05
N CYS A 1080 -3.32 20.43 21.39
CA CYS A 1080 -2.76 19.08 21.32
C CYS A 1080 -2.41 18.67 19.88
N TYR A 1081 -3.10 19.19 18.86
CA TYR A 1081 -2.86 18.88 17.46
C TYR A 1081 -1.51 19.37 16.93
N ARG A 1082 -0.83 20.27 17.64
CA ARG A 1082 0.57 20.66 17.35
C ARG A 1082 1.53 19.45 17.36
N TYR A 1083 1.16 18.40 18.10
CA TYR A 1083 1.95 17.17 18.26
C TYR A 1083 1.34 15.97 17.53
N HIS A 1084 0.24 16.14 16.80
CA HIS A 1084 -0.37 15.03 16.08
C HIS A 1084 0.53 14.57 14.93
N PRO A 1085 0.88 13.27 14.80
CA PRO A 1085 1.77 12.81 13.74
C PRO A 1085 1.08 12.74 12.37
N GLN A 1086 -0.23 12.49 12.34
CA GLN A 1086 -1.02 12.36 11.10
C GLN A 1086 -2.34 13.15 11.06
N PRO A 1087 -2.32 14.48 11.31
CA PRO A 1087 -3.56 15.26 11.47
C PRO A 1087 -4.39 15.32 10.19
N ALA A 1088 -3.77 15.31 9.01
CA ALA A 1088 -4.51 15.33 7.76
C ALA A 1088 -5.28 14.03 7.54
N ALA A 1089 -4.67 12.87 7.78
CA ALA A 1089 -5.31 11.56 7.71
C ALA A 1089 -6.45 11.43 8.72
N TYR A 1090 -6.29 11.96 9.94
CA TYR A 1090 -7.36 12.01 10.94
C TYR A 1090 -8.55 12.86 10.45
N MET A 1091 -8.32 14.12 10.07
CA MET A 1091 -9.38 15.01 9.58
C MET A 1091 -10.11 14.40 8.36
N TYR A 1092 -9.36 13.88 7.40
CA TYR A 1092 -9.91 13.21 6.24
C TYR A 1092 -10.75 11.99 6.64
N SER A 1093 -10.29 11.16 7.58
CA SER A 1093 -11.03 9.98 8.03
C SER A 1093 -12.33 10.35 8.75
N VAL A 1094 -12.31 11.37 9.61
CA VAL A 1094 -13.52 11.88 10.29
C VAL A 1094 -14.54 12.36 9.26
N LEU A 1095 -14.13 13.24 8.35
CA LEU A 1095 -15.02 13.80 7.32
C LEU A 1095 -15.53 12.72 6.35
N TYR A 1096 -14.68 11.76 5.97
CA TYR A 1096 -15.05 10.67 5.07
C TYR A 1096 -16.07 9.72 5.72
N CYS A 1097 -15.81 9.29 6.96
CA CYS A 1097 -16.68 8.34 7.67
C CYS A 1097 -18.00 8.98 8.10
N LEU A 1098 -17.99 10.26 8.49
CA LEU A 1098 -19.16 10.99 8.96
C LEU A 1098 -19.76 11.91 7.88
N ASP A 1099 -19.58 11.57 6.60
CA ASP A 1099 -19.96 12.38 5.45
C ASP A 1099 -21.41 12.89 5.52
N LYS A 1100 -22.34 12.02 5.89
CA LYS A 1100 -23.78 12.37 5.99
C LYS A 1100 -24.13 13.19 7.24
N THR A 1101 -23.21 13.32 8.19
CA THR A 1101 -23.44 13.93 9.50
C THR A 1101 -22.77 15.30 9.61
N ILE A 1102 -21.49 15.41 9.23
CA ILE A 1102 -20.70 16.65 9.39
C ILE A 1102 -20.34 17.34 8.08
N SER A 1103 -20.09 16.62 6.98
CA SER A 1103 -19.60 17.24 5.75
C SER A 1103 -20.54 18.34 5.26
N HIS A 1104 -19.96 19.34 4.60
CA HIS A 1104 -20.68 20.50 4.05
C HIS A 1104 -21.33 21.43 5.08
N THR A 1105 -20.97 21.31 6.36
CA THR A 1105 -21.45 22.20 7.42
C THR A 1105 -20.39 23.22 7.84
N VAL A 1106 -20.82 24.29 8.51
CA VAL A 1106 -19.92 25.24 9.16
C VAL A 1106 -19.04 24.53 10.20
N ARG A 1107 -19.61 23.55 10.91
CA ARG A 1107 -18.89 22.73 11.90
C ARG A 1107 -17.72 21.96 11.28
N ALA A 1108 -17.87 21.42 10.06
CA ALA A 1108 -16.77 20.79 9.33
C ALA A 1108 -15.63 21.77 9.05
N ARG A 1109 -15.97 22.97 8.58
CA ARG A 1109 -14.99 24.03 8.31
C ARG A 1109 -14.25 24.42 9.58
N ASP A 1110 -14.96 24.67 10.67
CA ASP A 1110 -14.36 25.07 11.94
C ASP A 1110 -13.43 23.98 12.48
N PHE A 1111 -13.86 22.71 12.43
CA PHE A 1111 -13.01 21.57 12.79
C PHE A 1111 -11.70 21.53 12.00
N VAL A 1112 -11.77 21.71 10.67
CA VAL A 1112 -10.58 21.72 9.79
C VAL A 1112 -9.68 22.92 10.05
N LEU A 1113 -10.26 24.12 10.11
CA LEU A 1113 -9.48 25.37 10.28
C LEU A 1113 -8.82 25.44 11.66
N GLU A 1114 -9.51 25.02 12.71
CA GLU A 1114 -8.95 25.05 14.06
C GLU A 1114 -7.78 24.07 14.22
N ILE A 1115 -7.87 22.87 13.63
CA ILE A 1115 -6.74 21.92 13.62
C ILE A 1115 -5.61 22.45 12.74
N CYS A 1116 -5.89 22.87 11.51
CA CYS A 1116 -4.86 23.39 10.60
C CYS A 1116 -4.15 24.64 11.16
N GLY A 1117 -4.87 25.48 11.89
CA GLY A 1117 -4.31 26.64 12.60
C GLY A 1117 -3.18 26.27 13.57
N GLN A 1118 -3.26 25.08 14.18
CA GLN A 1118 -2.21 24.57 15.08
C GLN A 1118 -1.00 23.99 14.35
N LEU A 1119 -1.14 23.79 13.04
CA LEU A 1119 -0.10 23.24 12.16
C LEU A 1119 0.62 24.34 11.36
N GLU A 1120 0.13 25.59 11.33
CA GLU A 1120 0.72 26.66 10.52
C GLU A 1120 2.20 26.90 10.84
N ASP A 1121 2.55 26.98 12.14
CA ASP A 1121 3.94 27.10 12.60
C ASP A 1121 4.80 25.91 12.15
N ARG A 1122 4.18 24.73 12.08
CA ARG A 1122 4.85 23.48 11.81
C ARG A 1122 5.09 23.33 10.31
N ASP A 1123 4.04 23.38 9.50
CA ASP A 1123 4.05 22.96 8.10
C ASP A 1123 3.92 24.13 7.12
N GLY A 1124 3.51 25.30 7.61
CA GLY A 1124 3.20 26.48 6.80
C GLY A 1124 1.70 26.59 6.52
N LYS A 1125 1.23 27.83 6.44
CA LYS A 1125 -0.20 28.17 6.34
C LYS A 1125 -0.95 27.51 5.18
N TYR A 1126 -0.31 27.39 4.01
CA TYR A 1126 -0.92 26.86 2.80
C TYR A 1126 -0.46 25.44 2.46
N ALA A 1127 0.12 24.73 3.43
CA ALA A 1127 0.64 23.41 3.19
C ALA A 1127 -0.49 22.45 2.81
N LEU A 1128 -1.51 22.33 3.66
CA LEU A 1128 -2.64 21.43 3.40
C LEU A 1128 -3.75 22.13 2.60
N LEU A 1129 -4.16 23.33 3.01
CA LEU A 1129 -5.33 24.03 2.49
C LEU A 1129 -4.97 25.14 1.50
N THR A 1130 -5.82 25.35 0.50
CA THR A 1130 -5.69 26.41 -0.49
C THR A 1130 -6.03 27.79 0.11
N PRO A 1131 -5.48 28.88 -0.47
CA PRO A 1131 -5.83 30.23 -0.03
C PRO A 1131 -7.33 30.52 -0.07
N SER A 1132 -8.05 30.08 -1.11
CA SER A 1132 -9.49 30.34 -1.27
C SER A 1132 -10.36 29.59 -0.26
N PHE A 1133 -9.96 28.39 0.19
CA PHE A 1133 -10.66 27.73 1.28
C PHE A 1133 -10.54 28.52 2.59
N ILE A 1134 -9.32 28.96 2.90
CA ILE A 1134 -9.03 29.69 4.14
C ILE A 1134 -9.75 31.04 4.15
N SER A 1135 -9.65 31.83 3.08
CA SER A 1135 -10.20 33.20 3.04
C SER A 1135 -11.72 33.23 3.04
N ASP A 1136 -12.37 32.41 2.20
CA ASP A 1136 -13.78 32.57 1.88
C ASP A 1136 -14.55 31.25 1.75
N ASN A 1137 -13.93 30.10 2.05
CA ASN A 1137 -14.53 28.77 1.91
C ASN A 1137 -14.95 28.43 0.47
N HIS A 1138 -14.20 28.92 -0.52
CA HIS A 1138 -14.55 28.78 -1.93
C HIS A 1138 -15.92 29.38 -2.29
N GLN A 1139 -16.34 30.45 -1.61
CA GLN A 1139 -17.61 31.13 -1.89
C GLN A 1139 -17.47 32.23 -2.95
N LEU A 1140 -16.28 32.79 -3.13
CA LEU A 1140 -15.98 33.81 -4.13
C LEU A 1140 -15.54 33.22 -5.48
N SER A 1141 -15.04 31.98 -5.47
CA SER A 1141 -14.64 31.26 -6.68
C SER A 1141 -15.79 30.43 -7.25
N LEU A 1142 -15.85 30.32 -8.57
CA LEU A 1142 -16.75 29.35 -9.21
C LEU A 1142 -16.30 27.92 -8.86
N PRO A 1143 -17.23 26.95 -8.77
CA PRO A 1143 -16.89 25.56 -8.49
C PRO A 1143 -15.79 24.99 -9.40
N SER A 1144 -15.87 25.26 -10.71
CA SER A 1144 -14.84 24.84 -11.67
C SER A 1144 -13.46 25.45 -11.38
N GLN A 1145 -13.39 26.69 -10.91
CA GLN A 1145 -12.12 27.38 -10.64
C GLN A 1145 -11.40 26.79 -9.43
N PHE A 1146 -12.12 26.55 -8.32
CA PHE A 1146 -11.47 25.98 -7.14
C PHE A 1146 -11.15 24.50 -7.36
N CYS A 1147 -12.04 23.74 -8.03
CA CYS A 1147 -11.74 22.36 -8.41
C CYS A 1147 -10.51 22.28 -9.31
N GLN A 1148 -10.34 23.22 -10.26
CA GLN A 1148 -9.14 23.30 -11.09
C GLN A 1148 -7.89 23.55 -10.24
N ALA A 1149 -7.96 24.47 -9.27
CA ALA A 1149 -6.84 24.71 -8.36
C ALA A 1149 -6.45 23.45 -7.55
N LEU A 1150 -7.42 22.64 -7.12
CA LEU A 1150 -7.17 21.38 -6.43
C LEU A 1150 -6.49 20.35 -7.35
N VAL A 1151 -6.98 20.21 -8.58
CA VAL A 1151 -6.38 19.32 -9.59
C VAL A 1151 -4.96 19.76 -9.94
N ASP A 1152 -4.74 21.06 -10.15
CA ASP A 1152 -3.42 21.62 -10.46
C ASP A 1152 -2.41 21.37 -9.34
N ARG A 1153 -2.83 21.42 -8.06
CA ARG A 1153 -1.96 21.05 -6.94
C ARG A 1153 -1.51 19.59 -7.02
N ILE A 1154 -2.41 18.66 -7.36
CA ILE A 1154 -2.05 17.24 -7.52
C ILE A 1154 -1.08 17.06 -8.70
N LEU A 1155 -1.31 17.76 -9.81
CA LEU A 1155 -0.44 17.70 -10.99
C LEU A 1155 0.95 18.27 -10.69
N GLN A 1156 1.04 19.46 -10.10
CA GLN A 1156 2.30 20.07 -9.69
C GLN A 1156 3.06 19.17 -8.70
N ALA A 1157 2.35 18.56 -7.76
CA ALA A 1157 2.96 17.64 -6.79
C ALA A 1157 3.39 16.31 -7.39
N SER A 1158 2.76 15.85 -8.47
CA SER A 1158 3.14 14.61 -9.18
C SER A 1158 4.28 14.85 -10.19
N ASN A 1159 4.34 16.07 -10.76
CA ASN A 1159 5.11 16.37 -11.97
C ASN A 1159 6.21 17.44 -11.85
N TYR A 1160 6.86 17.58 -10.68
CA TYR A 1160 8.03 18.44 -10.54
C TYR A 1160 9.35 17.67 -10.78
N ALA A 1161 10.30 18.32 -11.43
CA ALA A 1161 11.60 17.75 -11.78
C ALA A 1161 12.67 17.99 -10.71
N HIS A 1162 12.64 19.17 -10.07
CA HIS A 1162 13.68 19.62 -9.14
C HIS A 1162 13.08 20.31 -7.90
N GLN A 1163 12.65 21.57 -8.02
CA GLN A 1163 12.06 22.28 -6.87
C GLN A 1163 10.63 21.79 -6.61
N PRO A 1164 10.28 21.47 -5.36
CA PRO A 1164 8.92 21.04 -5.03
C PRO A 1164 7.94 22.23 -5.13
N PRO A 1165 6.63 21.97 -5.25
CA PRO A 1165 5.63 23.03 -5.19
C PRO A 1165 5.69 23.80 -3.87
N VAL A 1166 5.33 25.08 -3.89
CA VAL A 1166 5.41 26.00 -2.73
C VAL A 1166 4.64 25.53 -1.49
N PHE A 1167 3.61 24.71 -1.66
CA PHE A 1167 2.81 24.16 -0.57
C PHE A 1167 3.38 22.86 0.02
N ALA A 1168 4.35 22.21 -0.64
CA ALA A 1168 4.94 21.00 -0.09
C ALA A 1168 5.73 21.33 1.19
N SER A 1169 5.73 20.39 2.15
CA SER A 1169 6.60 20.51 3.33
C SER A 1169 8.04 20.74 2.90
N LYS A 1170 8.77 21.62 3.60
CA LYS A 1170 10.20 21.88 3.32
C LYS A 1170 11.09 20.65 3.47
N ASP A 1171 10.70 19.72 4.35
CA ASP A 1171 11.37 18.44 4.53
C ASP A 1171 10.33 17.31 4.50
N TRP A 1172 10.40 16.50 3.46
CA TRP A 1172 9.46 15.41 3.23
C TRP A 1172 9.70 14.19 4.11
N ARG A 1173 10.89 14.06 4.72
CA ARG A 1173 11.21 12.92 5.59
C ARG A 1173 10.32 12.89 6.81
N PHE A 1174 10.04 14.08 7.34
CA PHE A 1174 9.21 14.30 8.53
C PHE A 1174 7.79 14.77 8.20
N ALA A 1175 7.43 14.83 6.91
CA ALA A 1175 6.07 15.14 6.50
C ALA A 1175 5.18 13.90 6.69
N GLU A 1176 3.91 14.15 7.01
CA GLU A 1176 2.90 13.09 7.09
C GLU A 1176 2.81 12.31 5.76
N MET A 1177 2.72 13.03 4.64
CA MET A 1177 2.62 12.48 3.30
C MET A 1177 3.62 13.13 2.34
N PRO A 1178 4.05 12.44 1.27
CA PRO A 1178 4.77 13.07 0.17
C PRO A 1178 3.85 14.08 -0.55
N PRO A 1179 4.40 15.00 -1.36
CA PRO A 1179 3.64 16.10 -1.97
C PRO A 1179 2.35 15.69 -2.67
N ALA A 1180 2.38 14.62 -3.47
CA ALA A 1180 1.21 14.17 -4.21
C ALA A 1180 0.11 13.62 -3.28
N GLY A 1181 0.50 12.92 -2.21
CA GLY A 1181 -0.42 12.46 -1.17
C GLY A 1181 -1.01 13.63 -0.36
N GLN A 1182 -0.17 14.60 0.01
CA GLN A 1182 -0.59 15.81 0.71
C GLN A 1182 -1.60 16.62 -0.12
N ALA A 1183 -1.35 16.80 -1.42
CA ALA A 1183 -2.24 17.52 -2.32
C ALA A 1183 -3.59 16.80 -2.48
N LEU A 1184 -3.57 15.47 -2.66
CA LEU A 1184 -4.79 14.67 -2.77
C LEU A 1184 -5.63 14.73 -1.49
N THR A 1185 -5.03 14.47 -0.33
CA THR A 1185 -5.74 14.49 0.96
C THR A 1185 -6.25 15.89 1.28
N GLY A 1186 -5.47 16.94 1.01
CA GLY A 1186 -5.90 18.33 1.15
C GLY A 1186 -7.11 18.65 0.27
N ALA A 1187 -7.10 18.21 -0.99
CA ALA A 1187 -8.25 18.38 -1.89
C ALA A 1187 -9.52 17.68 -1.36
N CYS A 1188 -9.41 16.45 -0.86
CA CYS A 1188 -10.55 15.75 -0.28
C CYS A 1188 -11.09 16.45 0.98
N ILE A 1189 -10.20 16.90 1.87
CA ILE A 1189 -10.61 17.64 3.09
C ILE A 1189 -11.34 18.92 2.71
N GLU A 1190 -10.81 19.71 1.76
CA GLU A 1190 -11.45 20.94 1.32
C GLU A 1190 -12.83 20.67 0.70
N LEU A 1191 -12.95 19.65 -0.16
CA LEU A 1191 -14.23 19.31 -0.78
C LEU A 1191 -15.28 18.91 0.26
N LEU A 1192 -14.90 18.10 1.25
CA LEU A 1192 -15.79 17.62 2.32
C LEU A 1192 -16.15 18.72 3.34
N ALA A 1193 -15.26 19.69 3.58
CA ALA A 1193 -15.49 20.79 4.51
C ALA A 1193 -16.06 22.06 3.82
N SER A 1194 -16.10 22.09 2.49
CA SER A 1194 -16.70 23.19 1.72
C SER A 1194 -18.23 23.18 1.82
N PRO A 1195 -18.91 24.34 1.68
CA PRO A 1195 -20.37 24.40 1.80
C PRO A 1195 -21.08 23.88 0.54
N HIS A 1196 -20.33 23.47 -0.48
CA HIS A 1196 -20.85 23.01 -1.76
C HIS A 1196 -21.28 21.55 -1.65
N ALA A 1197 -22.53 21.27 -1.99
CA ALA A 1197 -23.04 19.91 -1.98
C ALA A 1197 -22.26 19.01 -2.95
N PRO A 1198 -22.16 17.68 -2.71
CA PRO A 1198 -21.45 16.73 -3.57
C PRO A 1198 -21.84 16.84 -5.05
N LEU A 1199 -23.13 17.09 -5.33
CA LEU A 1199 -23.67 17.30 -6.68
C LEU A 1199 -22.98 18.43 -7.45
N ILE A 1200 -22.61 19.53 -6.78
CA ILE A 1200 -22.01 20.70 -7.43
C ILE A 1200 -20.53 20.45 -7.68
N SER A 1201 -19.80 20.03 -6.64
CA SER A 1201 -18.36 19.84 -6.70
C SER A 1201 -17.95 18.65 -7.57
N ALA A 1202 -18.71 17.54 -7.54
CA ALA A 1202 -18.41 16.38 -8.39
C ALA A 1202 -18.63 16.70 -9.88
N HIS A 1203 -19.73 17.37 -10.24
CA HIS A 1203 -19.92 17.84 -11.62
C HIS A 1203 -18.83 18.83 -12.04
N ALA A 1204 -18.47 19.77 -11.16
CA ALA A 1204 -17.39 20.71 -11.46
C ALA A 1204 -16.06 20.00 -11.75
N LEU A 1205 -15.73 18.91 -11.02
CA LEU A 1205 -14.55 18.08 -11.28
C LEU A 1205 -14.65 17.32 -12.61
N ILE A 1206 -15.83 16.79 -12.93
CA ILE A 1206 -16.09 16.09 -14.20
C ILE A 1206 -15.95 17.06 -15.38
N ASP A 1207 -16.45 18.28 -15.26
CA ASP A 1207 -16.40 19.29 -16.33
C ASP A 1207 -14.96 19.67 -16.71
N LEU A 1208 -14.00 19.58 -15.77
CA LEU A 1208 -12.60 19.92 -16.03
C LEU A 1208 -11.95 19.06 -17.11
N VAL A 1209 -12.34 17.79 -17.25
CA VAL A 1209 -11.71 16.90 -18.23
C VAL A 1209 -12.11 17.23 -19.68
N PHE A 1210 -13.12 18.08 -19.88
CA PHE A 1210 -13.58 18.52 -21.20
C PHE A 1210 -12.95 19.84 -21.65
N ILE A 1211 -12.36 20.63 -20.74
CA ILE A 1211 -11.71 21.90 -21.09
C ILE A 1211 -10.62 21.63 -22.14
N ARG A 1212 -10.46 22.52 -23.13
CA ARG A 1212 -9.37 22.47 -24.13
C ARG A 1212 -8.74 23.87 -24.30
N PRO A 1213 -7.42 23.98 -24.49
CA PRO A 1213 -6.42 22.91 -24.45
C PRO A 1213 -6.14 22.45 -23.02
N LEU A 1214 -6.13 21.13 -22.80
CA LEU A 1214 -5.58 20.56 -21.56
C LEU A 1214 -4.08 20.39 -21.74
N HIS A 1215 -3.30 21.09 -20.92
CA HIS A 1215 -1.92 20.67 -20.68
C HIS A 1215 -1.97 19.30 -19.99
N GLN A 1216 -1.51 18.24 -20.68
CA GLN A 1216 -1.49 16.85 -20.18
C GLN A 1216 -2.91 16.28 -19.88
N PRO A 1217 -3.72 15.98 -20.92
CA PRO A 1217 -5.11 15.54 -20.76
C PRO A 1217 -5.26 14.29 -19.90
N TYR A 1218 -4.40 13.28 -20.11
CA TYR A 1218 -4.43 12.04 -19.33
C TYR A 1218 -4.07 12.26 -17.86
N ALA A 1219 -3.15 13.19 -17.55
CA ALA A 1219 -2.79 13.50 -16.17
C ALA A 1219 -3.96 14.16 -15.45
N THR A 1220 -4.68 15.07 -16.12
CA THR A 1220 -5.88 15.71 -15.58
C THR A 1220 -7.00 14.70 -15.33
N ILE A 1221 -7.27 13.81 -16.30
CA ILE A 1221 -8.23 12.71 -16.14
C ILE A 1221 -7.84 11.82 -14.96
N ASN A 1222 -6.55 11.50 -14.84
CA ASN A 1222 -6.04 10.68 -13.73
C ASN A 1222 -6.23 11.37 -12.37
N ALA A 1223 -5.93 12.67 -12.27
CA ALA A 1223 -6.09 13.44 -11.04
C ALA A 1223 -7.57 13.57 -10.62
N VAL A 1224 -8.47 13.86 -11.55
CA VAL A 1224 -9.92 13.90 -11.28
C VAL A 1224 -10.42 12.53 -10.81
N ALA A 1225 -10.00 11.44 -11.47
CA ALA A 1225 -10.35 10.09 -11.06
C ALA A 1225 -9.84 9.77 -9.65
N LEU A 1226 -8.59 10.12 -9.32
CA LEU A 1226 -8.01 9.94 -7.99
C LEU A 1226 -8.80 10.70 -6.90
N ILE A 1227 -9.26 11.92 -7.17
CA ILE A 1227 -10.11 12.66 -6.23
C ILE A 1227 -11.45 11.95 -6.05
N LEU A 1228 -12.15 11.63 -7.14
CA LEU A 1228 -13.48 11.01 -7.09
C LEU A 1228 -13.46 9.66 -6.36
N THR A 1229 -12.40 8.86 -6.53
CA THR A 1229 -12.26 7.56 -5.83
C THR A 1229 -11.79 7.68 -4.38
N ALA A 1230 -11.28 8.84 -3.98
CA ALA A 1230 -10.95 9.18 -2.60
C ALA A 1230 -12.10 9.88 -1.86
N LEU A 1231 -13.20 10.24 -2.53
CA LEU A 1231 -14.35 10.85 -1.89
C LEU A 1231 -15.41 9.80 -1.48
N PRO A 1232 -16.30 10.11 -0.52
CA PRO A 1232 -17.36 9.21 -0.08
C PRO A 1232 -18.36 8.85 -1.18
N VAL A 1233 -19.22 7.87 -0.88
CA VAL A 1233 -20.25 7.36 -1.80
C VAL A 1233 -21.19 8.46 -2.32
N SER A 1234 -21.42 9.52 -1.55
CA SER A 1234 -22.23 10.69 -1.96
C SER A 1234 -21.70 11.37 -3.22
N PHE A 1235 -20.38 11.49 -3.39
CA PHE A 1235 -19.75 12.03 -4.60
C PHE A 1235 -19.68 10.99 -5.71
N GLN A 1236 -19.36 9.74 -5.35
CA GLN A 1236 -19.29 8.64 -6.32
C GLN A 1236 -20.64 8.38 -7.00
N GLN A 1237 -21.74 8.55 -6.27
CA GLN A 1237 -23.09 8.44 -6.82
C GLN A 1237 -23.37 9.49 -7.89
N VAL A 1238 -22.93 10.74 -7.70
CA VAL A 1238 -23.05 11.79 -8.73
C VAL A 1238 -22.30 11.39 -10.00
N PHE A 1239 -21.11 10.80 -9.86
CA PHE A 1239 -20.36 10.29 -11.00
C PHE A 1239 -21.12 9.15 -11.72
N TYR A 1240 -21.71 8.22 -10.97
CA TYR A 1240 -22.52 7.15 -11.56
C TYR A 1240 -23.76 7.70 -12.29
N GLU A 1241 -24.47 8.66 -11.69
CA GLU A 1241 -25.61 9.35 -12.31
C GLU A 1241 -25.20 10.09 -13.59
N HIS A 1242 -24.03 10.74 -13.58
CA HIS A 1242 -23.45 11.37 -14.77
C HIS A 1242 -23.20 10.34 -15.88
N ILE A 1243 -22.56 9.20 -15.57
CA ILE A 1243 -22.32 8.13 -16.56
C ILE A 1243 -23.64 7.57 -17.11
N VAL A 1244 -24.67 7.42 -16.27
CA VAL A 1244 -26.02 7.03 -16.73
C VAL A 1244 -26.59 8.07 -17.70
N SER A 1245 -26.42 9.37 -17.40
CA SER A 1245 -26.90 10.45 -18.28
C SER A 1245 -26.21 10.48 -19.64
N VAL A 1246 -24.94 10.06 -19.73
CA VAL A 1246 -24.22 9.95 -21.00
C VAL A 1246 -24.90 8.97 -21.96
N LEU A 1247 -25.57 7.92 -21.45
CA LEU A 1247 -26.32 6.97 -22.28
C LEU A 1247 -27.51 7.62 -23.00
N ASP A 1248 -28.04 8.72 -22.47
CA ASP A 1248 -29.14 9.48 -23.08
C ASP A 1248 -28.64 10.50 -24.13
N SER A 1249 -27.33 10.57 -24.40
CA SER A 1249 -26.75 11.52 -25.37
C SER A 1249 -27.10 11.17 -26.83
N GLU A 1250 -27.32 12.20 -27.65
CA GLU A 1250 -27.64 12.05 -29.08
C GLU A 1250 -26.57 11.27 -29.86
N ALA A 1251 -25.30 11.39 -29.46
CA ALA A 1251 -24.18 10.67 -30.07
C ALA A 1251 -24.36 9.14 -30.02
N LEU A 1252 -25.01 8.61 -28.98
CA LEU A 1252 -25.27 7.17 -28.81
C LEU A 1252 -26.59 6.70 -29.46
N HIS A 1253 -27.32 7.59 -30.11
CA HIS A 1253 -28.46 7.24 -30.97
C HIS A 1253 -28.06 7.06 -32.44
N GLY A 1254 -26.83 7.45 -32.81
CA GLY A 1254 -26.29 7.35 -34.17
C GLY A 1254 -25.46 6.10 -34.45
N ASP A 1255 -24.40 6.27 -35.24
CA ASP A 1255 -23.49 5.20 -35.66
C ASP A 1255 -22.64 4.69 -34.48
N PRO A 1256 -22.65 3.38 -34.15
CA PRO A 1256 -21.80 2.84 -33.08
C PRO A 1256 -20.29 3.02 -33.30
N SER A 1257 -19.83 3.37 -34.51
CA SER A 1257 -18.41 3.62 -34.79
C SER A 1257 -17.79 4.71 -33.91
N VAL A 1258 -18.59 5.67 -33.42
CA VAL A 1258 -18.13 6.75 -32.53
C VAL A 1258 -17.51 6.21 -31.23
N CYS A 1259 -17.96 5.02 -30.79
CA CYS A 1259 -17.47 4.35 -29.61
C CYS A 1259 -16.08 3.71 -29.78
N PHE A 1260 -15.47 3.75 -30.97
CA PHE A 1260 -14.15 3.14 -31.25
C PHE A 1260 -13.07 4.18 -31.64
N GLY A 1261 -13.36 5.47 -31.51
CA GLY A 1261 -12.38 6.53 -31.79
C GLY A 1261 -11.19 6.54 -30.82
N SER A 1262 -10.17 7.32 -31.19
CA SER A 1262 -8.94 7.53 -30.40
C SER A 1262 -8.97 8.88 -29.70
N LEU A 1263 -9.05 8.89 -28.37
CA LEU A 1263 -9.04 10.13 -27.58
C LEU A 1263 -7.77 10.96 -27.80
N GLU A 1264 -6.64 10.30 -28.06
CA GLU A 1264 -5.36 10.97 -28.33
C GLU A 1264 -5.43 11.87 -29.57
N ASN A 1265 -6.07 11.39 -30.64
CA ASN A 1265 -6.26 12.16 -31.86
C ASN A 1265 -7.17 13.37 -31.59
N GLU A 1266 -8.23 13.20 -30.79
CA GLU A 1266 -9.11 14.30 -30.41
C GLU A 1266 -8.38 15.35 -29.55
N CYS A 1267 -7.56 14.90 -28.60
CA CYS A 1267 -6.76 15.81 -27.78
C CYS A 1267 -5.74 16.58 -28.63
N PHE A 1268 -5.09 15.90 -29.57
CA PHE A 1268 -4.15 16.53 -30.51
C PHE A 1268 -4.83 17.56 -31.41
N LEU A 1269 -6.06 17.29 -31.84
CA LEU A 1269 -6.86 18.20 -32.67
C LEU A 1269 -7.62 19.27 -31.85
N LEU A 1270 -7.44 19.29 -30.52
CA LEU A 1270 -8.14 20.19 -29.60
C LEU A 1270 -9.67 20.11 -29.69
N THR A 1271 -10.20 18.94 -30.06
CA THR A 1271 -11.64 18.70 -30.16
C THR A 1271 -12.21 18.16 -28.86
N GLU A 1272 -13.44 18.56 -28.55
CA GLU A 1272 -14.19 18.07 -27.40
C GLU A 1272 -15.00 16.83 -27.81
N ASN A 1273 -14.45 15.65 -27.56
CA ASN A 1273 -15.19 14.39 -27.71
C ASN A 1273 -15.74 13.96 -26.35
N GLN A 1274 -17.00 14.33 -26.07
CA GLN A 1274 -17.64 14.03 -24.79
C GLN A 1274 -17.69 12.52 -24.49
N LEU A 1275 -17.94 11.71 -25.52
CA LEU A 1275 -18.09 10.26 -25.36
C LEU A 1275 -16.78 9.59 -24.95
N LEU A 1276 -15.70 9.82 -25.72
CA LEU A 1276 -14.40 9.21 -25.45
C LEU A 1276 -13.76 9.74 -24.18
N THR A 1277 -13.99 11.01 -23.85
CA THR A 1277 -13.50 11.62 -22.60
C THR A 1277 -14.20 11.02 -21.39
N ASN A 1278 -15.52 10.82 -21.44
CA ASN A 1278 -16.27 10.12 -20.38
C ASN A 1278 -15.84 8.65 -20.24
N LEU A 1279 -15.58 7.95 -21.35
CA LEU A 1279 -15.01 6.59 -21.29
C LEU A 1279 -13.63 6.57 -20.62
N ALA A 1280 -12.76 7.52 -20.97
CA ALA A 1280 -11.43 7.61 -20.37
C ALA A 1280 -11.50 7.93 -18.87
N LEU A 1281 -12.38 8.86 -18.47
CA LEU A 1281 -12.63 9.16 -17.06
C LEU A 1281 -13.22 7.95 -16.32
N GLY A 1282 -14.20 7.27 -16.91
CA GLY A 1282 -14.76 6.01 -16.39
C GLY A 1282 -13.71 4.93 -16.19
N HIS A 1283 -12.81 4.73 -17.16
CA HIS A 1283 -11.71 3.79 -17.01
C HIS A 1283 -10.72 4.20 -15.93
N ALA A 1284 -10.33 5.47 -15.86
CA ALA A 1284 -9.43 5.96 -14.83
C ALA A 1284 -10.05 5.82 -13.42
N TYR A 1285 -11.34 6.16 -13.28
CA TYR A 1285 -12.11 5.96 -12.05
C TYR A 1285 -12.13 4.47 -11.65
N LEU A 1286 -12.54 3.59 -12.56
CA LEU A 1286 -12.59 2.15 -12.30
C LEU A 1286 -11.21 1.55 -12.03
N GLN A 1287 -10.14 2.10 -12.58
CA GLN A 1287 -8.77 1.69 -12.32
C GLN A 1287 -8.32 2.06 -10.89
N HIS A 1288 -8.81 3.17 -10.34
CA HIS A 1288 -8.51 3.64 -8.98
C HIS A 1288 -9.56 3.24 -7.92
N CYS A 1289 -10.70 2.66 -8.27
CA CYS A 1289 -11.71 2.23 -7.29
C CYS A 1289 -11.16 1.30 -6.20
N ASN A 1290 -11.73 1.32 -4.99
CA ASN A 1290 -11.40 0.35 -3.93
C ASN A 1290 -12.15 -0.99 -4.12
N THR A 1291 -12.07 -1.90 -3.14
CA THR A 1291 -12.77 -3.20 -3.20
C THR A 1291 -14.28 -3.06 -3.23
N SER A 1292 -14.84 -2.25 -2.34
CA SER A 1292 -16.29 -2.12 -2.18
C SER A 1292 -16.94 -1.46 -3.39
N SER A 1293 -16.37 -0.35 -3.89
CA SER A 1293 -16.87 0.35 -5.08
C SER A 1293 -16.81 -0.54 -6.33
N LEU A 1294 -15.76 -1.38 -6.47
CA LEU A 1294 -15.73 -2.37 -7.55
C LEU A 1294 -16.73 -3.52 -7.35
N ALA A 1295 -16.95 -3.97 -6.11
CA ALA A 1295 -17.89 -5.04 -5.82
C ALA A 1295 -19.34 -4.64 -6.13
N ALA A 1296 -19.68 -3.35 -6.06
CA ALA A 1296 -20.97 -2.79 -6.44
C ALA A 1296 -21.17 -2.64 -7.96
N LEU A 1297 -20.11 -2.80 -8.78
CA LEU A 1297 -20.19 -2.58 -10.22
C LEU A 1297 -21.21 -3.48 -10.93
N PRO A 1298 -21.30 -4.80 -10.66
CA PRO A 1298 -22.32 -5.64 -11.31
C PRO A 1298 -23.75 -5.15 -11.02
N GLU A 1299 -24.03 -4.73 -9.79
CA GLU A 1299 -25.34 -4.18 -9.41
C GLU A 1299 -25.62 -2.87 -10.16
N PHE A 1300 -24.65 -1.96 -10.22
CA PHE A 1300 -24.78 -0.73 -11.00
C PHE A 1300 -25.06 -0.99 -12.48
N VAL A 1301 -24.35 -1.94 -13.09
CA VAL A 1301 -24.56 -2.30 -14.50
C VAL A 1301 -25.96 -2.85 -14.70
N ARG A 1302 -26.41 -3.78 -13.87
CA ARG A 1302 -27.71 -4.43 -14.00
C ARG A 1302 -28.89 -3.51 -13.72
N ASP A 1303 -28.77 -2.68 -12.69
CA ASP A 1303 -29.92 -1.95 -12.13
C ASP A 1303 -30.01 -0.52 -12.69
N GLN A 1304 -28.91 0.08 -13.16
CA GLN A 1304 -28.92 1.45 -13.70
C GLN A 1304 -28.56 1.55 -15.18
N LEU A 1305 -27.51 0.86 -15.66
CA LEU A 1305 -27.09 0.96 -17.07
C LEU A 1305 -27.94 0.09 -18.01
N ALA A 1306 -28.12 -1.19 -17.68
CA ALA A 1306 -28.84 -2.14 -18.52
C ALA A 1306 -30.29 -1.70 -18.85
N PRO A 1307 -31.07 -1.08 -17.94
CA PRO A 1307 -32.41 -0.59 -18.25
C PRO A 1307 -32.45 0.45 -19.37
N LYS A 1308 -31.42 1.31 -19.48
CA LYS A 1308 -31.32 2.39 -20.47
C LYS A 1308 -30.99 1.92 -21.88
N LEU A 1309 -30.43 0.72 -22.04
CA LEU A 1309 -29.97 0.21 -23.33
C LEU A 1309 -31.12 -0.02 -24.32
N VAL A 1310 -31.09 0.71 -25.43
CA VAL A 1310 -32.04 0.63 -26.55
C VAL A 1310 -31.37 0.61 -27.93
N THR A 1311 -30.15 1.13 -28.07
CA THR A 1311 -29.37 1.14 -29.32
C THR A 1311 -28.10 0.28 -29.19
N GLU A 1312 -27.53 -0.09 -30.34
CA GLU A 1312 -26.24 -0.78 -30.40
C GLU A 1312 -25.07 0.07 -29.88
N ALA A 1313 -25.05 1.37 -30.17
CA ALA A 1313 -23.97 2.26 -29.69
C ALA A 1313 -23.94 2.35 -28.16
N GLN A 1314 -25.10 2.42 -27.50
CA GLN A 1314 -25.19 2.36 -26.04
C GLN A 1314 -24.66 1.04 -25.48
N LEU A 1315 -24.99 -0.10 -26.11
CA LEU A 1315 -24.43 -1.39 -25.72
C LEU A 1315 -22.91 -1.38 -25.80
N ILE A 1316 -22.35 -0.94 -26.93
CA ILE A 1316 -20.90 -0.88 -27.14
C ILE A 1316 -20.24 0.08 -26.14
N PHE A 1317 -20.86 1.21 -25.82
CA PHE A 1317 -20.36 2.13 -24.81
C PHE A 1317 -20.26 1.46 -23.43
N VAL A 1318 -21.32 0.79 -22.96
CA VAL A 1318 -21.32 0.10 -21.67
C VAL A 1318 -20.31 -1.05 -21.66
N LEU A 1319 -20.23 -1.83 -22.75
CA LEU A 1319 -19.22 -2.87 -22.86
C LEU A 1319 -17.80 -2.30 -22.82
N ARG A 1320 -17.52 -1.22 -23.57
CA ARG A 1320 -16.20 -0.57 -23.56
C ARG A 1320 -15.85 -0.03 -22.18
N LEU A 1321 -16.80 0.51 -21.43
CA LEU A 1321 -16.58 1.00 -20.06
C LEU A 1321 -16.22 -0.12 -19.07
N VAL A 1322 -16.94 -1.24 -19.12
CA VAL A 1322 -16.92 -2.25 -18.05
C VAL A 1322 -15.95 -3.40 -18.34
N VAL A 1323 -15.79 -3.79 -19.59
CA VAL A 1323 -14.98 -4.97 -19.96
C VAL A 1323 -13.50 -4.84 -19.60
N PRO A 1324 -12.82 -3.70 -19.78
CA PRO A 1324 -11.40 -3.57 -19.44
C PRO A 1324 -11.10 -3.86 -17.96
N ILE A 1325 -12.10 -3.72 -17.08
CA ILE A 1325 -11.94 -3.99 -15.64
C ILE A 1325 -12.07 -5.47 -15.26
N LEU A 1326 -12.50 -6.35 -16.18
CA LEU A 1326 -12.54 -7.80 -15.93
C LEU A 1326 -11.17 -8.37 -15.59
N GLN A 1327 -10.11 -7.86 -16.24
CA GLN A 1327 -8.73 -8.19 -15.90
C GLN A 1327 -8.42 -7.87 -14.44
N ARG A 1328 -8.89 -6.73 -13.94
CA ARG A 1328 -8.69 -6.30 -12.55
C ARG A 1328 -9.43 -7.20 -11.57
N PHE A 1329 -10.68 -7.59 -11.85
CA PHE A 1329 -11.38 -8.56 -11.02
C PHE A 1329 -10.66 -9.91 -11.00
N TYR A 1330 -10.16 -10.35 -12.15
CA TYR A 1330 -9.47 -11.62 -12.28
C TYR A 1330 -8.16 -11.64 -11.48
N ASP A 1331 -7.35 -10.59 -11.61
CA ASP A 1331 -6.05 -10.49 -10.93
C ASP A 1331 -6.18 -10.38 -9.41
N ALA A 1332 -7.33 -9.90 -8.92
CA ALA A 1332 -7.64 -9.87 -7.50
C ALA A 1332 -7.87 -11.26 -6.87
N LYS A 1333 -8.04 -12.33 -7.67
CA LYS A 1333 -8.29 -13.75 -7.28
C LYS A 1333 -9.52 -14.04 -6.41
N GLU A 1334 -9.91 -13.14 -5.52
CA GLU A 1334 -10.98 -13.31 -4.53
C GLU A 1334 -12.39 -13.03 -5.06
N ARG A 1335 -12.52 -12.62 -6.34
CA ARG A 1335 -13.76 -12.07 -6.91
C ARG A 1335 -14.34 -12.85 -8.08
N SER A 1336 -14.22 -14.18 -8.05
CA SER A 1336 -14.76 -15.03 -9.12
C SER A 1336 -16.27 -14.83 -9.32
N LYS A 1337 -17.02 -14.63 -8.23
CA LYS A 1337 -18.48 -14.40 -8.29
C LYS A 1337 -18.84 -13.11 -9.03
N GLN A 1338 -18.20 -11.99 -8.73
CA GLN A 1338 -18.51 -10.71 -9.38
C GLN A 1338 -18.22 -10.74 -10.89
N ILE A 1339 -17.17 -11.47 -11.31
CA ILE A 1339 -16.88 -11.69 -12.73
C ILE A 1339 -18.00 -12.50 -13.39
N GLN A 1340 -18.50 -13.54 -12.72
CA GLN A 1340 -19.59 -14.36 -13.22
C GLN A 1340 -20.89 -13.56 -13.33
N ASP A 1341 -21.27 -12.84 -12.29
CA ASP A 1341 -22.47 -12.00 -12.26
C ASP A 1341 -22.45 -10.97 -13.42
N LEU A 1342 -21.32 -10.27 -13.56
CA LEU A 1342 -21.13 -9.30 -14.63
C LEU A 1342 -21.16 -9.94 -16.03
N ALA A 1343 -20.59 -11.14 -16.19
CA ALA A 1343 -20.64 -11.87 -17.45
C ALA A 1343 -22.08 -12.25 -17.83
N VAL A 1344 -22.89 -12.68 -16.86
CA VAL A 1344 -24.32 -12.97 -17.07
C VAL A 1344 -25.06 -11.70 -17.49
N ASP A 1345 -24.80 -10.57 -16.82
CA ASP A 1345 -25.44 -9.30 -17.16
C ASP A 1345 -25.05 -8.82 -18.55
N VAL A 1346 -23.81 -9.03 -18.98
CA VAL A 1346 -23.34 -8.79 -20.36
C VAL A 1346 -24.14 -9.59 -21.40
N TYR A 1347 -24.37 -10.89 -21.16
CA TYR A 1347 -25.20 -11.71 -22.05
C TYR A 1347 -26.63 -11.18 -22.12
N LYS A 1348 -27.24 -10.85 -20.97
CA LYS A 1348 -28.61 -10.32 -20.91
C LYS A 1348 -28.76 -8.98 -21.63
N MET A 1349 -27.80 -8.07 -21.45
CA MET A 1349 -27.76 -6.77 -22.14
C MET A 1349 -27.67 -6.96 -23.67
N THR A 1350 -26.82 -7.90 -24.11
CA THR A 1350 -26.66 -8.21 -25.53
C THR A 1350 -27.97 -8.74 -26.14
N VAL A 1351 -28.64 -9.67 -25.44
CA VAL A 1351 -29.95 -10.19 -25.87
C VAL A 1351 -30.99 -9.08 -25.96
N LYS A 1352 -31.10 -8.24 -24.91
CA LYS A 1352 -32.07 -7.14 -24.87
C LYS A 1352 -31.94 -6.19 -26.07
N VAL A 1353 -30.71 -5.78 -26.39
CA VAL A 1353 -30.46 -4.86 -27.51
C VAL A 1353 -30.63 -5.57 -28.85
N ASN A 1354 -30.20 -6.82 -28.97
CA ASN A 1354 -30.38 -7.60 -30.19
C ASN A 1354 -31.86 -7.83 -30.53
N GLU A 1355 -32.70 -8.18 -29.55
CA GLU A 1355 -34.14 -8.35 -29.76
C GLU A 1355 -34.83 -7.05 -30.23
N ARG A 1356 -34.29 -5.88 -29.84
CA ARG A 1356 -34.87 -4.58 -30.18
C ARG A 1356 -34.37 -4.02 -31.52
N VAL A 1357 -33.07 -4.13 -31.80
CA VAL A 1357 -32.42 -3.57 -32.99
C VAL A 1357 -32.48 -4.55 -34.18
N GLY A 1358 -32.50 -5.86 -33.92
CA GLY A 1358 -32.45 -6.90 -34.93
C GLY A 1358 -31.02 -7.30 -35.28
N VAL A 1359 -30.52 -6.88 -36.45
CA VAL A 1359 -29.15 -7.20 -36.89
C VAL A 1359 -28.21 -6.07 -36.46
N LEU A 1360 -27.20 -6.41 -35.66
CA LEU A 1360 -26.22 -5.45 -35.13
C LEU A 1360 -25.10 -5.22 -36.16
N LYS A 1361 -24.68 -3.97 -36.37
CA LYS A 1361 -23.62 -3.58 -37.31
C LYS A 1361 -22.26 -4.18 -36.94
N TYR A 1362 -21.98 -4.26 -35.64
CA TYR A 1362 -20.75 -4.81 -35.05
C TYR A 1362 -21.01 -6.17 -34.35
N GLU A 1363 -21.98 -6.96 -34.83
CA GLU A 1363 -22.26 -8.29 -34.27
C GLU A 1363 -21.01 -9.18 -34.19
N ASP A 1364 -20.09 -9.04 -35.16
CA ASP A 1364 -18.82 -9.75 -35.19
C ASP A 1364 -17.94 -9.43 -33.98
N SER A 1365 -17.75 -8.15 -33.69
CA SER A 1365 -16.94 -7.69 -32.56
C SER A 1365 -17.58 -8.05 -31.22
N ILE A 1366 -18.92 -8.02 -31.13
CA ILE A 1366 -19.65 -8.45 -29.93
C ILE A 1366 -19.49 -9.96 -29.72
N CYS A 1367 -19.61 -10.77 -30.77
CA CYS A 1367 -19.39 -12.21 -30.67
C CYS A 1367 -17.94 -12.55 -30.30
N ASP A 1368 -16.96 -11.88 -30.90
CA ASP A 1368 -15.54 -12.05 -30.55
C ASP A 1368 -15.27 -11.66 -29.08
N PHE A 1369 -15.95 -10.63 -28.60
CA PHE A 1369 -15.92 -10.23 -27.20
C PHE A 1369 -16.48 -11.32 -26.27
N LEU A 1370 -17.63 -11.92 -26.58
CA LEU A 1370 -18.19 -12.99 -25.75
C LEU A 1370 -17.26 -14.21 -25.68
N TYR A 1371 -16.58 -14.53 -26.78
CA TYR A 1371 -15.51 -15.53 -26.78
C TYR A 1371 -14.30 -15.11 -25.94
N HIS A 1372 -13.86 -13.86 -26.06
CA HIS A 1372 -12.78 -13.33 -25.24
C HIS A 1372 -13.11 -13.44 -23.75
N MET A 1373 -14.31 -13.04 -23.35
CA MET A 1373 -14.79 -13.13 -21.97
C MET A 1373 -14.82 -14.58 -21.46
N LYS A 1374 -15.32 -15.52 -22.29
CA LYS A 1374 -15.31 -16.96 -21.98
C LYS A 1374 -13.87 -17.45 -21.74
N TYR A 1375 -12.98 -17.28 -22.71
CA TYR A 1375 -11.68 -17.94 -22.65
C TYR A 1375 -10.67 -17.25 -21.74
N MET A 1376 -10.79 -15.94 -21.49
CA MET A 1376 -9.83 -15.19 -20.69
C MET A 1376 -10.22 -15.05 -19.22
N TYR A 1377 -11.53 -15.07 -18.89
CA TYR A 1377 -11.99 -14.72 -17.54
C TYR A 1377 -12.91 -15.76 -16.91
N VAL A 1378 -13.98 -16.16 -17.61
CA VAL A 1378 -15.08 -16.91 -16.99
C VAL A 1378 -14.98 -18.43 -17.15
N GLY A 1379 -14.32 -18.92 -18.20
CA GLY A 1379 -14.33 -20.35 -18.53
C GLY A 1379 -15.75 -20.88 -18.70
N ASP A 1380 -16.06 -21.99 -18.03
CA ASP A 1380 -17.37 -22.65 -18.11
C ASP A 1380 -18.32 -22.31 -16.94
N PHE A 1381 -17.94 -21.35 -16.06
CA PHE A 1381 -18.73 -21.04 -14.85
C PHE A 1381 -20.15 -20.51 -15.14
N VAL A 1382 -20.37 -19.84 -16.27
CA VAL A 1382 -21.68 -19.24 -16.66
C VAL A 1382 -22.28 -19.91 -17.90
N LYS A 1383 -21.90 -21.16 -18.16
CA LYS A 1383 -22.25 -21.86 -19.40
C LYS A 1383 -23.77 -21.97 -19.59
N ASN A 1384 -24.51 -22.32 -18.55
CA ASN A 1384 -25.95 -22.54 -18.65
C ASN A 1384 -26.69 -21.23 -18.98
N GLU A 1385 -26.32 -20.15 -18.31
CA GLU A 1385 -26.86 -18.81 -18.52
C GLU A 1385 -26.51 -18.28 -19.91
N ALA A 1386 -25.27 -18.52 -20.36
CA ALA A 1386 -24.83 -18.18 -21.70
C ALA A 1386 -25.61 -18.95 -22.78
N GLU A 1387 -25.85 -20.25 -22.60
CA GLU A 1387 -26.65 -21.06 -23.54
C GLU A 1387 -28.09 -20.56 -23.67
N GLN A 1388 -28.72 -20.22 -22.54
CA GLN A 1388 -30.07 -19.64 -22.53
C GLN A 1388 -30.12 -18.28 -23.22
N ALA A 1389 -29.11 -17.43 -23.01
CA ALA A 1389 -29.01 -16.13 -23.67
C ALA A 1389 -28.81 -16.28 -25.18
N ILE A 1390 -27.90 -17.17 -25.61
CA ILE A 1390 -27.59 -17.38 -27.03
C ILE A 1390 -28.82 -17.83 -27.81
N GLN A 1391 -29.67 -18.71 -27.25
CA GLN A 1391 -30.89 -19.15 -27.92
C GLN A 1391 -31.83 -18.00 -28.32
N ARG A 1392 -31.79 -16.88 -27.58
CA ARG A 1392 -32.62 -15.69 -27.84
C ARG A 1392 -32.01 -14.69 -28.82
N LEU A 1393 -30.72 -14.83 -29.15
CA LEU A 1393 -30.05 -13.97 -30.13
C LEU A 1393 -30.51 -14.27 -31.56
N SER A 1394 -30.24 -13.35 -32.48
CA SER A 1394 -30.52 -13.50 -33.91
C SER A 1394 -29.86 -14.77 -34.51
N PRO A 1395 -30.42 -15.34 -35.60
CA PRO A 1395 -29.86 -16.55 -36.22
C PRO A 1395 -28.38 -16.42 -36.60
N SER A 1396 -27.96 -15.24 -37.07
CA SER A 1396 -26.56 -14.99 -37.43
C SER A 1396 -25.64 -15.05 -36.21
N MET A 1397 -26.01 -14.36 -35.12
CA MET A 1397 -25.23 -14.41 -33.87
C MET A 1397 -25.20 -15.82 -33.26
N ARG A 1398 -26.28 -16.59 -33.37
CA ARG A 1398 -26.30 -18.00 -32.90
C ARG A 1398 -25.30 -18.88 -33.65
N ASP A 1399 -25.23 -18.76 -34.97
CA ASP A 1399 -24.22 -19.49 -35.73
C ASP A 1399 -22.80 -19.04 -35.33
N LYS A 1400 -22.58 -17.72 -35.21
CA LYS A 1400 -21.29 -17.18 -34.77
C LYS A 1400 -20.87 -17.65 -33.38
N LEU A 1401 -21.82 -17.86 -32.46
CA LEU A 1401 -21.57 -18.25 -31.07
C LEU A 1401 -21.70 -19.75 -30.80
N LYS A 1402 -21.90 -20.59 -31.83
CA LYS A 1402 -22.20 -22.02 -31.68
C LYS A 1402 -21.18 -22.81 -30.85
N TYR A 1403 -19.93 -22.34 -30.77
CA TYR A 1403 -18.86 -22.99 -29.99
C TYR A 1403 -18.86 -22.66 -28.49
N ILE A 1404 -19.71 -21.74 -28.02
CA ILE A 1404 -19.88 -21.49 -26.59
C ILE A 1404 -20.67 -22.63 -25.93
N SER A 1405 -21.69 -23.14 -26.64
CA SER A 1405 -22.54 -24.26 -26.24
C SER A 1405 -22.05 -25.57 -26.85
N HIS A 1406 -21.85 -26.64 -26.08
CA HIS A 1406 -21.37 -27.93 -26.62
C HIS A 1406 -22.49 -28.77 -27.29
N THR A 1407 -23.69 -28.22 -27.42
CA THR A 1407 -24.92 -28.99 -27.64
C THR A 1407 -25.27 -29.26 -29.11
N GLN A 1408 -24.45 -28.85 -30.09
CA GLN A 1408 -24.78 -28.98 -31.53
C GLN A 1408 -23.80 -29.81 -32.38
N ILE A 1409 -23.18 -30.87 -31.85
CA ILE A 1409 -22.40 -31.80 -32.71
C ILE A 1409 -23.26 -32.89 -33.38
N ASN A 1410 -24.57 -32.98 -33.10
CA ASN A 1410 -25.44 -34.02 -33.67
C ASN A 1410 -26.48 -33.56 -34.70
N ALA A 1411 -26.42 -32.31 -35.19
CA ALA A 1411 -27.29 -31.88 -36.28
C ALA A 1411 -26.53 -31.97 -37.61
N THR A 1412 -26.79 -33.02 -38.38
CA THR A 1412 -26.50 -33.10 -39.82
C THR A 1412 -27.05 -31.85 -40.50
N VAL A 1413 -26.16 -30.92 -40.85
CA VAL A 1413 -26.53 -29.74 -41.63
C VAL A 1413 -26.62 -30.17 -43.09
N ASP A 1414 -27.85 -30.31 -43.58
CA ASP A 1414 -28.13 -30.24 -45.03
C ASP A 1414 -27.72 -28.84 -45.52
N LEU A 1415 -26.50 -28.72 -46.05
CA LEU A 1415 -26.10 -27.53 -46.79
C LEU A 1415 -26.69 -27.58 -48.20
N PRO A 1416 -27.32 -26.50 -48.70
CA PRO A 1416 -27.82 -26.47 -50.06
C PRO A 1416 -26.64 -26.45 -51.03
N HIS A 1417 -26.59 -27.45 -51.91
CA HIS A 1417 -25.70 -27.51 -53.07
C HIS A 1417 -25.85 -26.27 -53.98
N LYS A 1418 -25.14 -25.18 -53.69
CA LYS A 1418 -24.79 -24.13 -54.65
C LYS A 1418 -23.44 -23.49 -54.31
N LEU A 1419 -22.36 -24.24 -54.55
CA LEU A 1419 -21.08 -23.65 -54.93
C LEU A 1419 -20.85 -24.02 -56.39
N ALA A 1420 -21.44 -23.21 -57.28
CA ALA A 1420 -21.05 -23.21 -58.69
C ALA A 1420 -19.71 -22.46 -58.80
N PRO A 1421 -18.71 -22.99 -59.52
CA PRO A 1421 -17.53 -22.23 -59.87
C PRO A 1421 -17.94 -21.21 -60.94
N GLY A 1422 -18.10 -19.95 -60.54
CA GLY A 1422 -18.19 -18.84 -61.49
C GLY A 1422 -16.85 -18.69 -62.22
N PRO A 1423 -16.84 -18.48 -63.55
CA PRO A 1423 -15.61 -18.31 -64.29
C PRO A 1423 -15.04 -16.92 -63.99
N PHE A 1424 -13.84 -16.87 -63.42
CA PHE A 1424 -13.04 -15.65 -63.43
C PHE A 1424 -12.47 -15.48 -64.83
N SER A 1425 -13.15 -14.67 -65.63
CA SER A 1425 -12.58 -14.00 -66.78
C SER A 1425 -12.29 -12.54 -66.43
N LEU A 1426 -11.00 -12.18 -66.50
CA LEU A 1426 -10.45 -10.83 -66.71
C LEU A 1426 -11.04 -9.67 -65.89
N PHE A 1427 -10.39 -9.32 -64.78
CA PHE A 1427 -9.88 -7.96 -64.46
C PHE A 1427 -8.95 -8.00 -63.24
#